data_AF-A0AAW1K4M1-F1
#
_entry.id   AF-A0AAW1K4M1-F1
#
_cell.length_a   1.000
_cell.length_b   1.000
_cell.length_c   1.000
_cell.angle_alpha   90.00
_cell.angle_beta   90.00
_cell.angle_gamma   90.00
#
_symmetry.space_group_name_H-M   'P 1'
#
loop_
_entity.id
_entity.type
_entity.pdbx_description
1 polymer ?
#
loop_
_entity_poly.entity_id
_entity_poly.type
_entity_poly.pdbx_seq_one_letter_code
_entity_poly.pdbx_strand_id
1 'polypeptide(L)'
;MNILMWWEDFDGKVPAPAILKPRPIWTGKQVFNLIIPKQINLVRFAAWHQETETGFLTPGDTRVLIERGELLAGTLCKKTLGTGGGSLIHVIWEEVGPDAARKFLGHTQWLVNYWLLQHGFSIGIGDTIADAATMEIINETISKAKNEVKNLIRAFQEKQLEPEPGRTMKESFENRVNQVLNKARDDAGSFAQKSLSESNNLKAMVTAGSKGSFINISQMTACVGQQNVEGKRIPFHFISRTLPHFTKDDYGPESRGFVENSYLRGLTPQEFFFHAMGGREGLIDTAVKTSETGYIQRRLVKAMEDIMVKYDGTVRNSLGDVIQFLYGEDGMDAVWIESQKLDSLKMKKSEFDKTYRYEFDAENWEPDYMLKEHVDDLKTIREFRNVFDAEVQKLEADRYQLAMEIAATGDNSWPLPVNLKRLLWNAQKTFKVDMREKSDMHPMEIVEAVDKLQERLKVVPGDDFLSMEAQKNATLFFNILLRSTLASKRVLKEFKLNREAFEWVVGEIESRFLQSLVAPGEMIGCVAAQSIGEPATQMTLNTFHYAGVSAKNVTLGVPRLREIINVAKKIKTPSLSVYLKPEVSKTKERAKNVQCALEYTTLRCVTHATEVWYDPDPMSTIIDEDADFVRSYYEMPDEEVSPDKISPWLLRIELNREMMVDKKLSMADIAEKINLEFSDDLTCIFNDDNAEKLILRIRIMNDEASKGEFLDESSEDDVFLKMVAGNMLTEMALKGILDINKVFIKQAKVNKFDEQKGFKSETEWMLDTEGVNLLSVMCHQDVDATRTTSNHLIEVMEVLGIEAVRKALLDELRVVISFDGSYVNYRHLAILCDTMTYRGHLMAITRHGINRNDTGPLMRCSFEETVDILLDAAVYAESDYLRGVTENIMLGQLAPIGTGGCSLYLNEEMLRHAIELQLPSYVEGLEFGMTPARSPISGTPYHDSMMSPGYMLSPSLRLSPNSDAQFSPYVSGIGFSPAPSPGFIPHGLPGYNPGSPSYSPSSPDYSPASPNYSPTSPTYSPSSPSYSPSSPAYSPTSPSYSPTSPSYSPTSPSYSPTSPSYSPTSPSYSPTSPAYSPTSPAYSPTSPAYSPTSPSYSPTSPSYSPTSPSYSPTSPSYSPTSPSYSPTSPSYSPTSPAYSPTSPGYSPTSPSYSPTSPSYSPTSPSYNPSAKYSPSLAYSPSSPRISPSSPYSPTSPNYSPTSPSYSPTSPSYSPSSPSYSPSSPYNSGPSVDYSPSSPQYSPSAGYSPSAPGYSPSSTSQYTPQMSDKDDQSK
;
A
#
# COMPACT_ATOMS: atom_id res chain seq x y z
N MET A 1 -30.23 -12.00 35.16
CA MET A 1 -31.66 -11.65 35.06
C MET A 1 -31.89 -10.62 33.97
N ASN A 2 -31.73 -9.30 34.18
CA ASN A 2 -32.03 -8.29 33.14
C ASN A 2 -31.39 -8.60 31.78
N ILE A 3 -30.10 -8.96 31.78
CA ILE A 3 -29.34 -9.38 30.58
C ILE A 3 -29.95 -10.59 29.85
N LEU A 4 -30.66 -11.48 30.56
CA LEU A 4 -31.26 -12.70 30.03
C LEU A 4 -32.72 -12.52 29.60
N MET A 5 -33.39 -11.43 30.02
CA MET A 5 -34.81 -11.19 29.71
C MET A 5 -35.04 -10.59 28.33
N TRP A 6 -34.02 -9.95 27.76
CA TRP A 6 -34.05 -9.32 26.43
C TRP A 6 -33.35 -10.19 25.37
N TRP A 7 -33.13 -11.47 25.69
CA TRP A 7 -32.41 -12.41 24.86
C TRP A 7 -33.40 -13.35 24.17
N GLU A 8 -33.38 -13.36 22.84
CA GLU A 8 -34.37 -14.09 22.03
C GLU A 8 -34.17 -15.62 22.09
N ASP A 9 -32.95 -16.11 21.87
CA ASP A 9 -32.60 -17.54 21.92
C ASP A 9 -32.33 -18.07 23.35
N PHE A 10 -33.08 -17.67 24.38
CA PHE A 10 -32.73 -18.04 25.77
C PHE A 10 -33.34 -19.40 26.14
N ASP A 11 -32.49 -20.37 26.49
CA ASP A 11 -32.91 -21.76 26.80
C ASP A 11 -33.62 -21.93 28.16
N GLY A 12 -33.99 -20.81 28.81
CA GLY A 12 -34.63 -20.74 30.12
C GLY A 12 -33.71 -21.02 31.31
N LYS A 13 -32.44 -21.40 31.09
CA LYS A 13 -31.55 -21.89 32.15
C LYS A 13 -30.52 -20.84 32.52
N VAL A 14 -30.72 -20.22 33.68
CA VAL A 14 -29.71 -19.33 34.27
C VAL A 14 -28.48 -20.18 34.66
N PRO A 15 -27.27 -19.87 34.19
CA PRO A 15 -26.07 -20.64 34.54
C PRO A 15 -25.78 -20.56 36.05
N ALA A 16 -25.21 -21.60 36.64
CA ALA A 16 -24.81 -21.59 38.05
C ALA A 16 -23.68 -20.57 38.30
N PRO A 17 -23.79 -19.68 39.30
CA PRO A 17 -22.82 -18.60 39.51
C PRO A 17 -21.42 -19.14 39.82
N ALA A 18 -20.40 -18.63 39.13
CA ALA A 18 -19.00 -19.02 39.33
C ALA A 18 -18.50 -18.82 40.78
N ILE A 19 -19.05 -17.85 41.52
CA ILE A 19 -18.82 -17.66 42.95
C ILE A 19 -20.14 -17.86 43.68
N LEU A 20 -20.22 -18.88 44.56
CA LEU A 20 -21.43 -19.21 45.32
C LEU A 20 -21.50 -18.51 46.69
N LYS A 21 -20.36 -18.20 47.32
CA LYS A 21 -20.23 -17.56 48.63
C LYS A 21 -19.16 -16.47 48.58
N PRO A 22 -19.29 -15.35 49.31
CA PRO A 22 -20.34 -15.04 50.29
C PRO A 22 -21.70 -14.66 49.68
N ARG A 23 -21.75 -14.32 48.39
CA ARG A 23 -22.97 -14.08 47.60
C ARG A 23 -22.82 -14.71 46.22
N PRO A 24 -23.91 -15.05 45.50
CA PRO A 24 -23.84 -15.50 44.12
C PRO A 24 -23.31 -14.39 43.20
N ILE A 25 -22.22 -14.64 42.48
CA ILE A 25 -21.64 -13.74 41.47
C ILE A 25 -21.29 -14.54 40.21
N TRP A 26 -21.64 -13.96 39.06
CA TRP A 26 -21.27 -14.43 37.72
C TRP A 26 -20.11 -13.58 37.18
N THR A 27 -19.18 -14.18 36.45
CA THR A 27 -18.08 -13.42 35.81
C THR A 27 -18.53 -12.86 34.45
N GLY A 28 -17.86 -11.81 33.96
CA GLY A 28 -18.11 -11.28 32.62
C GLY A 28 -17.92 -12.34 31.52
N LYS A 29 -16.87 -13.18 31.65
CA LYS A 29 -16.66 -14.36 30.80
C LYS A 29 -17.87 -15.29 30.82
N GLN A 30 -18.36 -15.66 32.00
CA GLN A 30 -19.51 -16.57 32.15
C GLN A 30 -20.80 -16.04 31.51
N VAL A 31 -21.04 -14.73 31.53
CA VAL A 31 -22.19 -14.13 30.81
C VAL A 31 -21.96 -14.14 29.30
N PHE A 32 -20.71 -13.94 28.85
CA PHE A 32 -20.33 -13.99 27.44
C PHE A 32 -20.44 -15.40 26.83
N ASN A 33 -20.19 -16.46 27.62
CA ASN A 33 -20.35 -17.87 27.21
C ASN A 33 -21.75 -18.22 26.71
N LEU A 34 -22.77 -17.42 27.04
CA LEU A 34 -24.12 -17.61 26.55
C LEU A 34 -24.25 -17.25 25.05
N ILE A 35 -23.35 -16.42 24.51
CA ILE A 35 -23.40 -15.95 23.11
C ILE A 35 -22.72 -16.93 22.15
N ILE A 36 -21.65 -17.61 22.60
CA ILE A 36 -20.82 -18.43 21.74
C ILE A 36 -21.52 -19.77 21.44
N PRO A 37 -21.63 -20.20 20.18
CA PRO A 37 -22.18 -21.52 19.85
C PRO A 37 -21.40 -22.66 20.53
N LYS A 38 -22.13 -23.65 21.05
CA LYS A 38 -21.59 -24.74 21.90
C LYS A 38 -20.65 -25.71 21.16
N GLN A 39 -20.58 -25.62 19.84
CA GLN A 39 -19.69 -26.37 18.96
C GLN A 39 -18.26 -25.79 18.92
N ILE A 40 -18.07 -24.52 19.27
CA ILE A 40 -16.84 -23.78 19.01
C ILE A 40 -15.72 -24.14 20.00
N ASN A 41 -14.54 -24.45 19.47
CA ASN A 41 -13.29 -24.52 20.21
C ASN A 41 -12.26 -23.55 19.57
N LEU A 42 -11.58 -22.74 20.37
CA LEU A 42 -10.60 -21.75 19.88
C LEU A 42 -9.45 -21.53 20.88
N VAL A 43 -8.20 -21.56 20.39
CA VAL A 43 -7.02 -21.05 21.11
C VAL A 43 -6.44 -19.85 20.36
N ARG A 44 -6.33 -18.70 21.04
CA ARG A 44 -5.67 -17.48 20.53
C ARG A 44 -4.87 -16.81 21.63
N PHE A 45 -4.11 -15.79 21.27
CA PHE A 45 -3.36 -14.95 22.19
C PHE A 45 -3.81 -13.49 22.07
N ALA A 46 -3.88 -12.80 23.21
CA ALA A 46 -4.22 -11.38 23.30
C ALA A 46 -3.16 -10.50 22.64
N ALA A 47 -3.48 -9.22 22.40
CA ALA A 47 -2.57 -8.34 21.68
C ALA A 47 -1.22 -8.10 22.38
N TRP A 48 -1.20 -8.20 23.71
CA TRP A 48 -0.07 -7.97 24.62
C TRP A 48 0.53 -9.25 25.24
N HIS A 49 0.20 -10.44 24.73
CA HIS A 49 0.83 -11.69 25.15
C HIS A 49 2.35 -11.65 24.89
N GLN A 50 3.16 -12.01 25.89
CA GLN A 50 4.62 -12.11 25.75
C GLN A 50 5.02 -13.56 25.45
N GLU A 51 5.98 -13.77 24.55
CA GLU A 51 6.47 -15.12 24.19
C GLU A 51 7.11 -15.88 25.36
N THR A 52 7.44 -15.17 26.44
CA THR A 52 7.90 -15.69 27.73
C THR A 52 6.79 -16.31 28.59
N GLU A 53 5.51 -15.98 28.37
CA GLU A 53 4.36 -16.51 29.13
C GLU A 53 3.96 -17.93 28.65
N THR A 54 4.89 -18.88 28.75
CA THR A 54 4.64 -20.28 28.38
C THR A 54 3.72 -21.00 29.38
N GLY A 55 2.56 -21.49 28.93
CA GLY A 55 1.67 -22.31 29.77
C GLY A 55 0.25 -22.48 29.26
N PHE A 56 -0.57 -23.22 30.02
CA PHE A 56 -2.03 -23.30 29.82
C PHE A 56 -2.78 -22.15 30.52
N LEU A 57 -2.34 -21.73 31.71
CA LEU A 57 -2.77 -20.50 32.36
C LEU A 57 -1.63 -19.49 32.32
N THR A 58 -1.84 -18.39 31.59
CA THR A 58 -0.91 -17.24 31.52
C THR A 58 -1.20 -16.27 32.68
N PRO A 59 -0.19 -15.81 33.43
CA PRO A 59 -0.40 -14.89 34.56
C PRO A 59 -1.16 -13.61 34.20
N GLY A 60 -0.91 -13.03 33.02
CA GLY A 60 -1.61 -11.83 32.54
C GLY A 60 -2.99 -12.05 31.90
N ASP A 61 -3.59 -13.25 32.02
CA ASP A 61 -4.83 -13.66 31.33
C ASP A 61 -4.79 -13.35 29.81
N THR A 62 -3.65 -13.67 29.19
CA THR A 62 -3.32 -13.34 27.80
C THR A 62 -3.61 -14.46 26.80
N ARG A 63 -3.63 -15.73 27.22
CA ARG A 63 -4.05 -16.87 26.38
C ARG A 63 -5.56 -17.03 26.41
N VAL A 64 -6.21 -16.74 25.28
CA VAL A 64 -7.65 -16.94 25.05
C VAL A 64 -7.91 -18.41 24.73
N LEU A 65 -8.72 -19.06 25.58
CA LEU A 65 -9.13 -20.45 25.47
C LEU A 65 -10.66 -20.54 25.54
N ILE A 66 -11.27 -20.96 24.45
CA ILE A 66 -12.70 -21.30 24.35
C ILE A 66 -12.80 -22.81 24.08
N GLU A 67 -13.58 -23.53 24.88
CA GLU A 67 -13.89 -24.94 24.66
C GLU A 67 -15.41 -25.18 24.75
N ARG A 68 -16.01 -25.87 23.77
CA ARG A 68 -17.46 -26.11 23.67
C ARG A 68 -18.33 -24.84 23.85
N GLY A 69 -17.86 -23.71 23.32
CA GLY A 69 -18.50 -22.40 23.49
C GLY A 69 -18.23 -21.70 24.83
N GLU A 70 -17.51 -22.31 25.77
CA GLU A 70 -17.18 -21.67 27.05
C GLU A 70 -15.79 -21.02 27.01
N LEU A 71 -15.73 -19.68 27.19
CA LEU A 71 -14.49 -18.93 27.40
C LEU A 71 -13.95 -19.21 28.81
N LEU A 72 -13.00 -20.13 28.90
CA LEU A 72 -12.40 -20.57 30.16
C LEU A 72 -11.34 -19.58 30.66
N ALA A 73 -10.51 -19.06 29.75
CA ALA A 73 -9.40 -18.17 30.06
C ALA A 73 -9.16 -17.13 28.95
N GLY A 74 -8.48 -16.04 29.32
CA GLY A 74 -7.99 -15.01 28.41
C GLY A 74 -8.91 -13.82 28.20
N THR A 75 -8.32 -12.65 28.01
CA THR A 75 -9.02 -11.39 27.71
C THR A 75 -9.22 -11.21 26.21
N LEU A 76 -10.46 -10.90 25.80
CA LEU A 76 -10.81 -10.68 24.39
C LEU A 76 -10.35 -9.29 23.91
N CYS A 77 -9.87 -9.21 22.67
CA CYS A 77 -9.36 -7.97 22.06
C CYS A 77 -9.50 -8.02 20.52
N LYS A 78 -9.07 -6.97 19.80
CA LYS A 78 -9.12 -6.94 18.32
C LYS A 78 -8.46 -8.16 17.64
N LYS A 79 -7.43 -8.81 18.22
CA LYS A 79 -6.81 -10.04 17.66
C LYS A 79 -7.70 -11.31 17.79
N THR A 80 -8.76 -11.27 18.60
CA THR A 80 -9.65 -12.43 18.85
C THR A 80 -11.11 -12.20 18.47
N LEU A 81 -11.60 -10.96 18.54
CA LEU A 81 -12.97 -10.58 18.10
C LEU A 81 -13.00 -9.73 16.81
N GLY A 82 -11.86 -9.30 16.28
CA GLY A 82 -11.81 -8.45 15.08
C GLY A 82 -11.80 -9.23 13.75
N THR A 83 -11.57 -8.49 12.67
CA THR A 83 -11.53 -8.97 11.27
C THR A 83 -10.28 -9.78 10.89
N GLY A 84 -9.39 -10.09 11.83
CA GLY A 84 -8.16 -10.85 11.54
C GLY A 84 -8.41 -12.36 11.40
N GLY A 85 -7.70 -13.01 10.47
CA GLY A 85 -7.83 -14.45 10.23
C GLY A 85 -7.71 -15.32 11.49
N GLY A 86 -8.62 -16.29 11.62
CA GLY A 86 -8.76 -17.13 12.82
C GLY A 86 -9.26 -16.37 14.05
N SER A 87 -10.05 -15.31 13.89
CA SER A 87 -10.83 -14.71 14.97
C SER A 87 -12.06 -15.57 15.31
N LEU A 88 -12.72 -15.27 16.43
CA LEU A 88 -13.92 -15.99 16.86
C LEU A 88 -15.08 -15.85 15.85
N ILE A 89 -15.22 -14.70 15.18
CA ILE A 89 -16.23 -14.51 14.13
C ILE A 89 -15.93 -15.41 12.93
N HIS A 90 -14.68 -15.46 12.48
CA HIS A 90 -14.21 -16.34 11.40
C HIS A 90 -14.53 -17.80 11.72
N VAL A 91 -14.16 -18.24 12.93
CA VAL A 91 -14.38 -19.62 13.39
C VAL A 91 -15.87 -19.94 13.50
N ILE A 92 -16.74 -19.01 13.91
CA ILE A 92 -18.19 -19.25 13.95
C ILE A 92 -18.79 -19.37 12.54
N TRP A 93 -18.34 -18.54 11.59
CA TRP A 93 -18.74 -18.62 10.18
C TRP A 93 -18.35 -19.98 9.57
N GLU A 94 -17.09 -20.39 9.76
CA GLU A 94 -16.52 -21.62 9.20
C GLU A 94 -16.98 -22.93 9.88
N GLU A 95 -17.47 -22.89 11.12
CA GLU A 95 -17.92 -24.08 11.88
C GLU A 95 -19.45 -24.24 11.97
N VAL A 96 -20.20 -23.13 11.91
CA VAL A 96 -21.66 -23.13 12.18
C VAL A 96 -22.44 -22.29 11.16
N GLY A 97 -21.76 -21.63 10.23
CA GLY A 97 -22.36 -20.92 9.11
C GLY A 97 -22.77 -19.46 9.39
N PRO A 98 -23.26 -18.76 8.34
CA PRO A 98 -23.50 -17.32 8.37
C PRO A 98 -24.55 -16.88 9.38
N ASP A 99 -25.59 -17.69 9.61
CA ASP A 99 -26.66 -17.35 10.55
C ASP A 99 -26.23 -17.37 12.01
N ALA A 100 -25.34 -18.29 12.38
CA ALA A 100 -24.76 -18.32 13.71
C ALA A 100 -23.83 -17.11 13.93
N ALA A 101 -23.04 -16.72 12.91
CA ALA A 101 -22.20 -15.52 12.97
C ALA A 101 -23.04 -14.24 13.08
N ARG A 102 -24.14 -14.14 12.32
CA ARG A 102 -25.13 -13.04 12.38
C ARG A 102 -25.74 -12.89 13.78
N LYS A 103 -26.23 -14.00 14.36
CA LYS A 103 -26.78 -14.02 15.73
C LYS A 103 -25.73 -13.65 16.78
N PHE A 104 -24.53 -14.25 16.70
CA PHE A 104 -23.40 -13.95 17.59
C PHE A 104 -23.05 -12.46 17.61
N LEU A 105 -22.99 -11.81 16.44
CA LEU A 105 -22.72 -10.38 16.33
C LEU A 105 -23.82 -9.53 17.00
N GLY A 106 -25.09 -9.79 16.70
CA GLY A 106 -26.22 -9.05 17.29
C GLY A 106 -26.27 -9.17 18.82
N HIS A 107 -26.20 -10.39 19.33
CA HIS A 107 -26.20 -10.66 20.78
C HIS A 107 -24.96 -10.08 21.48
N THR A 108 -23.78 -10.12 20.85
CA THR A 108 -22.55 -9.52 21.40
C THR A 108 -22.68 -8.00 21.50
N GLN A 109 -23.12 -7.33 20.43
CA GLN A 109 -23.32 -5.88 20.44
C GLN A 109 -24.34 -5.47 21.51
N TRP A 110 -25.47 -6.17 21.58
CA TRP A 110 -26.52 -5.89 22.55
C TRP A 110 -26.02 -6.07 24.01
N LEU A 111 -25.38 -7.20 24.32
CA LEU A 111 -24.84 -7.48 25.66
C LEU A 111 -23.85 -6.40 26.11
N VAL A 112 -22.86 -6.11 25.25
CA VAL A 112 -21.77 -5.19 25.59
C VAL A 112 -22.29 -3.76 25.71
N ASN A 113 -23.20 -3.33 24.83
CA ASN A 113 -23.81 -1.99 24.92
C ASN A 113 -24.68 -1.83 26.18
N TYR A 114 -25.46 -2.85 26.55
CA TYR A 114 -26.25 -2.83 27.78
C TYR A 114 -25.38 -2.74 29.04
N TRP A 115 -24.28 -3.50 29.08
CA TRP A 115 -23.31 -3.45 30.17
C TRP A 115 -22.56 -2.11 30.23
N LEU A 116 -22.14 -1.59 29.08
CA LEU A 116 -21.42 -0.32 28.97
C LEU A 116 -22.29 0.88 29.41
N LEU A 117 -23.59 0.83 29.15
CA LEU A 117 -24.57 1.81 29.64
C LEU A 117 -24.66 1.84 31.18
N GLN A 118 -24.42 0.71 31.86
CA GLN A 118 -24.43 0.63 33.32
C GLN A 118 -23.08 0.97 33.96
N HIS A 119 -21.97 0.59 33.31
CA HIS A 119 -20.63 0.86 33.87
C HIS A 119 -20.17 2.30 33.59
N GLY A 120 -20.47 2.81 32.40
CA GLY A 120 -19.85 4.00 31.83
C GLY A 120 -18.42 3.75 31.35
N PHE A 121 -18.01 4.46 30.30
CA PHE A 121 -16.61 4.57 29.88
C PHE A 121 -16.41 5.98 29.33
N SER A 122 -15.30 6.62 29.68
CA SER A 122 -15.01 8.01 29.34
C SER A 122 -13.50 8.22 29.25
N ILE A 123 -13.08 9.32 28.63
CA ILE A 123 -11.67 9.74 28.57
C ILE A 123 -11.59 11.23 28.89
N GLY A 124 -10.69 11.60 29.79
CA GLY A 124 -10.45 12.98 30.20
C GLY A 124 -8.98 13.38 30.06
N ILE A 125 -8.68 14.65 30.35
CA ILE A 125 -7.30 15.14 30.33
C ILE A 125 -6.39 14.36 31.30
N GLY A 126 -6.94 13.88 32.42
CA GLY A 126 -6.24 13.05 33.39
C GLY A 126 -5.71 11.73 32.84
N ASP A 127 -6.34 11.15 31.81
CA ASP A 127 -5.84 9.94 31.16
C ASP A 127 -4.57 10.18 30.32
N THR A 128 -4.22 11.45 30.07
CA THR A 128 -3.06 11.85 29.24
C THR A 128 -1.85 12.28 30.06
N ILE A 129 -2.01 12.49 31.37
CA ILE A 129 -0.97 13.01 32.26
C ILE A 129 -0.08 11.88 32.77
N ALA A 130 1.21 11.95 32.46
CA ALA A 130 2.22 11.11 33.11
C ALA A 130 2.60 11.65 34.50
N ASP A 131 3.13 10.76 35.33
CA ASP A 131 3.77 11.11 36.61
C ASP A 131 5.01 11.99 36.41
N ALA A 132 5.34 12.79 37.42
CA ALA A 132 6.42 13.76 37.36
C ALA A 132 7.81 13.13 37.14
N ALA A 133 8.05 11.92 37.68
CA ALA A 133 9.33 11.21 37.53
C ALA A 133 9.52 10.71 36.09
N THR A 134 8.50 10.11 35.49
CA THR A 134 8.53 9.72 34.06
C THR A 134 8.63 10.94 33.16
N MET A 135 7.99 12.06 33.51
CA MET A 135 8.12 13.31 32.75
C MET A 135 9.55 13.90 32.81
N GLU A 136 10.26 13.75 33.94
CA GLU A 136 11.68 14.09 34.07
C GLU A 136 12.56 13.17 33.20
N ILE A 137 12.33 11.85 33.23
CA ILE A 137 13.03 10.86 32.38
C ILE A 137 12.81 11.14 30.88
N ILE A 138 11.60 11.55 30.48
CA ILE A 138 11.29 11.95 29.10
C ILE A 138 12.08 13.20 28.70
N ASN A 139 12.09 14.24 29.54
CA ASN A 139 12.88 15.45 29.31
C ASN A 139 14.39 15.15 29.21
N GLU A 140 14.90 14.27 30.06
CA GLU A 140 16.31 13.84 30.05
C GLU A 140 16.65 13.05 28.77
N THR A 141 15.75 12.17 28.32
CA THR A 141 15.88 11.39 27.08
C THR A 141 15.93 12.29 25.84
N ILE A 142 15.02 13.26 25.75
CA ILE A 142 15.02 14.27 24.68
C ILE A 142 16.30 15.12 24.74
N SER A 143 16.74 15.51 25.94
CA SER A 143 17.98 16.28 26.13
C SER A 143 19.23 15.51 25.71
N LYS A 144 19.29 14.19 25.97
CA LYS A 144 20.35 13.30 25.48
C LYS A 144 20.37 13.27 23.95
N ALA A 145 19.22 13.05 23.31
CA ALA A 145 19.10 13.06 21.85
C ALA A 145 19.47 14.41 21.20
N LYS A 146 19.06 15.54 21.78
CA LYS A 146 19.49 16.88 21.32
C LYS A 146 21.02 17.04 21.39
N ASN A 147 21.67 16.51 22.42
CA ASN A 147 23.13 16.54 22.55
C ASN A 147 23.84 15.59 21.57
N GLU A 148 23.30 14.39 21.32
CA GLU A 148 23.80 13.47 20.28
C GLU A 148 23.74 14.11 18.89
N VAL A 149 22.62 14.74 18.52
CA VAL A 149 22.48 15.48 17.26
C VAL A 149 23.46 16.66 17.18
N LYS A 150 23.70 17.37 18.30
CA LYS A 150 24.71 18.45 18.36
C LYS A 150 26.14 17.93 18.13
N ASN A 151 26.46 16.73 18.60
CA ASN A 151 27.74 16.08 18.33
C ASN A 151 27.85 15.61 16.87
N LEU A 152 26.77 15.07 16.28
CA LEU A 152 26.73 14.73 14.85
C LEU A 152 26.89 15.97 13.95
N ILE A 153 26.28 17.10 14.31
CA ILE A 153 26.46 18.38 13.60
C ILE A 153 27.93 18.82 13.64
N ARG A 154 28.59 18.71 14.81
CA ARG A 154 30.02 19.03 14.93
C ARG A 154 30.89 18.10 14.08
N ALA A 155 30.70 16.78 14.17
CA ALA A 155 31.46 15.82 13.37
C ALA A 155 31.26 16.03 11.85
N PHE A 156 30.07 16.45 11.42
CA PHE A 156 29.80 16.84 10.03
C PHE A 156 30.52 18.14 9.62
N GLN A 157 30.52 19.17 10.48
CA GLN A 157 31.23 20.44 10.25
C GLN A 157 32.76 20.25 10.25
N GLU A 158 33.29 19.39 11.11
CA GLU A 158 34.71 19.02 11.20
C GLU A 158 35.12 17.95 10.15
N LYS A 159 34.22 17.55 9.25
CA LYS A 159 34.39 16.50 8.22
C LYS A 159 34.79 15.10 8.74
N GLN A 160 34.68 14.84 10.03
CA GLN A 160 34.99 13.53 10.66
C GLN A 160 33.89 12.47 10.47
N LEU A 161 32.73 12.84 9.91
CA LEU A 161 31.60 11.94 9.72
C LEU A 161 31.77 11.07 8.46
N GLU A 162 32.21 9.81 8.60
CA GLU A 162 32.27 8.87 7.47
C GLU A 162 30.91 8.75 6.74
N PRO A 163 30.88 8.81 5.39
CA PRO A 163 29.66 8.65 4.62
C PRO A 163 29.16 7.20 4.64
N GLU A 164 27.85 7.01 4.45
CA GLU A 164 27.25 5.70 4.25
C GLU A 164 27.44 5.25 2.79
N PRO A 165 27.70 3.96 2.49
CA PRO A 165 27.96 3.49 1.13
C PRO A 165 26.90 3.93 0.11
N GLY A 166 27.36 4.57 -0.97
CA GLY A 166 26.55 5.09 -2.07
C GLY A 166 25.71 6.35 -1.76
N ARG A 167 25.84 6.93 -0.56
CA ARG A 167 25.19 8.19 -0.13
C ARG A 167 26.21 9.31 0.00
N THR A 168 25.77 10.56 -0.22
CA THR A 168 26.62 11.73 0.08
C THR A 168 26.82 11.89 1.59
N MET A 169 27.87 12.63 1.98
CA MET A 169 28.11 13.08 3.36
C MET A 169 26.86 13.70 4.00
N LYS A 170 26.12 14.52 3.23
CA LYS A 170 24.95 15.26 3.72
C LYS A 170 23.73 14.36 3.92
N GLU A 171 23.49 13.41 3.02
CA GLU A 171 22.41 12.42 3.18
C GLU A 171 22.70 11.43 4.31
N SER A 172 23.97 11.05 4.49
CA SER A 172 24.44 10.22 5.60
C SER A 172 24.22 10.92 6.95
N PHE A 173 24.54 12.21 7.03
CA PHE A 173 24.23 13.06 8.19
C PHE A 173 22.72 13.14 8.48
N GLU A 174 21.90 13.51 7.48
CA GLU A 174 20.45 13.62 7.65
C GLU A 174 19.80 12.28 8.05
N ASN A 175 20.28 11.16 7.49
CA ASN A 175 19.84 9.81 7.87
C ASN A 175 20.13 9.49 9.35
N ARG A 176 21.38 9.68 9.80
CA ARG A 176 21.78 9.41 11.19
C ARG A 176 21.02 10.30 12.18
N VAL A 177 20.78 11.57 11.85
CA VAL A 177 19.96 12.46 12.68
C VAL A 177 18.50 12.00 12.75
N ASN A 178 17.88 11.58 11.64
CA ASN A 178 16.53 11.02 11.66
C ASN A 178 16.43 9.73 12.49
N GLN A 179 17.44 8.86 12.45
CA GLN A 179 17.49 7.65 13.27
C GLN A 179 17.53 7.98 14.78
N VAL A 180 18.38 8.91 15.20
CA VAL A 180 18.47 9.36 16.60
C VAL A 180 17.15 9.98 17.08
N LEU A 181 16.55 10.88 16.30
CA LEU A 181 15.33 11.60 16.69
C LEU A 181 14.08 10.69 16.73
N ASN A 182 13.96 9.74 15.79
CA ASN A 182 12.88 8.76 15.83
C ASN A 182 13.03 7.77 17.00
N LYS A 183 14.25 7.30 17.29
CA LYS A 183 14.52 6.47 18.47
C LYS A 183 14.16 7.22 19.76
N ALA A 184 14.55 8.48 19.90
CA ALA A 184 14.26 9.29 21.09
C ALA A 184 12.76 9.46 21.34
N ARG A 185 11.95 9.63 20.27
CA ARG A 185 10.47 9.63 20.36
C ARG A 185 9.96 8.29 20.88
N ASP A 186 10.42 7.18 20.33
CA ASP A 186 9.90 5.85 20.62
C ASP A 186 10.31 5.37 22.03
N ASP A 187 11.54 5.68 22.48
CA ASP A 187 11.98 5.47 23.86
C ASP A 187 11.13 6.29 24.84
N ALA A 188 10.93 7.60 24.58
CA ALA A 188 10.11 8.48 25.42
C ALA A 188 8.64 8.02 25.50
N GLY A 189 8.05 7.61 24.37
CA GLY A 189 6.71 7.00 24.33
C GLY A 189 6.64 5.67 25.09
N SER A 190 7.71 4.87 25.06
CA SER A 190 7.78 3.60 25.79
C SER A 190 7.76 3.81 27.30
N PHE A 191 8.47 4.82 27.81
CA PHE A 191 8.42 5.20 29.23
C PHE A 191 7.02 5.69 29.64
N ALA A 192 6.39 6.56 28.84
CA ALA A 192 5.03 7.02 29.10
C ALA A 192 4.01 5.86 29.14
N GLN A 193 4.00 4.95 28.16
CA GLN A 193 3.06 3.82 28.14
C GLN A 193 3.24 2.85 29.34
N LYS A 194 4.47 2.74 29.85
CA LYS A 194 4.79 1.92 31.02
C LYS A 194 4.32 2.55 32.33
N SER A 195 4.30 3.87 32.45
CA SER A 195 3.88 4.54 33.70
C SER A 195 2.36 4.75 33.81
N LEU A 196 1.63 4.82 32.69
CA LEU A 196 0.16 4.78 32.70
C LEU A 196 -0.36 3.45 33.28
N SER A 197 -1.24 3.51 34.28
CA SER A 197 -1.85 2.33 34.91
C SER A 197 -2.77 1.57 33.95
N GLU A 198 -2.98 0.26 34.17
CA GLU A 198 -3.94 -0.54 33.38
C GLU A 198 -5.40 -0.08 33.55
N SER A 199 -5.69 0.73 34.57
CA SER A 199 -6.99 1.38 34.80
C SER A 199 -7.20 2.67 34.01
N ASN A 200 -6.20 3.15 33.27
CA ASN A 200 -6.26 4.37 32.46
C ASN A 200 -7.10 4.12 31.18
N ASN A 201 -8.03 5.02 30.87
CA ASN A 201 -9.00 4.80 29.79
C ASN A 201 -8.37 4.92 28.40
N LEU A 202 -7.38 5.81 28.23
CA LEU A 202 -6.60 5.91 26.98
C LEU A 202 -5.82 4.61 26.73
N LYS A 203 -5.16 4.08 27.76
CA LYS A 203 -4.43 2.81 27.68
C LYS A 203 -5.37 1.63 27.42
N ALA A 204 -6.51 1.55 28.10
CA ALA A 204 -7.52 0.51 27.87
C ALA A 204 -8.05 0.51 26.42
N MET A 205 -8.32 1.69 25.84
CA MET A 205 -8.79 1.86 24.46
C MET A 205 -7.76 1.32 23.44
N VAL A 206 -6.48 1.65 23.64
CA VAL A 206 -5.37 1.19 22.78
C VAL A 206 -5.10 -0.30 22.96
N THR A 207 -5.08 -0.81 24.20
CA THR A 207 -4.84 -2.23 24.52
C THR A 207 -5.95 -3.13 23.98
N ALA A 208 -7.22 -2.71 24.05
CA ALA A 208 -8.33 -3.41 23.40
C ALA A 208 -8.23 -3.39 21.86
N GLY A 209 -7.58 -2.36 21.31
CA GLY A 209 -7.45 -2.11 19.87
C GLY A 209 -8.69 -1.47 19.25
N SER A 210 -9.53 -0.78 20.03
CA SER A 210 -10.78 -0.17 19.54
C SER A 210 -10.54 1.14 18.81
N LYS A 211 -9.69 2.02 19.35
CA LYS A 211 -9.19 3.23 18.67
C LYS A 211 -7.85 3.68 19.26
N GLY A 212 -7.04 4.33 18.44
CA GLY A 212 -5.70 4.80 18.82
C GLY A 212 -4.65 3.68 18.81
N SER A 213 -3.42 4.08 19.09
CA SER A 213 -2.22 3.25 19.01
C SER A 213 -1.11 3.79 19.93
N PHE A 214 0.00 3.07 20.05
CA PHE A 214 1.18 3.49 20.82
C PHE A 214 1.67 4.91 20.46
N ILE A 215 1.76 5.24 19.16
CA ILE A 215 2.20 6.57 18.72
C ILE A 215 1.25 7.68 19.19
N ASN A 216 -0.06 7.42 19.31
CA ASN A 216 -0.99 8.43 19.83
C ASN A 216 -0.76 8.72 21.33
N ILE A 217 -0.46 7.70 22.14
CA ILE A 217 -0.06 7.88 23.54
C ILE A 217 1.23 8.70 23.61
N SER A 218 2.24 8.35 22.80
CA SER A 218 3.51 9.07 22.73
C SER A 218 3.32 10.56 22.39
N GLN A 219 2.52 10.87 21.37
CA GLN A 219 2.28 12.25 20.90
C GLN A 219 1.44 13.08 21.88
N MET A 220 0.47 12.47 22.57
CA MET A 220 -0.38 13.16 23.54
C MET A 220 0.33 13.42 24.87
N THR A 221 1.14 12.46 25.35
CA THR A 221 1.76 12.51 26.69
C THR A 221 3.23 12.93 26.65
N ALA A 222 4.06 12.32 25.79
CA ALA A 222 5.53 12.46 25.83
C ALA A 222 6.06 13.56 24.89
N CYS A 223 6.06 13.33 23.58
CA CYS A 223 6.47 14.29 22.54
C CYS A 223 5.89 13.91 21.17
N VAL A 224 5.64 14.91 20.30
CA VAL A 224 5.08 14.67 18.96
C VAL A 224 6.13 14.10 17.98
N GLY A 225 7.39 14.54 18.08
CA GLY A 225 8.54 14.02 17.32
C GLY A 225 8.84 14.75 16.00
N GLN A 226 9.73 14.16 15.20
CA GLN A 226 10.21 14.74 13.94
C GLN A 226 9.08 14.84 12.89
N GLN A 227 8.85 16.05 12.38
CA GLN A 227 7.98 16.29 11.22
C GLN A 227 8.82 16.21 9.95
N ASN A 228 8.43 15.36 9.00
CA ASN A 228 9.08 15.25 7.69
C ASN A 228 8.12 15.75 6.60
N VAL A 229 8.71 16.14 5.46
CA VAL A 229 8.03 16.47 4.21
C VAL A 229 8.82 15.79 3.08
N GLU A 230 8.14 15.14 2.13
CA GLU A 230 8.74 14.32 1.07
C GLU A 230 9.75 13.27 1.61
N GLY A 231 9.46 12.71 2.80
CA GLY A 231 10.32 11.74 3.50
C GLY A 231 11.61 12.31 4.13
N LYS A 232 11.84 13.62 4.04
CA LYS A 232 13.03 14.35 4.54
C LYS A 232 12.66 15.31 5.67
N ARG A 233 13.62 15.70 6.52
CA ARG A 233 13.40 16.78 7.51
C ARG A 233 13.13 18.10 6.81
N ILE A 234 12.22 18.91 7.35
CA ILE A 234 11.73 20.19 6.79
C ILE A 234 12.83 20.94 6.01
N PRO A 235 12.70 21.16 4.69
CA PRO A 235 13.78 21.76 3.90
C PRO A 235 13.97 23.26 4.17
N PHE A 236 15.14 23.78 3.77
CA PHE A 236 15.45 25.21 3.84
C PHE A 236 14.66 25.99 2.77
N HIS A 237 13.47 26.45 3.14
CA HIS A 237 12.58 27.27 2.29
C HIS A 237 13.09 28.71 2.10
N PHE A 238 13.95 29.20 3.00
CA PHE A 238 14.64 30.49 2.89
C PHE A 238 16.16 30.26 2.74
N ILE A 239 16.89 31.30 2.35
CA ILE A 239 18.36 31.27 2.17
C ILE A 239 19.06 30.66 3.40
N SER A 240 19.51 29.42 3.26
CA SER A 240 20.13 28.58 4.31
C SER A 240 19.31 28.42 5.61
N ARG A 241 17.96 28.52 5.59
CA ARG A 241 17.15 28.30 6.80
C ARG A 241 15.70 27.93 6.54
N THR A 242 15.04 27.33 7.53
CA THR A 242 13.63 26.91 7.48
C THR A 242 12.64 28.04 7.79
N LEU A 243 12.96 28.91 8.76
CA LEU A 243 12.15 30.06 9.18
C LEU A 243 13.04 31.30 9.43
N PRO A 244 12.48 32.53 9.34
CA PRO A 244 13.21 33.75 9.62
C PRO A 244 13.68 33.90 11.08
N HIS A 245 13.12 33.10 12.00
CA HIS A 245 13.48 33.05 13.42
C HIS A 245 14.79 32.29 13.69
N PHE A 246 15.23 31.42 12.78
CA PHE A 246 16.48 30.68 12.93
C PHE A 246 17.64 31.39 12.23
N THR A 247 18.85 31.09 12.70
CA THR A 247 20.11 31.45 12.04
C THR A 247 20.28 30.71 10.71
N LYS A 248 21.22 31.17 9.88
CA LYS A 248 21.60 30.43 8.67
C LYS A 248 22.37 29.16 9.02
N ASP A 249 22.21 28.15 8.17
CA ASP A 249 22.90 26.86 8.18
C ASP A 249 22.73 26.09 9.50
N ASP A 250 21.56 26.29 10.11
CA ASP A 250 21.10 25.60 11.31
C ASP A 250 20.51 24.22 10.92
N TYR A 251 21.19 23.15 11.33
CA TYR A 251 20.80 21.76 11.10
C TYR A 251 20.19 21.08 12.34
N GLY A 252 19.98 21.84 13.42
CA GLY A 252 19.44 21.39 14.69
C GLY A 252 18.05 20.73 14.61
N PRO A 253 17.61 20.05 15.69
CA PRO A 253 16.30 19.40 15.71
C PRO A 253 15.16 20.42 15.61
N GLU A 254 15.17 21.46 16.47
CA GLU A 254 14.14 22.51 16.52
C GLU A 254 13.99 23.26 15.19
N SER A 255 15.12 23.62 14.57
CA SER A 255 15.15 24.34 13.30
C SER A 255 14.72 23.50 12.10
N ARG A 256 14.87 22.17 12.16
CA ARG A 256 14.50 21.23 11.09
C ARG A 256 13.19 20.47 11.36
N GLY A 257 12.35 20.95 12.28
CA GLY A 257 10.98 20.44 12.47
C GLY A 257 10.81 19.30 13.46
N PHE A 258 11.74 19.11 14.41
CA PHE A 258 11.49 18.25 15.57
C PHE A 258 10.57 18.97 16.56
N VAL A 259 9.44 18.34 16.91
CA VAL A 259 8.52 18.81 17.96
C VAL A 259 8.83 18.05 19.24
N GLU A 260 9.42 18.75 20.22
CA GLU A 260 9.78 18.15 21.51
C GLU A 260 8.62 18.14 22.50
N ASN A 261 7.65 19.03 22.31
CA ASN A 261 6.47 19.10 23.16
C ASN A 261 5.43 18.03 22.79
N SER A 262 4.57 17.70 23.74
CA SER A 262 3.37 16.87 23.54
C SER A 262 2.12 17.73 23.37
N TYR A 263 1.04 17.17 22.82
CA TYR A 263 -0.23 17.91 22.70
C TYR A 263 -0.78 18.40 24.04
N LEU A 264 -0.46 17.72 25.15
CA LEU A 264 -0.79 18.15 26.52
C LEU A 264 -0.03 19.42 26.96
N ARG A 265 1.24 19.58 26.55
CA ARG A 265 2.04 20.80 26.84
C ARG A 265 1.66 21.97 25.92
N GLY A 266 1.23 21.66 24.70
CA GLY A 266 1.07 22.62 23.62
C GLY A 266 2.37 22.84 22.84
N LEU A 267 2.25 23.22 21.57
CA LEU A 267 3.39 23.44 20.67
C LEU A 267 3.81 24.92 20.69
N THR A 268 5.11 25.19 20.57
CA THR A 268 5.62 26.54 20.28
C THR A 268 5.19 26.99 18.87
N PRO A 269 5.21 28.31 18.55
CA PRO A 269 4.81 28.79 17.22
C PRO A 269 5.61 28.18 16.05
N GLN A 270 6.90 27.89 16.27
CA GLN A 270 7.78 27.24 15.31
C GLN A 270 7.38 25.77 15.09
N GLU A 271 7.25 25.01 16.18
CA GLU A 271 6.79 23.61 16.16
C GLU A 271 5.41 23.48 15.51
N PHE A 272 4.47 24.37 15.86
CA PHE A 272 3.11 24.40 15.31
C PHE A 272 3.12 24.61 13.79
N PHE A 273 3.95 25.51 13.28
CA PHE A 273 4.05 25.76 11.85
C PHE A 273 4.65 24.57 11.08
N PHE A 274 5.68 23.91 11.63
CA PHE A 274 6.26 22.70 11.03
C PHE A 274 5.30 21.50 11.10
N HIS A 275 4.54 21.35 12.19
CA HIS A 275 3.50 20.33 12.31
C HIS A 275 2.36 20.58 11.29
N ALA A 276 1.98 21.86 11.08
CA ALA A 276 1.01 22.23 10.06
C ALA A 276 1.50 21.99 8.61
N MET A 277 2.82 21.99 8.35
CA MET A 277 3.36 21.57 7.05
C MET A 277 3.09 20.08 6.80
N GLY A 278 3.53 19.20 7.72
CA GLY A 278 3.35 17.74 7.57
C GLY A 278 1.87 17.33 7.54
N GLY A 279 1.04 17.95 8.38
CA GLY A 279 -0.41 17.75 8.34
C GLY A 279 -1.05 18.18 7.01
N ARG A 280 -0.53 19.23 6.37
CA ARG A 280 -1.00 19.69 5.05
C ARG A 280 -0.55 18.79 3.90
N GLU A 281 0.68 18.25 3.96
CA GLU A 281 1.16 17.27 2.98
C GLU A 281 0.20 16.08 2.91
N GLY A 282 -0.11 15.45 4.04
CA GLY A 282 -1.08 14.36 4.12
C GLY A 282 -2.45 14.74 3.56
N LEU A 283 -3.02 15.88 3.97
CA LEU A 283 -4.34 16.32 3.48
C LEU A 283 -4.41 16.49 1.96
N ILE A 284 -3.31 16.92 1.32
CA ILE A 284 -3.20 16.98 -0.14
C ILE A 284 -3.06 15.56 -0.73
N ASP A 285 -2.26 14.71 -0.10
CA ASP A 285 -1.99 13.34 -0.53
C ASP A 285 -3.27 12.47 -0.56
N THR A 286 -4.14 12.54 0.46
CA THR A 286 -5.49 11.91 0.40
C THR A 286 -6.27 12.43 -0.80
N ALA A 287 -6.36 13.75 -0.97
CA ALA A 287 -7.21 14.36 -2.00
C ALA A 287 -6.77 13.95 -3.42
N VAL A 288 -5.46 13.91 -3.67
CA VAL A 288 -4.89 13.45 -4.95
C VAL A 288 -5.09 11.95 -5.11
N LYS A 289 -4.59 11.13 -4.18
CA LYS A 289 -4.57 9.67 -4.34
C LYS A 289 -5.97 9.03 -4.33
N THR A 290 -6.98 9.65 -3.70
CA THR A 290 -8.38 9.17 -3.79
C THR A 290 -8.88 9.19 -5.24
N SER A 291 -8.50 10.21 -6.02
CA SER A 291 -8.87 10.30 -7.44
C SER A 291 -8.13 9.27 -8.30
N GLU A 292 -6.84 9.04 -8.04
CA GLU A 292 -6.06 8.03 -8.77
C GLU A 292 -6.52 6.60 -8.48
N THR A 293 -6.81 6.28 -7.21
CA THR A 293 -7.18 4.92 -6.80
C THR A 293 -8.58 4.51 -7.27
N GLY A 294 -9.55 5.42 -7.25
CA GLY A 294 -10.86 5.20 -7.88
C GLY A 294 -10.76 4.94 -9.40
N TYR A 295 -9.82 5.60 -10.07
CA TYR A 295 -9.55 5.37 -11.50
C TYR A 295 -8.81 4.03 -11.76
N ILE A 296 -7.86 3.65 -10.91
CA ILE A 296 -7.23 2.32 -10.93
C ILE A 296 -8.27 1.22 -10.72
N GLN A 297 -9.17 1.39 -9.74
CA GLN A 297 -10.27 0.45 -9.49
C GLN A 297 -11.17 0.26 -10.71
N ARG A 298 -11.56 1.36 -11.39
CA ARG A 298 -12.36 1.30 -12.63
C ARG A 298 -11.64 0.54 -13.74
N ARG A 299 -10.32 0.76 -13.91
CA ARG A 299 -9.49 0.11 -14.93
C ARG A 299 -9.33 -1.39 -14.67
N LEU A 300 -9.07 -1.79 -13.42
CA LEU A 300 -8.98 -3.19 -13.02
C LEU A 300 -10.29 -3.94 -13.28
N VAL A 301 -11.44 -3.33 -12.94
CA VAL A 301 -12.76 -3.93 -13.25
C VAL A 301 -12.94 -4.04 -14.77
N LYS A 302 -12.71 -2.97 -15.54
CA LYS A 302 -12.93 -2.99 -16.99
C LYS A 302 -12.02 -3.92 -17.79
N ALA A 303 -10.90 -4.37 -17.24
CA ALA A 303 -10.05 -5.38 -17.87
C ALA A 303 -10.34 -6.83 -17.41
N MET A 304 -11.21 -7.03 -16.42
CA MET A 304 -11.48 -8.35 -15.82
C MET A 304 -12.98 -8.65 -15.64
N GLU A 305 -13.88 -7.82 -16.15
CA GLU A 305 -15.33 -7.91 -15.92
C GLU A 305 -16.02 -9.10 -16.62
N ASP A 306 -15.38 -9.73 -17.60
CA ASP A 306 -15.91 -10.87 -18.36
C ASP A 306 -15.30 -12.22 -17.93
N ILE A 307 -14.47 -12.22 -16.89
CA ILE A 307 -13.74 -13.40 -16.41
C ILE A 307 -14.53 -14.10 -15.31
N MET A 308 -14.90 -15.35 -15.60
CA MET A 308 -15.61 -16.21 -14.66
C MET A 308 -15.17 -17.67 -14.74
N VAL A 309 -15.45 -18.41 -13.67
CA VAL A 309 -15.32 -19.88 -13.65
C VAL A 309 -16.46 -20.48 -14.49
N LYS A 310 -16.14 -21.41 -15.39
CA LYS A 310 -17.14 -22.16 -16.18
C LYS A 310 -17.46 -23.51 -15.53
N TYR A 311 -18.49 -24.21 -16.01
CA TYR A 311 -18.93 -25.51 -15.46
C TYR A 311 -17.94 -26.68 -15.64
N ASP A 312 -16.82 -26.47 -16.34
CA ASP A 312 -15.70 -27.41 -16.44
C ASP A 312 -14.56 -27.11 -15.42
N GLY A 313 -14.76 -26.15 -14.51
CA GLY A 313 -13.76 -25.70 -13.53
C GLY A 313 -12.73 -24.70 -14.07
N THR A 314 -12.70 -24.46 -15.39
CA THR A 314 -11.74 -23.55 -16.01
C THR A 314 -12.16 -22.08 -15.85
N VAL A 315 -11.16 -21.20 -15.77
CA VAL A 315 -11.36 -19.74 -15.77
C VAL A 315 -11.26 -19.24 -17.21
N ARG A 316 -12.32 -18.58 -17.71
CA ARG A 316 -12.36 -18.08 -19.09
C ARG A 316 -12.98 -16.70 -19.22
N ASN A 317 -12.63 -16.02 -20.30
CA ASN A 317 -13.19 -14.73 -20.72
C ASN A 317 -14.54 -14.87 -21.47
N SER A 318 -15.03 -13.77 -22.05
CA SER A 318 -16.20 -13.68 -22.93
C SER A 318 -16.07 -14.44 -24.26
N LEU A 319 -14.87 -14.42 -24.85
CA LEU A 319 -14.58 -15.06 -26.14
C LEU A 319 -14.61 -16.59 -26.03
N GLY A 320 -14.09 -17.12 -24.92
CA GLY A 320 -13.93 -18.55 -24.63
C GLY A 320 -12.49 -18.99 -24.36
N ASP A 321 -11.54 -18.04 -24.36
CA ASP A 321 -10.13 -18.27 -24.07
C ASP A 321 -9.94 -18.71 -22.60
N VAL A 322 -9.07 -19.68 -22.36
CA VAL A 322 -8.73 -20.15 -21.00
C VAL A 322 -7.62 -19.26 -20.44
N ILE A 323 -7.85 -18.67 -19.26
CA ILE A 323 -6.87 -17.85 -18.52
C ILE A 323 -6.21 -18.66 -17.41
N GLN A 324 -6.97 -19.51 -16.72
CA GLN A 324 -6.46 -20.51 -15.76
C GLN A 324 -7.18 -21.83 -15.97
N PHE A 325 -6.45 -22.95 -15.90
CA PHE A 325 -7.06 -24.30 -15.95
C PHE A 325 -7.92 -24.59 -14.71
N LEU A 326 -7.56 -24.03 -13.56
CA LEU A 326 -8.32 -24.05 -12.31
C LEU A 326 -8.21 -22.68 -11.63
N TYR A 327 -9.30 -22.19 -11.04
CA TYR A 327 -9.31 -20.93 -10.30
C TYR A 327 -8.30 -20.96 -9.15
N GLY A 328 -7.33 -20.04 -9.20
CA GLY A 328 -6.29 -19.93 -8.17
C GLY A 328 -5.39 -21.16 -8.05
N GLU A 329 -5.25 -21.92 -9.14
CA GLU A 329 -4.37 -23.10 -9.30
C GLU A 329 -4.76 -24.37 -8.51
N ASP A 330 -5.74 -24.31 -7.60
CA ASP A 330 -6.25 -25.47 -6.84
C ASP A 330 -7.79 -25.68 -6.92
N GLY A 331 -8.54 -24.76 -7.55
CA GLY A 331 -10.00 -24.85 -7.72
C GLY A 331 -10.85 -24.44 -6.50
N MET A 332 -10.24 -23.95 -5.42
CA MET A 332 -10.95 -23.58 -4.19
C MET A 332 -11.47 -22.13 -4.21
N ASP A 333 -12.55 -21.86 -3.50
CA ASP A 333 -13.03 -20.49 -3.25
C ASP A 333 -12.12 -19.74 -2.25
N ALA A 334 -12.07 -18.42 -2.35
CA ALA A 334 -11.29 -17.56 -1.46
C ALA A 334 -11.85 -17.48 -0.02
N VAL A 335 -13.13 -17.79 0.20
CA VAL A 335 -13.82 -17.65 1.49
C VAL A 335 -13.41 -18.73 2.49
N TRP A 336 -13.50 -20.01 2.11
CA TRP A 336 -13.36 -21.19 2.98
C TRP A 336 -11.91 -21.58 3.33
N ILE A 337 -10.99 -20.60 3.33
CA ILE A 337 -9.54 -20.83 3.38
C ILE A 337 -8.92 -20.20 4.63
N GLU A 338 -8.25 -21.02 5.45
CA GLU A 338 -7.58 -20.56 6.66
C GLU A 338 -6.05 -20.67 6.57
N SER A 339 -5.32 -19.78 7.25
CA SER A 339 -3.86 -19.90 7.39
C SER A 339 -3.49 -21.04 8.34
N GLN A 340 -3.19 -22.21 7.78
CA GLN A 340 -2.80 -23.42 8.51
C GLN A 340 -1.28 -23.56 8.63
N LYS A 341 -0.82 -24.31 9.65
CA LYS A 341 0.62 -24.54 9.91
C LYS A 341 1.08 -25.92 9.48
N LEU A 342 2.02 -25.97 8.55
CA LEU A 342 2.78 -27.16 8.17
C LEU A 342 3.77 -27.49 9.30
N ASP A 343 3.56 -28.62 9.98
CA ASP A 343 4.40 -29.05 11.11
C ASP A 343 5.72 -29.68 10.63
N SER A 344 5.64 -30.56 9.63
CA SER A 344 6.76 -31.34 9.07
C SER A 344 7.93 -30.48 8.56
N LEU A 345 7.63 -29.29 8.04
CA LEU A 345 8.59 -28.41 7.36
C LEU A 345 9.71 -27.87 8.27
N LYS A 346 9.39 -27.55 9.53
CA LYS A 346 10.34 -26.95 10.49
C LYS A 346 10.93 -27.93 11.52
N MET A 347 10.45 -29.17 11.54
CA MET A 347 11.01 -30.22 12.40
C MET A 347 12.43 -30.60 11.97
N LYS A 348 13.31 -30.85 12.94
CA LYS A 348 14.58 -31.56 12.69
C LYS A 348 14.29 -33.02 12.35
N LYS A 349 15.20 -33.70 11.64
CA LYS A 349 15.04 -35.14 11.29
C LYS A 349 14.77 -36.01 12.53
N SER A 350 15.54 -35.80 13.61
CA SER A 350 15.37 -36.51 14.89
C SER A 350 14.12 -36.14 15.71
N GLU A 351 13.39 -35.09 15.32
CA GLU A 351 12.07 -34.72 15.88
C GLU A 351 10.95 -35.30 15.00
N PHE A 352 11.13 -35.24 13.67
CA PHE A 352 10.29 -35.86 12.66
C PHE A 352 10.18 -37.38 12.88
N ASP A 353 11.30 -38.10 12.99
CA ASP A 353 11.30 -39.55 13.18
C ASP A 353 10.55 -39.95 14.49
N LYS A 354 10.76 -39.18 15.58
CA LYS A 354 10.05 -39.37 16.86
C LYS A 354 8.54 -39.09 16.80
N THR A 355 8.10 -38.31 15.80
CA THR A 355 6.70 -37.98 15.55
C THR A 355 6.04 -39.02 14.64
N TYR A 356 6.68 -39.39 13.51
CA TYR A 356 6.07 -40.19 12.45
C TYR A 356 6.50 -41.66 12.41
N ARG A 357 7.77 -42.00 12.68
CA ARG A 357 8.30 -43.36 12.47
C ARG A 357 8.13 -44.29 13.67
N TYR A 358 7.58 -45.49 13.49
CA TYR A 358 7.53 -46.51 14.56
C TYR A 358 8.90 -47.17 14.82
N GLU A 359 9.12 -47.63 16.05
CA GLU A 359 10.41 -48.16 16.53
C GLU A 359 10.35 -49.69 16.70
N PHE A 360 9.88 -50.39 15.65
CA PHE A 360 9.52 -51.82 15.69
C PHE A 360 10.61 -52.77 16.20
N ASP A 361 11.88 -52.45 15.95
CA ASP A 361 13.03 -53.30 16.26
C ASP A 361 13.71 -52.96 17.61
N ALA A 362 13.15 -52.01 18.37
CA ALA A 362 13.62 -51.74 19.73
C ALA A 362 13.10 -52.81 20.70
N GLU A 363 14.03 -53.49 21.39
CA GLU A 363 13.78 -54.68 22.22
C GLU A 363 12.71 -54.48 23.33
N ASN A 364 12.55 -53.23 23.80
CA ASN A 364 11.56 -52.83 24.82
C ASN A 364 10.39 -51.99 24.24
N TRP A 365 10.07 -52.12 22.95
CA TRP A 365 8.99 -51.34 22.33
C TRP A 365 7.59 -51.83 22.74
N GLU A 366 7.06 -51.29 23.84
CA GLU A 366 5.64 -51.36 24.22
C GLU A 366 5.04 -49.93 24.29
N PRO A 367 4.33 -49.47 23.23
CA PRO A 367 3.76 -48.12 23.22
C PRO A 367 2.51 -47.96 24.10
N ASP A 368 2.57 -47.01 25.04
CA ASP A 368 1.47 -46.69 25.98
C ASP A 368 0.14 -46.29 25.31
N TYR A 369 0.16 -45.89 24.04
CA TYR A 369 -1.01 -45.34 23.33
C TYR A 369 -1.80 -46.36 22.48
N MET A 370 -1.30 -47.59 22.29
CA MET A 370 -1.98 -48.65 21.52
C MET A 370 -2.34 -49.87 22.40
N LEU A 371 -3.34 -50.65 22.00
CA LEU A 371 -3.66 -51.96 22.61
C LEU A 371 -2.54 -52.98 22.34
N LYS A 372 -2.35 -53.96 23.24
CA LYS A 372 -1.24 -54.93 23.11
C LYS A 372 -1.37 -55.82 21.87
N GLU A 373 -2.59 -56.26 21.57
CA GLU A 373 -2.91 -57.08 20.38
C GLU A 373 -2.36 -56.43 19.10
N HIS A 374 -2.68 -55.15 18.86
CA HIS A 374 -2.18 -54.40 17.70
C HIS A 374 -0.66 -54.19 17.71
N VAL A 375 -0.01 -54.16 18.87
CA VAL A 375 1.47 -54.08 18.97
C VAL A 375 2.11 -55.40 18.56
N ASP A 376 1.48 -56.53 18.92
CA ASP A 376 1.96 -57.87 18.56
C ASP A 376 1.68 -58.19 17.08
N ASP A 377 0.58 -57.69 16.51
CA ASP A 377 0.30 -57.70 15.06
C ASP A 377 1.40 -56.97 14.28
N LEU A 378 1.73 -55.73 14.66
CA LEU A 378 2.81 -54.93 14.04
C LEU A 378 4.18 -55.59 14.15
N LYS A 379 4.46 -56.27 15.26
CA LYS A 379 5.74 -56.98 15.46
C LYS A 379 5.83 -58.23 14.58
N THR A 380 4.73 -58.97 14.45
CA THR A 380 4.67 -60.28 13.77
C THR A 380 4.49 -60.17 12.25
N ILE A 381 3.66 -59.25 11.77
CA ILE A 381 3.25 -59.17 10.36
C ILE A 381 4.19 -58.24 9.57
N ARG A 382 5.07 -58.82 8.74
CA ARG A 382 6.03 -58.05 7.92
C ARG A 382 5.36 -57.15 6.89
N GLU A 383 4.20 -57.54 6.37
CA GLU A 383 3.44 -56.76 5.38
C GLU A 383 2.98 -55.42 5.96
N PHE A 384 2.58 -55.39 7.24
CA PHE A 384 2.20 -54.17 7.93
C PHE A 384 3.41 -53.24 8.09
N ARG A 385 4.58 -53.76 8.50
CA ARG A 385 5.83 -52.97 8.59
C ARG A 385 6.16 -52.28 7.27
N ASN A 386 6.07 -53.00 6.14
CA ASN A 386 6.31 -52.44 4.81
C ASN A 386 5.39 -51.25 4.49
N VAL A 387 4.12 -51.29 4.91
CA VAL A 387 3.17 -50.18 4.71
C VAL A 387 3.55 -48.96 5.55
N PHE A 388 3.95 -49.13 6.82
CA PHE A 388 4.34 -48.01 7.68
C PHE A 388 5.71 -47.41 7.32
N ASP A 389 6.68 -48.23 6.89
CA ASP A 389 7.93 -47.69 6.33
C ASP A 389 7.66 -46.93 5.01
N ALA A 390 6.69 -47.37 4.19
CA ALA A 390 6.25 -46.63 3.00
C ALA A 390 5.48 -45.33 3.34
N GLU A 391 4.65 -45.31 4.37
CA GLU A 391 4.00 -44.08 4.90
C GLU A 391 5.07 -43.06 5.30
N VAL A 392 6.08 -43.48 6.05
CA VAL A 392 7.20 -42.62 6.46
C VAL A 392 8.01 -42.16 5.25
N GLN A 393 8.32 -43.03 4.29
CA GLN A 393 9.04 -42.64 3.06
C GLN A 393 8.25 -41.61 2.22
N LYS A 394 6.92 -41.77 2.12
CA LYS A 394 6.00 -40.82 1.45
C LYS A 394 6.03 -39.45 2.15
N LEU A 395 5.98 -39.43 3.50
CA LEU A 395 6.10 -38.21 4.31
C LEU A 395 7.48 -37.55 4.24
N GLU A 396 8.56 -38.32 4.04
CA GLU A 396 9.91 -37.79 3.85
C GLU A 396 10.10 -37.15 2.47
N ALA A 397 9.57 -37.78 1.42
CA ALA A 397 9.51 -37.20 0.08
C ALA A 397 8.67 -35.91 0.07
N ASP A 398 7.48 -35.93 0.68
CA ASP A 398 6.63 -34.75 0.88
C ASP A 398 7.37 -33.61 1.59
N ARG A 399 8.12 -33.92 2.66
CA ARG A 399 8.93 -32.94 3.42
C ARG A 399 10.08 -32.36 2.58
N TYR A 400 10.73 -33.18 1.75
CA TYR A 400 11.81 -32.73 0.86
C TYR A 400 11.26 -31.83 -0.26
N GLN A 401 10.17 -32.23 -0.91
CA GLN A 401 9.54 -31.44 -1.98
C GLN A 401 9.03 -30.09 -1.47
N LEU A 402 8.36 -30.07 -0.32
CA LEU A 402 7.97 -28.82 0.34
C LEU A 402 9.17 -27.90 0.62
N ALA A 403 10.32 -28.45 1.02
CA ALA A 403 11.47 -27.66 1.46
C ALA A 403 12.38 -27.16 0.32
N MET A 404 12.43 -27.88 -0.82
CA MET A 404 13.23 -27.50 -1.99
C MET A 404 12.43 -26.68 -3.00
N GLU A 405 11.20 -27.09 -3.32
CA GLU A 405 10.45 -26.55 -4.47
C GLU A 405 9.40 -25.52 -4.05
N ILE A 406 8.54 -25.88 -3.09
CA ILE A 406 7.29 -25.14 -2.83
C ILE A 406 7.47 -24.02 -1.80
N ALA A 407 8.15 -24.29 -0.68
CA ALA A 407 8.28 -23.39 0.46
C ALA A 407 9.75 -23.13 0.84
N ALA A 408 10.60 -22.91 -0.17
CA ALA A 408 12.05 -22.71 -0.05
C ALA A 408 12.47 -21.53 0.88
N THR A 409 11.57 -20.58 1.17
CA THR A 409 11.79 -19.52 2.17
C THR A 409 11.81 -20.03 3.62
N GLY A 410 11.32 -21.25 3.86
CA GLY A 410 11.05 -21.79 5.19
C GLY A 410 9.78 -21.23 5.83
N ASP A 411 8.87 -20.61 5.06
CA ASP A 411 7.56 -20.22 5.58
C ASP A 411 6.67 -21.45 5.78
N ASN A 412 6.09 -21.58 6.98
CA ASN A 412 5.33 -22.77 7.37
C ASN A 412 3.86 -22.47 7.71
N SER A 413 3.37 -21.27 7.37
CA SER A 413 2.00 -20.83 7.59
C SER A 413 1.39 -20.45 6.25
N TRP A 414 0.46 -21.25 5.74
CA TRP A 414 -0.05 -21.16 4.38
C TRP A 414 -1.59 -21.19 4.36
N PRO A 415 -2.23 -20.41 3.47
CA PRO A 415 -3.68 -20.47 3.27
C PRO A 415 -4.06 -21.83 2.64
N LEU A 416 -4.87 -22.62 3.34
CA LEU A 416 -5.37 -23.94 2.90
C LEU A 416 -6.83 -24.14 3.36
N PRO A 417 -7.70 -24.78 2.55
CA PRO A 417 -9.07 -25.10 2.94
C PRO A 417 -9.11 -26.10 4.11
N VAL A 418 -10.25 -26.18 4.82
CA VAL A 418 -10.55 -27.12 5.92
C VAL A 418 -9.50 -27.14 7.04
N ASN A 419 -9.74 -26.42 8.15
CA ASN A 419 -8.81 -26.39 9.29
C ASN A 419 -8.74 -27.73 10.05
N LEU A 420 -7.86 -28.63 9.60
CA LEU A 420 -7.74 -30.00 10.12
C LEU A 420 -7.46 -30.03 11.63
N LYS A 421 -6.64 -29.11 12.14
CA LYS A 421 -6.28 -29.07 13.57
C LYS A 421 -7.45 -28.64 14.45
N ARG A 422 -8.32 -27.75 13.95
CA ARG A 422 -9.57 -27.38 14.63
C ARG A 422 -10.59 -28.51 14.58
N LEU A 423 -10.74 -29.15 13.41
CA LEU A 423 -11.66 -30.27 13.17
C LEU A 423 -11.30 -31.49 14.05
N LEU A 424 -10.01 -31.85 14.15
CA LEU A 424 -9.51 -32.89 15.06
C LEU A 424 -9.80 -32.57 16.55
N TRP A 425 -9.63 -31.31 16.96
CA TRP A 425 -9.91 -30.90 18.34
C TRP A 425 -11.41 -30.86 18.63
N ASN A 426 -12.23 -30.47 17.64
CA ASN A 426 -13.69 -30.56 17.71
C ASN A 426 -14.14 -32.02 17.88
N ALA A 427 -13.56 -32.97 17.15
CA ALA A 427 -13.84 -34.40 17.32
C ALA A 427 -13.54 -34.89 18.75
N GLN A 428 -12.36 -34.59 19.28
CA GLN A 428 -11.99 -34.92 20.67
C GLN A 428 -13.00 -34.39 21.69
N LYS A 429 -13.47 -33.14 21.50
CA LYS A 429 -14.43 -32.49 22.40
C LYS A 429 -15.86 -32.99 22.20
N THR A 430 -16.25 -33.44 21.02
CA THR A 430 -17.57 -34.03 20.73
C THR A 430 -17.66 -35.45 21.31
N PHE A 431 -16.74 -36.34 20.95
CA PHE A 431 -16.72 -37.74 21.36
C PHE A 431 -16.17 -37.96 22.78
N LYS A 432 -15.67 -36.91 23.45
CA LYS A 432 -15.15 -36.93 24.84
C LYS A 432 -13.93 -37.84 25.05
N VAL A 433 -13.06 -37.92 24.04
CA VAL A 433 -11.80 -38.69 24.06
C VAL A 433 -10.96 -38.35 25.30
N ASP A 434 -10.64 -39.35 26.15
CA ASP A 434 -9.71 -39.17 27.26
C ASP A 434 -8.27 -39.44 26.80
N MET A 435 -7.45 -38.39 26.88
CA MET A 435 -6.01 -38.41 26.60
C MET A 435 -5.21 -39.39 27.47
N ARG A 436 -5.81 -39.94 28.53
CA ARG A 436 -5.20 -40.96 29.41
C ARG A 436 -5.37 -42.38 28.90
N GLU A 437 -6.47 -42.67 28.21
CA GLU A 437 -6.78 -44.03 27.75
C GLU A 437 -6.01 -44.40 26.48
N LYS A 438 -6.15 -45.65 26.02
CA LYS A 438 -5.58 -46.15 24.76
C LYS A 438 -6.64 -46.01 23.67
N SER A 439 -6.21 -45.72 22.44
CA SER A 439 -7.12 -45.74 21.29
C SER A 439 -7.55 -47.18 20.96
N ASP A 440 -8.78 -47.34 20.46
CA ASP A 440 -9.36 -48.56 19.93
C ASP A 440 -9.08 -48.77 18.43
N MET A 441 -8.43 -47.81 17.76
CA MET A 441 -8.13 -47.87 16.33
C MET A 441 -6.94 -48.79 16.02
N HIS A 442 -7.10 -49.65 15.00
CA HIS A 442 -5.97 -50.36 14.43
C HIS A 442 -5.19 -49.46 13.45
N PRO A 443 -3.84 -49.38 13.50
CA PRO A 443 -3.07 -48.42 12.70
C PRO A 443 -3.26 -48.54 11.17
N MET A 444 -3.58 -49.74 10.66
CA MET A 444 -3.83 -49.95 9.23
C MET A 444 -5.13 -49.27 8.75
N GLU A 445 -6.17 -49.24 9.58
CA GLU A 445 -7.46 -48.63 9.24
C GLU A 445 -7.30 -47.11 9.00
N ILE A 446 -6.35 -46.48 9.71
CA ILE A 446 -6.01 -45.07 9.54
C ILE A 446 -5.38 -44.82 8.17
N VAL A 447 -4.39 -45.64 7.77
CA VAL A 447 -3.72 -45.51 6.46
C VAL A 447 -4.69 -45.77 5.32
N GLU A 448 -5.46 -46.86 5.40
CA GLU A 448 -6.46 -47.22 4.39
C GLU A 448 -7.55 -46.14 4.24
N ALA A 449 -8.03 -45.56 5.35
CA ALA A 449 -9.00 -44.47 5.31
C ALA A 449 -8.42 -43.16 4.74
N VAL A 450 -7.14 -42.85 5.00
CA VAL A 450 -6.47 -41.64 4.50
C VAL A 450 -6.18 -41.74 3.00
N ASP A 451 -5.78 -42.90 2.48
CA ASP A 451 -5.63 -43.10 1.03
C ASP A 451 -7.01 -43.14 0.32
N LYS A 452 -8.02 -43.83 0.88
CA LYS A 452 -9.42 -43.74 0.38
C LYS A 452 -10.03 -42.34 0.48
N LEU A 453 -9.54 -41.46 1.36
CA LEU A 453 -9.96 -40.07 1.41
C LEU A 453 -9.30 -39.26 0.28
N GLN A 454 -8.01 -39.45 0.00
CA GLN A 454 -7.32 -38.82 -1.13
C GLN A 454 -8.00 -39.13 -2.48
N GLU A 455 -8.56 -40.34 -2.66
CA GLU A 455 -9.33 -40.71 -3.86
C GLU A 455 -10.70 -40.02 -4.00
N ARG A 456 -11.33 -39.66 -2.87
CA ARG A 456 -12.66 -38.99 -2.84
C ARG A 456 -12.58 -37.48 -3.00
N LEU A 457 -11.46 -36.85 -2.62
CA LEU A 457 -11.23 -35.39 -2.67
C LEU A 457 -10.98 -34.89 -4.12
N LYS A 458 -11.92 -35.16 -5.04
CA LYS A 458 -11.83 -34.75 -6.45
C LYS A 458 -12.13 -33.26 -6.64
N VAL A 459 -11.26 -32.59 -7.39
CA VAL A 459 -11.40 -31.21 -7.91
C VAL A 459 -11.57 -31.26 -9.43
N VAL A 460 -10.69 -32.01 -10.12
CA VAL A 460 -10.79 -32.27 -11.56
C VAL A 460 -11.53 -33.59 -11.78
N PRO A 461 -12.73 -33.60 -12.40
CA PRO A 461 -13.43 -34.82 -12.72
C PRO A 461 -12.93 -35.43 -14.03
N GLY A 462 -12.27 -36.58 -13.95
CA GLY A 462 -11.88 -37.38 -15.11
C GLY A 462 -11.06 -38.61 -14.69
N ASP A 463 -11.10 -39.65 -15.54
CA ASP A 463 -10.36 -40.90 -15.33
C ASP A 463 -9.30 -41.14 -16.44
N ASP A 464 -9.10 -40.16 -17.32
CA ASP A 464 -8.00 -40.14 -18.29
C ASP A 464 -6.68 -39.69 -17.65
N PHE A 465 -5.56 -39.97 -18.32
CA PHE A 465 -4.22 -39.70 -17.80
C PHE A 465 -3.99 -38.23 -17.44
N LEU A 466 -4.47 -37.29 -18.26
CA LEU A 466 -4.23 -35.86 -18.07
C LEU A 466 -5.08 -35.31 -16.91
N SER A 467 -6.34 -35.73 -16.81
CA SER A 467 -7.21 -35.38 -15.67
C SER A 467 -6.68 -35.95 -14.35
N MET A 468 -6.14 -37.18 -14.34
CA MET A 468 -5.50 -37.76 -13.15
C MET A 468 -4.24 -36.99 -12.72
N GLU A 469 -3.41 -36.55 -13.67
CA GLU A 469 -2.24 -35.70 -13.39
C GLU A 469 -2.66 -34.33 -12.86
N ALA A 470 -3.62 -33.66 -13.51
CA ALA A 470 -4.16 -32.37 -13.08
C ALA A 470 -4.79 -32.43 -11.68
N GLN A 471 -5.60 -33.46 -11.40
CA GLN A 471 -6.17 -33.73 -10.08
C GLN A 471 -5.10 -33.91 -8.99
N LYS A 472 -4.07 -34.71 -9.29
CA LYS A 472 -2.95 -34.95 -8.36
C LYS A 472 -2.19 -33.65 -8.04
N ASN A 473 -1.98 -32.80 -9.05
CA ASN A 473 -1.26 -31.54 -8.89
C ASN A 473 -2.08 -30.51 -8.12
N ALA A 474 -3.36 -30.32 -8.49
CA ALA A 474 -4.27 -29.39 -7.81
C ALA A 474 -4.44 -29.69 -6.31
N THR A 475 -4.49 -30.98 -5.95
CA THR A 475 -4.66 -31.42 -4.55
C THR A 475 -3.35 -31.70 -3.82
N LEU A 476 -2.18 -31.60 -4.47
CA LEU A 476 -0.87 -31.98 -3.91
C LEU A 476 -0.61 -31.36 -2.54
N PHE A 477 -0.79 -30.04 -2.43
CA PHE A 477 -0.44 -29.28 -1.22
C PHE A 477 -1.38 -29.58 -0.04
N PHE A 478 -2.68 -29.78 -0.31
CA PHE A 478 -3.64 -30.22 0.70
C PHE A 478 -3.40 -31.68 1.11
N ASN A 479 -3.07 -32.56 0.16
CA ASN A 479 -2.77 -33.97 0.44
C ASN A 479 -1.51 -34.12 1.32
N ILE A 480 -0.48 -33.28 1.14
CA ILE A 480 0.69 -33.25 2.02
C ILE A 480 0.30 -32.81 3.45
N LEU A 481 -0.57 -31.79 3.60
CA LEU A 481 -1.10 -31.40 4.90
C LEU A 481 -1.91 -32.56 5.53
N LEU A 482 -2.77 -33.21 4.75
CA LEU A 482 -3.62 -34.32 5.18
C LEU A 482 -2.77 -35.51 5.69
N ARG A 483 -1.79 -35.96 4.90
CA ARG A 483 -0.85 -37.02 5.30
C ARG A 483 -0.04 -36.63 6.54
N SER A 484 0.50 -35.42 6.60
CA SER A 484 1.32 -34.97 7.75
C SER A 484 0.53 -34.71 9.04
N THR A 485 -0.80 -34.64 8.99
CA THR A 485 -1.67 -34.44 10.18
C THR A 485 -2.39 -35.73 10.60
N LEU A 486 -2.87 -36.52 9.64
CA LEU A 486 -3.56 -37.80 9.88
C LEU A 486 -2.63 -39.03 9.87
N ALA A 487 -1.31 -38.85 9.84
CA ALA A 487 -0.33 -39.93 9.94
C ALA A 487 -0.64 -40.88 11.11
N SER A 488 -0.54 -42.19 10.87
CA SER A 488 -0.94 -43.28 11.78
C SER A 488 -0.48 -43.06 13.22
N LYS A 489 0.82 -42.82 13.40
CA LYS A 489 1.45 -42.56 14.70
C LYS A 489 0.96 -41.28 15.37
N ARG A 490 0.63 -40.21 14.64
CA ARG A 490 0.11 -38.94 15.21
C ARG A 490 -1.33 -39.10 15.69
N VAL A 491 -2.20 -39.71 14.89
CA VAL A 491 -3.61 -39.96 15.25
C VAL A 491 -3.71 -40.74 16.55
N LEU A 492 -2.86 -41.75 16.73
CA LEU A 492 -2.87 -42.61 17.92
C LEU A 492 -2.12 -42.00 19.12
N LYS A 493 -1.00 -41.29 18.92
CA LYS A 493 -0.14 -40.77 20.00
C LYS A 493 -0.45 -39.35 20.45
N GLU A 494 -0.72 -38.44 19.51
CA GLU A 494 -0.98 -37.02 19.77
C GLU A 494 -2.47 -36.73 19.94
N PHE A 495 -3.30 -37.29 19.06
CA PHE A 495 -4.73 -37.00 19.04
C PHE A 495 -5.60 -38.03 19.78
N LYS A 496 -5.08 -39.25 19.97
CA LYS A 496 -5.72 -40.39 20.66
C LYS A 496 -7.16 -40.67 20.21
N LEU A 497 -7.49 -40.45 18.94
CA LEU A 497 -8.87 -40.59 18.46
C LEU A 497 -9.38 -42.03 18.60
N ASN A 498 -10.65 -42.16 18.97
CA ASN A 498 -11.41 -43.39 18.87
C ASN A 498 -11.95 -43.60 17.44
N ARG A 499 -12.36 -44.82 17.08
CA ARG A 499 -12.86 -45.13 15.74
C ARG A 499 -14.02 -44.25 15.27
N GLU A 500 -15.08 -44.12 16.08
CA GLU A 500 -16.23 -43.27 15.76
C GLU A 500 -15.81 -41.79 15.53
N ALA A 501 -14.83 -41.31 16.30
CA ALA A 501 -14.31 -39.95 16.18
C ALA A 501 -13.47 -39.76 14.92
N PHE A 502 -12.73 -40.79 14.49
CA PHE A 502 -11.90 -40.75 13.28
C PHE A 502 -12.75 -40.92 12.00
N GLU A 503 -13.75 -41.79 12.00
CA GLU A 503 -14.74 -41.91 10.92
C GLU A 503 -15.49 -40.58 10.70
N TRP A 504 -15.91 -39.92 11.80
CA TRP A 504 -16.51 -38.59 11.75
C TRP A 504 -15.54 -37.53 11.19
N VAL A 505 -14.27 -37.54 11.62
CA VAL A 505 -13.22 -36.64 11.09
C VAL A 505 -13.08 -36.79 9.57
N VAL A 506 -13.03 -38.03 9.07
CA VAL A 506 -12.88 -38.32 7.63
C VAL A 506 -14.08 -37.81 6.82
N GLY A 507 -15.31 -38.02 7.31
CA GLY A 507 -16.52 -37.53 6.64
C GLY A 507 -16.67 -36.00 6.67
N GLU A 508 -16.32 -35.37 7.78
CA GLU A 508 -16.37 -33.90 7.92
C GLU A 508 -15.32 -33.21 7.03
N ILE A 509 -14.13 -33.81 6.85
CA ILE A 509 -13.11 -33.32 5.91
C ILE A 509 -13.62 -33.39 4.46
N GLU A 510 -14.20 -34.51 4.04
CA GLU A 510 -14.78 -34.68 2.70
C GLU A 510 -15.89 -33.64 2.43
N SER A 511 -16.86 -33.54 3.36
CA SER A 511 -17.97 -32.60 3.28
C SER A 511 -17.51 -31.15 3.11
N ARG A 512 -16.58 -30.69 3.98
CA ARG A 512 -16.10 -29.31 3.94
C ARG A 512 -15.14 -29.02 2.79
N PHE A 513 -14.38 -30.01 2.32
CA PHE A 513 -13.55 -29.84 1.13
C PHE A 513 -14.42 -29.60 -0.11
N LEU A 514 -15.48 -30.40 -0.29
CA LEU A 514 -16.46 -30.21 -1.37
C LEU A 514 -17.20 -28.87 -1.25
N GLN A 515 -17.51 -28.41 -0.03
CA GLN A 515 -18.05 -27.07 0.23
C GLN A 515 -17.06 -25.94 -0.11
N SER A 516 -15.75 -26.19 -0.02
CA SER A 516 -14.71 -25.19 -0.30
C SER A 516 -14.35 -25.04 -1.79
N LEU A 517 -14.89 -25.88 -2.67
CA LEU A 517 -14.77 -25.74 -4.12
C LEU A 517 -15.44 -24.44 -4.62
N VAL A 518 -14.87 -23.80 -5.64
CA VAL A 518 -15.48 -22.60 -6.23
C VAL A 518 -16.77 -22.93 -6.99
N ALA A 519 -17.79 -22.07 -6.84
CA ALA A 519 -19.03 -22.19 -7.57
C ALA A 519 -18.84 -21.86 -9.07
N PRO A 520 -19.26 -22.74 -9.99
CA PRO A 520 -19.31 -22.39 -11.41
C PRO A 520 -20.24 -21.20 -11.68
N GLY A 521 -19.81 -20.30 -12.57
CA GLY A 521 -20.48 -19.03 -12.85
C GLY A 521 -20.02 -17.85 -11.98
N GLU A 522 -19.14 -18.08 -10.99
CA GLU A 522 -18.66 -17.02 -10.09
C GLU A 522 -17.78 -15.99 -10.82
N MET A 523 -18.02 -14.70 -10.58
CA MET A 523 -17.44 -13.55 -11.30
C MET A 523 -16.08 -13.13 -10.74
N ILE A 524 -15.19 -14.11 -10.64
CA ILE A 524 -13.87 -14.01 -10.00
C ILE A 524 -12.99 -12.86 -10.50
N GLY A 525 -13.13 -12.40 -11.75
CA GLY A 525 -12.39 -11.23 -12.25
C GLY A 525 -12.86 -9.90 -11.65
N CYS A 526 -14.18 -9.71 -11.50
CA CYS A 526 -14.75 -8.56 -10.77
C CYS A 526 -14.36 -8.59 -9.30
N VAL A 527 -14.38 -9.76 -8.65
CA VAL A 527 -13.94 -9.94 -7.26
C VAL A 527 -12.47 -9.58 -7.13
N ALA A 528 -11.60 -10.16 -7.97
CA ALA A 528 -10.16 -9.89 -7.95
C ALA A 528 -9.82 -8.40 -8.18
N ALA A 529 -10.52 -7.72 -9.10
CA ALA A 529 -10.37 -6.29 -9.32
C ALA A 529 -10.68 -5.46 -8.07
N GLN A 530 -11.71 -5.84 -7.30
CA GLN A 530 -12.10 -5.15 -6.05
C GLN A 530 -11.12 -5.48 -4.91
N SER A 531 -10.76 -6.76 -4.75
CA SER A 531 -9.80 -7.21 -3.72
C SER A 531 -8.38 -6.61 -3.89
N ILE A 532 -8.02 -6.12 -5.08
CA ILE A 532 -6.75 -5.42 -5.33
C ILE A 532 -6.92 -3.89 -5.22
N GLY A 533 -8.02 -3.35 -5.72
CA GLY A 533 -8.26 -1.90 -5.73
C GLY A 533 -8.67 -1.31 -4.37
N GLU A 534 -9.38 -2.05 -3.51
CA GLU A 534 -9.75 -1.56 -2.18
C GLU A 534 -8.51 -1.34 -1.28
N PRO A 535 -7.56 -2.30 -1.14
CA PRO A 535 -6.29 -2.04 -0.43
C PRO A 535 -5.48 -0.89 -1.05
N ALA A 536 -5.57 -0.68 -2.38
CA ALA A 536 -4.93 0.46 -3.01
C ALA A 536 -5.46 1.81 -2.48
N THR A 537 -6.74 1.91 -2.13
CA THR A 537 -7.29 3.08 -1.41
C THR A 537 -6.75 3.20 0.02
N GLN A 538 -6.57 2.09 0.74
CA GLN A 538 -6.09 2.09 2.12
C GLN A 538 -4.61 2.53 2.22
N MET A 539 -3.76 2.13 1.27
CA MET A 539 -2.38 2.61 1.11
C MET A 539 -2.27 4.14 1.00
N THR A 540 -3.32 4.83 0.54
CA THR A 540 -3.33 6.31 0.48
C THR A 540 -3.44 6.91 1.88
N LEU A 541 -4.36 6.39 2.69
CA LEU A 541 -4.69 6.91 4.01
C LEU A 541 -3.57 6.63 5.01
N ASN A 542 -2.97 5.44 4.95
CA ASN A 542 -1.88 5.04 5.83
C ASN A 542 -0.58 5.83 5.57
N THR A 543 -0.43 6.49 4.42
CA THR A 543 0.71 7.39 4.16
C THR A 543 0.86 8.45 5.26
N PHE A 544 -0.24 8.93 5.87
CA PHE A 544 -0.22 9.87 7.01
C PHE A 544 0.50 9.33 8.25
N HIS A 545 0.42 8.01 8.49
CA HIS A 545 1.02 7.38 9.66
C HIS A 545 2.50 7.02 9.45
N TYR A 546 2.93 6.92 8.19
CA TYR A 546 4.33 6.70 7.82
C TYR A 546 5.09 7.99 7.41
N ALA A 547 4.39 9.11 7.23
CA ALA A 547 4.97 10.45 7.02
C ALA A 547 5.81 10.91 8.24
N GLY A 548 7.08 10.51 8.25
CA GLY A 548 7.98 10.63 9.41
C GLY A 548 9.07 9.55 9.44
N VAL A 549 8.84 8.40 8.81
CA VAL A 549 9.81 7.31 8.73
C VAL A 549 10.55 7.35 7.39
N SER A 550 11.83 7.72 7.40
CA SER A 550 12.69 7.74 6.20
C SER A 550 13.10 6.33 5.75
N ALA A 551 12.13 5.49 5.38
CA ALA A 551 12.35 4.24 4.67
C ALA A 551 12.84 4.50 3.23
N LYS A 552 13.66 3.60 2.69
CA LYS A 552 14.58 3.91 1.56
C LYS A 552 13.89 4.16 0.20
N ASN A 553 12.61 3.81 0.03
CA ASN A 553 11.95 3.72 -1.28
C ASN A 553 10.72 4.64 -1.39
N VAL A 554 10.94 5.88 -1.86
CA VAL A 554 9.88 6.91 -2.07
C VAL A 554 8.87 6.53 -3.18
N THR A 555 9.12 5.46 -3.93
CA THR A 555 8.27 4.98 -5.02
C THR A 555 7.19 3.98 -4.62
N LEU A 556 7.27 3.34 -3.45
CA LEU A 556 6.34 2.28 -3.03
C LEU A 556 4.89 2.75 -2.85
N GLY A 557 3.96 1.77 -2.82
CA GLY A 557 2.52 2.01 -2.73
C GLY A 557 1.89 2.34 -4.09
N VAL A 558 0.86 3.19 -4.09
CA VAL A 558 0.06 3.54 -5.28
C VAL A 558 0.90 4.03 -6.49
N PRO A 559 1.97 4.84 -6.35
CA PRO A 559 2.81 5.22 -7.49
C PRO A 559 3.46 4.02 -8.19
N ARG A 560 3.96 3.03 -7.44
CA ARG A 560 4.51 1.79 -7.99
C ARG A 560 3.42 0.89 -8.59
N LEU A 561 2.29 0.76 -7.92
CA LEU A 561 1.13 0.03 -8.46
C LEU A 561 0.72 0.61 -9.83
N ARG A 562 0.72 1.94 -9.97
CA ARG A 562 0.43 2.64 -11.22
C ARG A 562 1.51 2.42 -12.30
N GLU A 563 2.80 2.32 -11.94
CA GLU A 563 3.87 1.94 -12.89
C GLU A 563 3.68 0.53 -13.44
N ILE A 564 3.36 -0.43 -12.55
CA ILE A 564 3.14 -1.85 -12.88
C ILE A 564 1.92 -2.02 -13.79
N ILE A 565 0.75 -1.51 -13.36
CA ILE A 565 -0.53 -1.62 -14.10
C ILE A 565 -0.47 -0.89 -15.46
N ASN A 566 0.38 0.13 -15.60
CA ASN A 566 0.63 0.83 -16.87
C ASN A 566 1.71 0.17 -17.75
N VAL A 567 2.49 -0.79 -17.23
CA VAL A 567 3.69 -1.36 -17.89
C VAL A 567 4.65 -0.26 -18.37
N ALA A 568 5.08 0.58 -17.43
CA ALA A 568 5.85 1.79 -17.73
C ALA A 568 7.28 1.48 -18.25
N LYS A 569 7.57 1.83 -19.52
CA LYS A 569 8.89 1.68 -20.17
C LYS A 569 10.08 2.39 -19.49
N LYS A 570 9.80 3.34 -18.60
CA LYS A 570 10.80 4.01 -17.74
C LYS A 570 10.20 4.16 -16.35
N ILE A 571 10.58 3.25 -15.46
CA ILE A 571 10.20 3.27 -14.04
C ILE A 571 11.06 4.27 -13.27
N LYS A 572 10.55 4.84 -12.17
CA LYS A 572 11.27 5.90 -11.43
C LYS A 572 12.51 5.41 -10.67
N THR A 573 12.50 4.16 -10.21
CA THR A 573 13.59 3.54 -9.44
C THR A 573 13.89 2.14 -9.98
N PRO A 574 14.60 2.04 -11.12
CA PRO A 574 15.10 0.76 -11.62
C PRO A 574 16.14 0.17 -10.66
N SER A 575 16.00 -1.11 -10.32
CA SER A 575 16.94 -1.83 -9.45
C SER A 575 16.88 -3.34 -9.65
N LEU A 576 18.04 -3.96 -9.84
CA LEU A 576 18.28 -5.40 -9.65
C LEU A 576 18.63 -5.71 -8.19
N SER A 577 18.16 -6.85 -7.68
CA SER A 577 18.69 -7.50 -6.48
C SER A 577 19.55 -8.70 -6.91
N VAL A 578 20.86 -8.52 -6.83
CA VAL A 578 21.89 -9.43 -7.35
C VAL A 578 22.43 -10.31 -6.23
N TYR A 579 22.26 -11.62 -6.39
CA TYR A 579 22.80 -12.61 -5.47
C TYR A 579 24.21 -13.02 -5.89
N LEU A 580 25.07 -13.30 -4.91
CA LEU A 580 26.47 -13.69 -5.14
C LEU A 580 26.65 -15.19 -4.89
N LYS A 581 27.59 -15.82 -5.60
CA LYS A 581 27.91 -17.24 -5.42
C LYS A 581 28.40 -17.53 -3.98
N PRO A 582 28.17 -18.74 -3.43
CA PRO A 582 28.47 -19.07 -2.02
C PRO A 582 29.93 -18.97 -1.56
N GLU A 583 30.87 -18.76 -2.48
CA GLU A 583 32.30 -18.52 -2.21
C GLU A 583 32.65 -17.03 -2.06
N VAL A 584 31.79 -16.16 -2.59
CA VAL A 584 31.93 -14.70 -2.59
C VAL A 584 31.02 -14.10 -1.52
N SER A 585 29.78 -14.58 -1.43
CA SER A 585 28.71 -14.05 -0.56
C SER A 585 29.00 -14.14 0.94
N LYS A 586 30.04 -14.86 1.38
CA LYS A 586 30.46 -14.96 2.78
C LYS A 586 31.33 -13.79 3.25
N THR A 587 32.06 -13.13 2.34
CA THR A 587 33.11 -12.16 2.70
C THR A 587 32.86 -10.80 2.04
N LYS A 588 32.69 -9.76 2.87
CA LYS A 588 32.37 -8.39 2.41
C LYS A 588 33.37 -7.85 1.38
N GLU A 589 34.66 -8.17 1.52
CA GLU A 589 35.71 -7.75 0.58
C GLU A 589 35.55 -8.37 -0.81
N ARG A 590 35.18 -9.65 -0.89
CA ARG A 590 34.87 -10.32 -2.17
C ARG A 590 33.59 -9.74 -2.78
N ALA A 591 32.57 -9.46 -1.97
CA ALA A 591 31.37 -8.75 -2.42
C ALA A 591 31.69 -7.33 -2.94
N LYS A 592 32.67 -6.62 -2.34
CA LYS A 592 33.15 -5.33 -2.87
C LYS A 592 33.87 -5.47 -4.22
N ASN A 593 34.67 -6.52 -4.44
CA ASN A 593 35.26 -6.74 -5.76
C ASN A 593 34.19 -6.82 -6.85
N VAL A 594 33.09 -7.55 -6.60
CA VAL A 594 31.95 -7.63 -7.53
C VAL A 594 31.20 -6.29 -7.63
N GLN A 595 31.00 -5.56 -6.53
CA GLN A 595 30.44 -4.21 -6.55
C GLN A 595 31.21 -3.30 -7.53
N CYS A 596 32.54 -3.27 -7.44
CA CYS A 596 33.42 -2.48 -8.32
C CYS A 596 33.53 -3.03 -9.76
N ALA A 597 33.11 -4.28 -10.02
CA ALA A 597 33.07 -4.87 -11.35
C ALA A 597 31.74 -4.65 -12.07
N LEU A 598 30.65 -4.41 -11.32
CA LEU A 598 29.31 -4.13 -11.87
C LEU A 598 29.02 -2.62 -12.01
N GLU A 599 29.53 -1.79 -11.09
CA GLU A 599 29.23 -0.35 -11.06
C GLU A 599 29.86 0.44 -12.22
N TYR A 600 29.02 1.04 -13.06
CA TYR A 600 29.45 1.83 -14.22
C TYR A 600 30.35 2.99 -13.81
N THR A 601 31.55 3.02 -14.38
CA THR A 601 32.61 3.95 -14.02
C THR A 601 33.22 4.55 -15.28
N THR A 602 32.85 5.79 -15.58
CA THR A 602 33.50 6.60 -16.62
C THR A 602 34.73 7.31 -16.05
N LEU A 603 35.60 7.83 -16.93
CA LEU A 603 36.75 8.64 -16.51
C LEU A 603 36.34 9.82 -15.59
N ARG A 604 35.22 10.49 -15.90
CA ARG A 604 34.64 11.57 -15.08
C ARG A 604 34.30 11.18 -13.64
N CYS A 605 34.11 9.90 -13.35
CA CYS A 605 33.90 9.43 -11.97
C CYS A 605 35.19 9.40 -11.13
N VAL A 606 36.37 9.44 -11.77
CA VAL A 606 37.68 9.45 -11.09
C VAL A 606 38.48 10.73 -11.33
N THR A 607 38.22 11.51 -12.37
CA THR A 607 38.87 12.81 -12.61
C THR A 607 38.58 13.85 -11.52
N HIS A 608 39.64 14.50 -11.03
CA HIS A 608 39.57 15.73 -10.24
C HIS A 608 39.51 16.98 -11.13
N ALA A 609 40.42 17.07 -12.10
CA ALA A 609 40.54 18.20 -13.02
C ALA A 609 41.07 17.76 -14.40
N THR A 610 40.78 18.55 -15.43
CA THR A 610 41.39 18.46 -16.77
C THR A 610 41.91 19.83 -17.19
N GLU A 611 43.17 19.87 -17.61
CA GLU A 611 43.87 21.06 -18.06
C GLU A 611 44.38 20.85 -19.49
N VAL A 612 44.31 21.89 -20.33
CA VAL A 612 44.97 21.89 -21.65
C VAL A 612 46.14 22.85 -21.58
N TRP A 613 47.33 22.35 -21.86
CA TRP A 613 48.61 23.07 -21.82
C TRP A 613 49.24 23.07 -23.21
N TYR A 614 50.00 24.13 -23.51
CA TYR A 614 50.91 24.15 -24.66
C TYR A 614 52.32 23.87 -24.15
N ASP A 615 52.85 22.69 -24.46
CA ASP A 615 54.12 22.17 -23.96
C ASP A 615 54.98 21.73 -25.16
N PRO A 616 55.77 22.65 -25.75
CA PRO A 616 56.28 22.55 -27.13
C PRO A 616 57.41 21.54 -27.34
N ASP A 617 57.97 21.00 -26.26
CA ASP A 617 58.91 19.88 -26.28
C ASP A 617 58.17 18.64 -25.72
N PRO A 618 58.27 17.46 -26.34
CA PRO A 618 57.81 16.22 -25.72
C PRO A 618 58.74 15.70 -24.61
N MET A 619 60.05 15.98 -24.69
CA MET A 619 61.11 15.38 -23.88
C MET A 619 61.41 16.16 -22.59
N SER A 620 61.18 17.48 -22.59
CA SER A 620 61.14 18.32 -21.40
C SER A 620 59.74 18.93 -21.25
N THR A 621 59.43 19.52 -20.09
CA THR A 621 58.09 20.01 -19.75
C THR A 621 58.16 21.35 -19.04
N ILE A 622 57.24 22.25 -19.37
CA ILE A 622 57.05 23.54 -18.69
C ILE A 622 56.44 23.36 -17.29
N ILE A 623 55.81 22.21 -17.02
CA ILE A 623 55.14 21.89 -15.75
C ILE A 623 56.18 21.32 -14.76
N ASP A 624 56.61 22.15 -13.80
CA ASP A 624 57.58 21.79 -12.75
C ASP A 624 57.17 20.54 -11.95
N GLU A 625 55.87 20.36 -11.67
CA GLU A 625 55.34 19.20 -10.94
C GLU A 625 55.55 17.87 -11.68
N ASP A 626 55.62 17.91 -13.02
CA ASP A 626 55.65 16.73 -13.89
C ASP A 626 57.09 16.38 -14.32
N ALA A 627 58.05 17.30 -14.13
CA ALA A 627 59.37 17.28 -14.74
C ALA A 627 60.22 16.05 -14.41
N ASP A 628 60.20 15.57 -13.16
CA ASP A 628 60.99 14.41 -12.77
C ASP A 628 60.44 13.09 -13.32
N PHE A 629 59.11 12.92 -13.41
CA PHE A 629 58.54 11.69 -13.96
C PHE A 629 58.65 11.65 -15.49
N VAL A 630 58.36 12.76 -16.17
CA VAL A 630 58.49 12.87 -17.64
C VAL A 630 59.92 12.58 -18.07
N ARG A 631 60.92 13.14 -17.36
CA ARG A 631 62.33 12.85 -17.64
C ARG A 631 62.64 11.36 -17.44
N SER A 632 62.18 10.74 -16.35
CA SER A 632 62.42 9.30 -16.10
C SER A 632 61.80 8.37 -17.15
N TYR A 633 60.65 8.76 -17.73
CA TYR A 633 59.98 7.99 -18.79
C TYR A 633 60.82 7.96 -20.07
N TYR A 634 61.38 9.10 -20.48
CA TYR A 634 62.25 9.17 -21.67
C TYR A 634 63.73 8.83 -21.42
N GLU A 635 64.16 8.69 -20.16
CA GLU A 635 65.48 8.12 -19.82
C GLU A 635 65.55 6.60 -20.11
N MET A 636 64.41 5.90 -20.17
CA MET A 636 64.29 4.49 -20.58
C MET A 636 63.04 4.26 -21.45
N PRO A 637 63.06 4.63 -22.74
CA PRO A 637 61.91 4.47 -23.63
C PRO A 637 61.68 2.99 -24.02
N ASP A 638 60.46 2.49 -23.81
CA ASP A 638 60.04 1.15 -24.24
C ASP A 638 59.72 1.04 -25.74
N GLU A 639 59.48 2.18 -26.43
CA GLU A 639 59.11 2.26 -27.85
C GLU A 639 59.90 3.34 -28.61
N GLU A 640 60.22 3.10 -29.89
CA GLU A 640 60.96 4.04 -30.76
C GLU A 640 60.05 5.14 -31.37
N VAL A 641 59.28 5.84 -30.54
CA VAL A 641 58.41 6.95 -31.00
C VAL A 641 59.25 8.18 -31.36
N SER A 642 59.16 8.63 -32.62
CA SER A 642 59.83 9.85 -33.08
C SER A 642 59.14 11.10 -32.51
N PRO A 643 59.83 11.98 -31.75
CA PRO A 643 59.20 13.13 -31.11
C PRO A 643 58.62 14.16 -32.10
N ASP A 644 59.13 14.19 -33.34
CA ASP A 644 58.62 15.02 -34.44
C ASP A 644 57.15 14.71 -34.84
N LYS A 645 56.59 13.58 -34.40
CA LYS A 645 55.17 13.21 -34.60
C LYS A 645 54.23 13.67 -33.48
N ILE A 646 54.76 14.10 -32.33
CA ILE A 646 53.97 14.31 -31.13
C ILE A 646 53.47 15.77 -31.07
N SER A 647 52.17 15.98 -30.87
CA SER A 647 51.58 17.32 -30.80
C SER A 647 52.17 18.17 -29.64
N PRO A 648 52.42 19.47 -29.85
CA PRO A 648 52.84 20.39 -28.79
C PRO A 648 51.69 20.71 -27.80
N TRP A 649 50.45 20.36 -28.13
CA TRP A 649 49.33 20.48 -27.21
C TRP A 649 49.21 19.24 -26.31
N LEU A 650 49.04 19.49 -25.01
CA LEU A 650 48.94 18.50 -23.94
C LEU A 650 47.56 18.57 -23.28
N LEU A 651 46.89 17.43 -23.14
CA LEU A 651 45.79 17.24 -22.20
C LEU A 651 46.34 16.60 -20.91
N ARG A 652 46.27 17.32 -19.79
CA ARG A 652 46.68 16.84 -18.45
C ARG A 652 45.46 16.56 -17.61
N ILE A 653 45.35 15.36 -17.07
CA ILE A 653 44.21 14.88 -16.29
C ILE A 653 44.72 14.55 -14.88
N GLU A 654 44.21 15.26 -13.88
CA GLU A 654 44.45 14.95 -12.47
C GLU A 654 43.35 13.99 -11.97
N LEU A 655 43.74 12.88 -11.36
CA LEU A 655 42.84 11.81 -10.90
C LEU A 655 42.72 11.79 -9.37
N ASN A 656 41.51 11.61 -8.87
CA ASN A 656 41.21 11.60 -7.44
C ASN A 656 41.58 10.25 -6.80
N ARG A 657 42.67 10.25 -6.03
CA ARG A 657 43.19 9.09 -5.29
C ARG A 657 42.14 8.39 -4.40
N GLU A 658 41.22 9.12 -3.78
CA GLU A 658 40.18 8.52 -2.95
C GLU A 658 39.24 7.63 -3.79
N MET A 659 38.86 8.09 -4.99
CA MET A 659 37.98 7.37 -5.90
C MET A 659 38.69 6.18 -6.57
N MET A 660 39.96 6.33 -6.93
CA MET A 660 40.81 5.25 -7.46
C MET A 660 40.91 4.08 -6.47
N VAL A 661 41.18 4.37 -5.20
CA VAL A 661 41.26 3.37 -4.13
C VAL A 661 39.88 2.75 -3.83
N ASP A 662 38.81 3.54 -3.81
CA ASP A 662 37.47 3.00 -3.52
C ASP A 662 36.97 2.05 -4.62
N LYS A 663 37.19 2.40 -5.89
CA LYS A 663 36.78 1.61 -7.07
C LYS A 663 37.78 0.53 -7.50
N LYS A 664 38.97 0.47 -6.90
CA LYS A 664 40.06 -0.45 -7.25
C LYS A 664 40.45 -0.37 -8.73
N LEU A 665 41.06 0.77 -9.06
CA LEU A 665 41.71 1.08 -10.33
C LEU A 665 43.14 1.54 -10.04
N SER A 666 44.10 1.12 -10.87
CA SER A 666 45.46 1.65 -10.96
C SER A 666 45.59 2.64 -12.11
N MET A 667 46.67 3.42 -12.16
CA MET A 667 46.97 4.26 -13.32
C MET A 667 47.18 3.45 -14.62
N ALA A 668 47.73 2.24 -14.50
CA ALA A 668 47.97 1.34 -15.63
C ALA A 668 46.65 0.83 -16.26
N ASP A 669 45.66 0.45 -15.44
CA ASP A 669 44.33 0.03 -15.95
C ASP A 669 43.68 1.12 -16.83
N ILE A 670 43.89 2.39 -16.48
CA ILE A 670 43.33 3.53 -17.21
C ILE A 670 44.12 3.80 -18.49
N ALA A 671 45.45 3.76 -18.44
CA ALA A 671 46.29 3.96 -19.63
C ALA A 671 46.09 2.86 -20.68
N GLU A 672 46.05 1.59 -20.26
CA GLU A 672 45.71 0.47 -21.15
C GLU A 672 44.32 0.68 -21.78
N LYS A 673 43.32 1.12 -21.00
CA LYS A 673 41.97 1.35 -21.51
C LYS A 673 41.89 2.51 -22.52
N ILE A 674 42.68 3.57 -22.34
CA ILE A 674 42.78 4.69 -23.30
C ILE A 674 43.40 4.19 -24.61
N ASN A 675 44.54 3.51 -24.53
CA ASN A 675 45.24 2.99 -25.72
C ASN A 675 44.38 1.95 -26.47
N LEU A 676 43.58 1.14 -25.76
CA LEU A 676 42.62 0.21 -26.37
C LEU A 676 41.41 0.88 -27.05
N GLU A 677 41.09 2.13 -26.73
CA GLU A 677 39.90 2.84 -27.25
C GLU A 677 40.25 3.87 -28.33
N PHE A 678 41.47 4.42 -28.31
CA PHE A 678 41.97 5.40 -29.27
C PHE A 678 43.14 4.90 -30.15
N SER A 679 43.68 3.70 -29.88
CA SER A 679 44.81 3.11 -30.61
C SER A 679 46.02 4.05 -30.70
N ASP A 680 46.69 4.10 -31.85
CA ASP A 680 47.96 4.84 -32.03
C ASP A 680 47.75 6.37 -32.15
N ASP A 681 46.50 6.85 -32.26
CA ASP A 681 46.18 8.29 -32.43
C ASP A 681 46.58 9.13 -31.19
N LEU A 682 46.65 8.52 -30.00
CA LEU A 682 46.94 9.19 -28.73
C LEU A 682 48.08 8.50 -27.97
N THR A 683 49.08 9.28 -27.57
CA THR A 683 50.10 8.84 -26.59
C THR A 683 49.65 9.17 -25.17
N CYS A 684 49.70 8.18 -24.28
CA CYS A 684 49.30 8.30 -22.87
C CYS A 684 50.46 7.99 -21.93
N ILE A 685 50.96 9.01 -21.21
CA ILE A 685 52.01 8.89 -20.19
C ILE A 685 51.37 9.12 -18.81
N PHE A 686 51.70 8.30 -17.82
CA PHE A 686 51.17 8.41 -16.46
C PHE A 686 52.28 8.34 -15.41
N ASN A 687 51.99 8.79 -14.19
CA ASN A 687 52.87 8.61 -13.04
C ASN A 687 52.43 7.43 -12.14
N ASP A 688 53.34 6.97 -11.27
CA ASP A 688 53.13 5.83 -10.37
C ASP A 688 52.04 6.08 -9.31
N ASP A 689 51.27 5.05 -8.95
CA ASP A 689 50.22 5.04 -7.92
C ASP A 689 50.71 5.55 -6.54
N ASN A 690 52.03 5.53 -6.31
CA ASN A 690 52.66 6.04 -5.10
C ASN A 690 52.77 7.58 -5.03
N ALA A 691 52.65 8.30 -6.16
CA ALA A 691 52.80 9.76 -6.25
C ALA A 691 51.80 10.53 -5.35
N GLU A 692 52.07 11.81 -5.07
CA GLU A 692 51.17 12.65 -4.27
C GLU A 692 49.87 12.98 -5.04
N LYS A 693 50.03 13.44 -6.29
CA LYS A 693 48.96 13.60 -7.28
C LYS A 693 49.05 12.47 -8.30
N LEU A 694 47.91 11.91 -8.69
CA LEU A 694 47.81 10.96 -9.79
C LEU A 694 47.56 11.75 -11.09
N ILE A 695 48.49 11.68 -12.03
CA ILE A 695 48.55 12.55 -13.21
C ILE A 695 48.69 11.68 -14.47
N LEU A 696 47.83 11.96 -15.44
CA LEU A 696 47.82 11.31 -16.74
C LEU A 696 47.92 12.39 -17.83
N ARG A 697 48.89 12.23 -18.74
CA ARG A 697 49.27 13.16 -19.80
C ARG A 697 48.97 12.53 -21.15
N ILE A 698 48.11 13.17 -21.94
CA ILE A 698 47.72 12.72 -23.29
C ILE A 698 48.20 13.74 -24.32
N ARG A 699 48.83 13.27 -25.41
CA ARG A 699 49.16 14.06 -26.60
C ARG A 699 48.72 13.30 -27.86
N ILE A 700 48.36 14.05 -28.91
CA ILE A 700 47.99 13.47 -30.22
C ILE A 700 49.24 13.06 -30.98
N MET A 701 49.17 11.95 -31.73
CA MET A 701 50.17 11.58 -32.73
C MET A 701 49.72 12.03 -34.13
N ASN A 702 50.59 12.74 -34.83
CA ASN A 702 50.35 13.20 -36.21
C ASN A 702 51.06 12.23 -37.18
N ASP A 703 50.29 11.64 -38.09
CA ASP A 703 50.80 10.50 -38.86
C ASP A 703 51.75 10.91 -40.01
N GLU A 704 51.52 12.08 -40.63
CA GLU A 704 52.41 12.71 -41.60
C GLU A 704 52.87 14.11 -41.17
N ALA A 705 54.17 14.39 -41.31
CA ALA A 705 54.73 15.72 -41.11
C ALA A 705 54.52 16.61 -42.35
N SER A 706 53.31 17.17 -42.48
CA SER A 706 52.91 18.10 -43.53
C SER A 706 53.79 19.37 -43.53
N LYS A 707 54.77 19.43 -44.44
CA LYS A 707 55.73 20.54 -44.53
C LYS A 707 55.12 21.83 -45.13
N GLY A 708 54.34 22.52 -44.30
CA GLY A 708 54.36 23.98 -44.25
C GLY A 708 53.11 24.71 -44.72
N GLU A 709 52.11 24.81 -43.85
CA GLU A 709 51.21 25.98 -43.81
C GLU A 709 50.86 26.40 -42.37
N PHE A 710 51.89 26.46 -41.51
CA PHE A 710 51.79 26.93 -40.11
C PHE A 710 51.19 28.34 -40.00
N LEU A 711 49.91 28.45 -39.65
CA LEU A 711 49.38 29.48 -38.73
C LEU A 711 47.90 29.29 -38.31
N ASP A 712 47.04 28.61 -39.08
CA ASP A 712 45.61 28.42 -38.71
C ASP A 712 45.31 27.07 -38.03
N GLU A 713 45.83 25.94 -38.53
CA GLU A 713 45.52 24.57 -38.05
C GLU A 713 45.73 24.39 -36.54
N SER A 714 46.75 25.03 -35.96
CA SER A 714 47.05 24.95 -34.51
C SER A 714 45.95 25.50 -33.58
N SER A 715 44.94 26.18 -34.13
CA SER A 715 43.74 26.61 -33.41
C SER A 715 42.62 25.56 -33.42
N GLU A 716 42.65 24.62 -34.36
CA GLU A 716 41.71 23.50 -34.44
C GLU A 716 42.11 22.39 -33.44
N ASP A 717 43.41 22.14 -33.26
CA ASP A 717 43.96 21.19 -32.27
C ASP A 717 43.43 21.39 -30.84
N ASP A 718 43.36 22.64 -30.36
CA ASP A 718 42.85 22.97 -29.02
C ASP A 718 41.35 22.67 -28.89
N VAL A 719 40.58 22.96 -29.95
CA VAL A 719 39.15 22.63 -30.01
C VAL A 719 38.94 21.12 -30.09
N PHE A 720 39.77 20.41 -30.85
CA PHE A 720 39.78 18.97 -30.97
C PHE A 720 40.13 18.28 -29.65
N LEU A 721 41.20 18.69 -28.95
CA LEU A 721 41.53 18.18 -27.62
C LEU A 721 40.43 18.46 -26.60
N LYS A 722 39.74 19.60 -26.66
CA LYS A 722 38.57 19.89 -25.81
C LYS A 722 37.38 18.98 -26.14
N MET A 723 37.19 18.62 -27.40
CA MET A 723 36.17 17.67 -27.84
C MET A 723 36.52 16.23 -27.42
N VAL A 724 37.77 15.79 -27.62
CA VAL A 724 38.29 14.49 -27.17
C VAL A 724 38.19 14.37 -25.65
N ALA A 725 38.70 15.34 -24.88
CA ALA A 725 38.57 15.37 -23.42
C ALA A 725 37.09 15.34 -22.98
N GLY A 726 36.23 16.09 -23.67
CA GLY A 726 34.78 16.07 -23.45
C GLY A 726 34.19 14.67 -23.60
N ASN A 727 34.57 13.95 -24.66
CA ASN A 727 34.06 12.62 -24.97
C ASN A 727 34.64 11.52 -24.08
N MET A 728 35.96 11.54 -23.83
CA MET A 728 36.62 10.63 -22.88
C MET A 728 36.02 10.75 -21.47
N LEU A 729 35.60 11.95 -21.07
CA LEU A 729 34.90 12.18 -19.80
C LEU A 729 33.42 11.75 -19.81
N THR A 730 32.83 11.30 -20.92
CA THR A 730 31.41 10.88 -20.96
C THR A 730 31.20 9.45 -21.45
N GLU A 731 31.90 9.03 -22.49
CA GLU A 731 31.69 7.76 -23.16
C GLU A 731 32.67 6.68 -22.70
N MET A 732 33.93 7.03 -22.43
CA MET A 732 34.97 6.05 -22.06
C MET A 732 34.65 5.36 -20.71
N ALA A 733 34.28 4.09 -20.80
CA ALA A 733 33.96 3.22 -19.68
C ALA A 733 35.22 2.51 -19.17
N LEU A 734 35.72 2.90 -18.00
CA LEU A 734 36.85 2.23 -17.35
C LEU A 734 36.46 0.86 -16.80
N LYS A 735 35.25 0.74 -16.23
CA LYS A 735 34.78 -0.47 -15.54
C LYS A 735 33.25 -0.44 -15.37
N GLY A 736 32.67 -1.61 -15.09
CA GLY A 736 31.23 -1.73 -14.81
C GLY A 736 30.38 -2.03 -16.04
N ILE A 737 29.07 -2.10 -15.80
CA ILE A 737 28.06 -2.47 -16.81
C ILE A 737 27.21 -1.24 -17.14
N LEU A 738 26.97 -1.00 -18.43
CA LEU A 738 26.11 0.08 -18.91
C LEU A 738 24.71 0.03 -18.25
N ASP A 739 24.15 1.21 -17.99
CA ASP A 739 22.90 1.44 -17.25
C ASP A 739 22.88 1.03 -15.76
N ILE A 740 24.02 0.64 -15.16
CA ILE A 740 24.15 0.38 -13.71
C ILE A 740 24.95 1.48 -13.02
N ASN A 741 24.27 2.55 -12.60
CA ASN A 741 24.88 3.78 -12.10
C ASN A 741 25.59 3.62 -10.74
N LYS A 742 25.02 2.79 -9.85
CA LYS A 742 25.58 2.50 -8.51
C LYS A 742 25.23 1.09 -8.05
N VAL A 743 26.06 0.55 -7.16
CA VAL A 743 25.82 -0.75 -6.53
C VAL A 743 25.98 -0.65 -5.01
N PHE A 744 25.01 -1.15 -4.25
CA PHE A 744 24.97 -1.10 -2.78
C PHE A 744 25.15 -2.49 -2.17
N ILE A 745 26.18 -2.67 -1.34
CA ILE A 745 26.35 -3.90 -0.53
C ILE A 745 25.28 -3.97 0.57
N LYS A 746 24.64 -5.13 0.71
CA LYS A 746 23.57 -5.42 1.69
C LYS A 746 23.79 -6.80 2.29
N GLN A 747 23.51 -6.95 3.59
CA GLN A 747 23.50 -8.26 4.26
C GLN A 747 22.06 -8.77 4.32
N ALA A 748 21.80 -9.93 3.73
CA ALA A 748 20.52 -10.61 3.78
C ALA A 748 20.57 -11.79 4.76
N LYS A 749 19.42 -12.11 5.37
CA LYS A 749 19.20 -13.38 6.05
C LYS A 749 18.44 -14.29 5.09
N VAL A 750 19.08 -15.38 4.66
CA VAL A 750 18.51 -16.38 3.76
C VAL A 750 18.34 -17.67 4.53
N ASN A 751 17.14 -18.23 4.53
CA ASN A 751 16.89 -19.53 5.13
C ASN A 751 17.26 -20.61 4.12
N LYS A 752 18.01 -21.63 4.56
CA LYS A 752 18.36 -22.81 3.75
C LYS A 752 17.96 -24.06 4.52
N PHE A 753 17.43 -25.06 3.81
CA PHE A 753 17.05 -26.32 4.41
C PHE A 753 18.25 -27.28 4.50
N ASP A 754 18.54 -27.74 5.72
CA ASP A 754 19.43 -28.86 6.02
C ASP A 754 18.52 -30.04 6.39
N GLU A 755 18.65 -31.19 5.70
CA GLU A 755 17.77 -32.35 5.89
C GLU A 755 17.69 -32.78 7.36
N GLN A 756 18.84 -32.77 8.05
CA GLN A 756 19.00 -33.17 9.44
C GLN A 756 18.52 -32.07 10.40
N LYS A 757 18.93 -30.82 10.16
CA LYS A 757 18.72 -29.69 11.09
C LYS A 757 17.47 -28.85 10.82
N GLY A 758 16.76 -29.10 9.73
CA GLY A 758 15.65 -28.27 9.25
C GLY A 758 16.14 -26.94 8.64
N PHE A 759 15.25 -25.95 8.59
CA PHE A 759 15.61 -24.63 8.10
C PHE A 759 16.57 -23.89 9.05
N LYS A 760 17.75 -23.54 8.53
CA LYS A 760 18.76 -22.70 9.18
C LYS A 760 18.78 -21.33 8.50
N SER A 761 18.71 -20.26 9.28
CA SER A 761 18.94 -18.91 8.77
C SER A 761 20.45 -18.63 8.69
N GLU A 762 20.95 -18.31 7.50
CA GLU A 762 22.34 -17.90 7.26
C GLU A 762 22.38 -16.44 6.80
N THR A 763 23.46 -15.73 7.12
CA THR A 763 23.69 -14.38 6.58
C THR A 763 24.62 -14.44 5.39
N GLU A 764 24.20 -13.84 4.28
CA GLU A 764 25.02 -13.70 3.08
C GLU A 764 24.97 -12.27 2.54
N TRP A 765 26.06 -11.85 1.91
CA TRP A 765 26.18 -10.56 1.25
C TRP A 765 25.57 -10.64 -0.16
N MET A 766 24.67 -9.71 -0.45
CA MET A 766 24.05 -9.48 -1.75
C MET A 766 24.29 -8.03 -2.18
N LEU A 767 24.00 -7.72 -3.44
CA LEU A 767 24.11 -6.37 -3.99
C LEU A 767 22.72 -5.90 -4.46
N ASP A 768 22.28 -4.70 -4.07
CA ASP A 768 21.15 -4.01 -4.71
C ASP A 768 21.72 -2.93 -5.65
N THR A 769 21.14 -2.73 -6.83
CA THR A 769 21.65 -1.77 -7.85
C THR A 769 20.75 -0.54 -8.02
N GLU A 770 21.31 0.56 -8.53
CA GLU A 770 20.59 1.74 -9.05
C GLU A 770 20.74 1.76 -10.58
N GLY A 771 19.70 1.32 -11.28
CA GLY A 771 19.79 0.95 -12.70
C GLY A 771 19.42 -0.52 -12.95
N VAL A 772 19.32 -0.91 -14.22
CA VAL A 772 19.00 -2.28 -14.64
C VAL A 772 19.72 -2.65 -15.94
N ASN A 773 20.40 -3.81 -15.92
CA ASN A 773 20.95 -4.50 -17.09
C ASN A 773 21.13 -5.99 -16.72
N LEU A 774 20.01 -6.69 -16.59
CA LEU A 774 19.90 -8.05 -16.06
C LEU A 774 20.76 -9.05 -16.85
N LEU A 775 20.76 -8.95 -18.19
CA LEU A 775 21.51 -9.85 -19.06
C LEU A 775 23.01 -9.81 -18.77
N SER A 776 23.62 -8.61 -18.80
CA SER A 776 25.06 -8.44 -18.56
C SER A 776 25.44 -8.83 -17.13
N VAL A 777 24.58 -8.57 -16.15
CA VAL A 777 24.80 -8.97 -14.75
C VAL A 777 24.75 -10.49 -14.56
N MET A 778 23.81 -11.18 -15.19
CA MET A 778 23.73 -12.64 -15.14
C MET A 778 24.92 -13.34 -15.79
N CYS A 779 25.59 -12.70 -16.76
CA CYS A 779 26.82 -13.20 -17.36
C CYS A 779 28.08 -13.07 -16.47
N HIS A 780 28.03 -12.31 -15.37
CA HIS A 780 29.20 -12.08 -14.52
C HIS A 780 29.57 -13.32 -13.68
N GLN A 781 30.84 -13.74 -13.71
CA GLN A 781 31.25 -15.05 -13.17
C GLN A 781 30.98 -15.26 -11.67
N ASP A 782 31.05 -14.21 -10.83
CA ASP A 782 30.77 -14.29 -9.40
C ASP A 782 29.27 -14.17 -9.03
N VAL A 783 28.42 -13.81 -9.98
CA VAL A 783 26.98 -13.61 -9.76
C VAL A 783 26.23 -14.93 -9.80
N ASP A 784 25.21 -15.05 -8.96
CA ASP A 784 24.26 -16.15 -8.98
C ASP A 784 23.08 -15.80 -9.89
N ALA A 785 23.20 -16.19 -11.16
CA ALA A 785 22.17 -16.03 -12.17
C ALA A 785 20.86 -16.78 -11.86
N THR A 786 20.86 -17.77 -10.96
CA THR A 786 19.65 -18.55 -10.63
C THR A 786 18.71 -17.83 -9.64
N ARG A 787 19.22 -16.83 -8.92
CA ARG A 787 18.48 -16.09 -7.87
C ARG A 787 18.42 -14.58 -8.06
N THR A 788 19.16 -14.03 -9.03
CA THR A 788 19.19 -12.59 -9.31
C THR A 788 17.88 -12.14 -9.96
N THR A 789 17.26 -11.07 -9.43
CA THR A 789 15.95 -10.57 -9.88
C THR A 789 16.01 -9.10 -10.30
N SER A 790 15.10 -8.71 -11.19
CA SER A 790 14.89 -7.33 -11.64
C SER A 790 13.49 -6.84 -11.30
N ASN A 791 13.36 -5.57 -10.93
CA ASN A 791 12.06 -4.90 -10.80
C ASN A 791 11.53 -4.32 -12.14
N HIS A 792 12.26 -4.50 -13.25
CA HIS A 792 11.86 -3.99 -14.56
C HIS A 792 11.23 -5.10 -15.43
N LEU A 793 9.90 -5.23 -15.34
CA LEU A 793 9.14 -6.33 -15.96
C LEU A 793 9.34 -6.50 -17.48
N ILE A 794 9.67 -5.43 -18.20
CA ILE A 794 9.92 -5.48 -19.67
C ILE A 794 11.26 -6.14 -19.97
N GLU A 795 12.30 -5.82 -19.19
CA GLU A 795 13.61 -6.49 -19.28
C GLU A 795 13.51 -7.97 -18.88
N VAL A 796 12.72 -8.30 -17.86
CA VAL A 796 12.42 -9.69 -17.50
C VAL A 796 11.74 -10.43 -18.67
N MET A 797 10.86 -9.77 -19.43
CA MET A 797 10.23 -10.34 -20.62
C MET A 797 11.24 -10.62 -21.74
N GLU A 798 12.17 -9.70 -21.96
CA GLU A 798 13.18 -9.75 -23.03
C GLU A 798 14.31 -10.75 -22.72
N VAL A 799 14.67 -10.93 -21.45
CA VAL A 799 15.79 -11.80 -21.01
C VAL A 799 15.32 -13.19 -20.56
N LEU A 800 14.18 -13.31 -19.88
CA LEU A 800 13.71 -14.55 -19.23
C LEU A 800 12.35 -15.07 -19.73
N GLY A 801 11.63 -14.29 -20.54
CA GLY A 801 10.35 -14.69 -21.14
C GLY A 801 9.12 -14.52 -20.23
N ILE A 802 7.94 -14.82 -20.79
CA ILE A 802 6.64 -14.42 -20.22
C ILE A 802 6.29 -15.07 -18.86
N GLU A 803 6.73 -16.31 -18.59
CA GLU A 803 6.50 -16.97 -17.30
C GLU A 803 7.35 -16.35 -16.17
N ALA A 804 8.57 -15.91 -16.48
CA ALA A 804 9.37 -15.14 -15.52
C ALA A 804 8.71 -13.79 -15.21
N VAL A 805 8.07 -13.15 -16.21
CA VAL A 805 7.28 -11.93 -16.02
C VAL A 805 6.06 -12.20 -15.15
N ARG A 806 5.30 -13.29 -15.39
CA ARG A 806 4.15 -13.71 -14.56
C ARG A 806 4.54 -13.75 -13.07
N LYS A 807 5.67 -14.41 -12.77
CA LYS A 807 6.19 -14.55 -11.40
C LYS A 807 6.71 -13.22 -10.84
N ALA A 808 7.49 -12.46 -11.59
CA ALA A 808 8.04 -11.17 -11.14
C ALA A 808 6.93 -10.13 -10.89
N LEU A 809 5.88 -10.10 -11.73
CA LEU A 809 4.70 -9.27 -11.57
C LEU A 809 3.94 -9.61 -10.28
N LEU A 810 3.75 -10.90 -9.99
CA LEU A 810 3.09 -11.35 -8.76
C LEU A 810 3.86 -10.94 -7.50
N ASP A 811 5.19 -11.11 -7.50
CA ASP A 811 6.03 -10.76 -6.36
C ASP A 811 6.13 -9.23 -6.15
N GLU A 812 6.25 -8.44 -7.23
CA GLU A 812 6.19 -6.97 -7.18
C GLU A 812 4.85 -6.45 -6.64
N LEU A 813 3.71 -6.97 -7.14
CA LEU A 813 2.39 -6.61 -6.63
C LEU A 813 2.24 -6.99 -5.15
N ARG A 814 2.72 -8.17 -4.76
CA ARG A 814 2.70 -8.63 -3.37
C ARG A 814 3.57 -7.75 -2.47
N VAL A 815 4.76 -7.32 -2.91
CA VAL A 815 5.63 -6.38 -2.16
C VAL A 815 4.95 -5.02 -1.99
N VAL A 816 4.32 -4.49 -3.04
CA VAL A 816 3.61 -3.19 -2.98
C VAL A 816 2.45 -3.21 -1.99
N ILE A 817 1.63 -4.26 -1.99
CA ILE A 817 0.46 -4.38 -1.11
C ILE A 817 0.87 -4.72 0.33
N SER A 818 1.81 -5.66 0.52
CA SER A 818 2.23 -6.10 1.87
C SER A 818 3.05 -5.08 2.64
N PHE A 819 3.64 -4.08 1.96
CA PHE A 819 4.32 -2.93 2.60
C PHE A 819 3.43 -2.17 3.60
N ASP A 820 2.12 -2.09 3.33
CA ASP A 820 1.11 -1.43 4.16
C ASP A 820 0.63 -2.30 5.34
N GLY A 821 1.11 -3.55 5.44
CA GLY A 821 0.55 -4.58 6.34
C GLY A 821 -0.78 -5.16 5.86
N SER A 822 -1.30 -4.68 4.72
CA SER A 822 -2.49 -5.19 4.04
C SER A 822 -2.23 -6.57 3.42
N TYR A 823 -3.24 -7.45 3.44
CA TYR A 823 -3.19 -8.79 2.85
C TYR A 823 -4.24 -8.94 1.77
N VAL A 824 -3.83 -9.52 0.63
CA VAL A 824 -4.71 -9.93 -0.47
C VAL A 824 -4.44 -11.40 -0.76
N ASN A 825 -5.50 -12.18 -0.99
CA ASN A 825 -5.39 -13.60 -1.29
C ASN A 825 -4.67 -13.82 -2.64
N TYR A 826 -3.84 -14.86 -2.71
CA TYR A 826 -3.04 -15.23 -3.89
C TYR A 826 -3.89 -15.30 -5.17
N ARG A 827 -5.09 -15.88 -5.07
CA ARG A 827 -6.04 -16.06 -6.18
C ARG A 827 -6.27 -14.79 -7.00
N HIS A 828 -6.49 -13.67 -6.33
CA HIS A 828 -6.79 -12.39 -6.99
C HIS A 828 -5.56 -11.81 -7.69
N LEU A 829 -4.39 -11.91 -7.04
CA LEU A 829 -3.11 -11.49 -7.64
C LEU A 829 -2.75 -12.36 -8.84
N ALA A 830 -2.95 -13.67 -8.75
CA ALA A 830 -2.73 -14.62 -9.84
C ALA A 830 -3.60 -14.28 -11.05
N ILE A 831 -4.92 -14.06 -10.89
CA ILE A 831 -5.79 -13.62 -12.00
C ILE A 831 -5.29 -12.32 -12.64
N LEU A 832 -4.87 -11.31 -11.86
CA LEU A 832 -4.34 -10.08 -12.43
C LEU A 832 -3.02 -10.31 -13.19
N CYS A 833 -2.17 -11.24 -12.74
CA CYS A 833 -0.95 -11.59 -13.46
C CYS A 833 -1.29 -12.31 -14.78
N ASP A 834 -2.18 -13.30 -14.72
CA ASP A 834 -2.52 -14.18 -15.85
C ASP A 834 -3.27 -13.41 -16.94
N THR A 835 -4.17 -12.50 -16.57
CA THR A 835 -4.82 -11.57 -17.50
C THR A 835 -3.85 -10.59 -18.16
N MET A 836 -2.73 -10.27 -17.51
CA MET A 836 -1.67 -9.46 -18.08
C MET A 836 -0.69 -10.28 -18.95
N THR A 837 -0.69 -11.61 -18.92
CA THR A 837 0.30 -12.46 -19.64
C THR A 837 -0.26 -13.48 -20.63
N TYR A 838 -1.52 -13.93 -20.52
CA TYR A 838 -2.06 -15.10 -21.24
C TYR A 838 -1.92 -15.08 -22.78
N ARG A 839 -1.84 -13.89 -23.40
CA ARG A 839 -1.61 -13.73 -24.85
C ARG A 839 -0.14 -13.87 -25.29
N GLY A 840 0.78 -14.21 -24.38
CA GLY A 840 2.21 -14.36 -24.66
C GLY A 840 3.00 -13.04 -24.72
N HIS A 841 2.36 -11.90 -24.44
CA HIS A 841 2.98 -10.59 -24.34
C HIS A 841 2.39 -9.81 -23.15
N LEU A 842 3.21 -8.98 -22.49
CA LEU A 842 2.78 -8.24 -21.30
C LEU A 842 1.75 -7.14 -21.65
N MET A 843 0.50 -7.33 -21.23
CA MET A 843 -0.61 -6.41 -21.48
C MET A 843 -0.75 -5.36 -20.37
N ALA A 844 -0.68 -4.08 -20.75
CA ALA A 844 -0.97 -2.98 -19.84
C ALA A 844 -2.49 -2.81 -19.64
N ILE A 845 -2.95 -2.67 -18.39
CA ILE A 845 -4.36 -2.50 -18.01
C ILE A 845 -4.81 -1.04 -18.26
N THR A 846 -4.58 -0.55 -19.48
CA THR A 846 -4.87 0.81 -19.98
C THR A 846 -5.82 0.72 -21.16
N ARG A 847 -6.44 1.82 -21.60
CA ARG A 847 -7.23 1.87 -22.85
C ARG A 847 -6.48 1.24 -24.04
N HIS A 848 -5.19 1.51 -24.18
CA HIS A 848 -4.35 1.01 -25.28
C HIS A 848 -4.01 -0.49 -25.18
N GLY A 849 -4.23 -1.14 -24.03
CA GLY A 849 -4.13 -2.60 -23.89
C GLY A 849 -5.51 -3.28 -23.95
N ILE A 850 -6.53 -2.69 -23.31
CA ILE A 850 -7.91 -3.20 -23.34
C ILE A 850 -8.46 -3.17 -24.78
N ASN A 851 -8.25 -2.07 -25.51
CA ASN A 851 -8.72 -1.91 -26.90
C ASN A 851 -7.92 -2.74 -27.92
N ARG A 852 -6.84 -3.42 -27.49
CA ARG A 852 -6.05 -4.40 -28.27
C ARG A 852 -6.51 -5.85 -28.09
N ASN A 853 -7.45 -6.13 -27.18
CA ASN A 853 -8.12 -7.42 -27.18
C ASN A 853 -9.15 -7.48 -28.32
N ASP A 854 -9.37 -8.67 -28.86
CA ASP A 854 -10.40 -8.94 -29.89
C ASP A 854 -11.81 -9.04 -29.28
N THR A 855 -12.10 -8.24 -28.25
CA THR A 855 -13.39 -8.20 -27.58
C THR A 855 -14.42 -7.40 -28.38
N GLY A 856 -15.71 -7.71 -28.16
CA GLY A 856 -16.82 -7.12 -28.91
C GLY A 856 -16.79 -5.57 -28.90
N PRO A 857 -17.13 -4.90 -30.01
CA PRO A 857 -17.06 -3.44 -30.10
C PRO A 857 -17.93 -2.75 -29.05
N LEU A 858 -19.03 -3.35 -28.58
CA LEU A 858 -19.86 -2.79 -27.49
C LEU A 858 -19.16 -2.85 -26.13
N MET A 859 -18.42 -3.94 -25.86
CA MET A 859 -17.59 -4.05 -24.66
C MET A 859 -16.47 -3.00 -24.70
N ARG A 860 -15.74 -2.91 -25.81
CA ARG A 860 -14.64 -1.94 -26.00
C ARG A 860 -15.12 -0.50 -25.92
N CYS A 861 -16.22 -0.14 -26.59
CA CYS A 861 -16.73 1.25 -26.59
C CYS A 861 -17.23 1.72 -25.21
N SER A 862 -17.43 0.82 -24.25
CA SER A 862 -17.79 1.17 -22.87
C SER A 862 -16.65 1.85 -22.08
N PHE A 863 -15.41 1.82 -22.60
CA PHE A 863 -14.23 2.31 -21.90
C PHE A 863 -13.46 3.37 -22.72
N GLU A 864 -13.59 4.62 -22.29
CA GLU A 864 -12.85 5.83 -22.71
C GLU A 864 -13.03 6.30 -24.17
N GLU A 865 -12.94 5.42 -25.17
CA GLU A 865 -12.80 5.78 -26.60
C GLU A 865 -14.08 5.44 -27.41
N THR A 866 -15.26 5.70 -26.82
CA THR A 866 -16.57 5.23 -27.31
C THR A 866 -16.88 5.54 -28.78
N VAL A 867 -16.64 6.78 -29.23
CA VAL A 867 -17.03 7.22 -30.57
C VAL A 867 -16.11 6.61 -31.63
N ASP A 868 -14.79 6.64 -31.39
CA ASP A 868 -13.79 6.18 -32.35
C ASP A 868 -13.90 4.67 -32.57
N ILE A 869 -14.10 3.89 -31.49
CA ILE A 869 -14.33 2.44 -31.56
C ILE A 869 -15.59 2.11 -32.38
N LEU A 870 -16.69 2.85 -32.20
CA LEU A 870 -17.92 2.63 -32.95
C LEU A 870 -17.82 3.06 -34.42
N LEU A 871 -17.00 4.07 -34.72
CA LEU A 871 -16.71 4.48 -36.10
C LEU A 871 -15.86 3.43 -36.83
N ASP A 872 -14.76 2.97 -36.22
CA ASP A 872 -13.92 1.91 -36.79
C ASP A 872 -14.71 0.61 -36.95
N ALA A 873 -15.46 0.18 -35.93
CA ALA A 873 -16.31 -1.01 -36.01
C ALA A 873 -17.38 -0.91 -37.13
N ALA A 874 -17.93 0.29 -37.38
CA ALA A 874 -18.87 0.52 -38.48
C ALA A 874 -18.18 0.55 -39.86
N VAL A 875 -16.93 1.02 -39.96
CA VAL A 875 -16.13 1.02 -41.19
C VAL A 875 -15.69 -0.39 -41.58
N TYR A 876 -15.28 -1.22 -40.61
CA TYR A 876 -14.88 -2.61 -40.83
C TYR A 876 -16.03 -3.63 -40.76
N ALA A 877 -17.25 -3.18 -40.43
CA ALA A 877 -18.44 -3.99 -40.22
C ALA A 877 -18.25 -5.13 -39.20
N GLU A 878 -17.65 -4.80 -38.05
CA GLU A 878 -17.47 -5.75 -36.94
C GLU A 878 -18.81 -6.28 -36.41
N SER A 879 -18.87 -7.57 -36.10
CA SER A 879 -20.02 -8.23 -35.49
C SER A 879 -19.77 -8.52 -34.01
N ASP A 880 -20.59 -7.95 -33.13
CA ASP A 880 -20.59 -8.31 -31.71
C ASP A 880 -21.38 -9.62 -31.47
N TYR A 881 -20.84 -10.53 -30.66
CA TYR A 881 -21.43 -11.84 -30.35
C TYR A 881 -22.27 -11.85 -29.07
N LEU A 882 -22.34 -10.72 -28.35
CA LEU A 882 -23.15 -10.55 -27.15
C LEU A 882 -22.84 -11.54 -26.01
N ARG A 883 -21.57 -11.85 -25.77
CA ARG A 883 -21.13 -12.90 -24.81
C ARG A 883 -20.64 -12.38 -23.47
N GLY A 884 -20.10 -11.16 -23.41
CA GLY A 884 -19.64 -10.53 -22.19
C GLY A 884 -20.77 -9.90 -21.38
N VAL A 885 -20.39 -9.19 -20.32
CA VAL A 885 -21.32 -8.63 -19.33
C VAL A 885 -21.89 -7.29 -19.78
N THR A 886 -21.06 -6.43 -20.36
CA THR A 886 -21.39 -5.02 -20.60
C THR A 886 -22.39 -4.85 -21.73
N GLU A 887 -22.16 -5.54 -22.84
CA GLU A 887 -23.05 -5.60 -24.01
C GLU A 887 -24.47 -6.04 -23.65
N ASN A 888 -24.62 -7.07 -22.81
CA ASN A 888 -25.93 -7.58 -22.38
C ASN A 888 -26.64 -6.60 -21.45
N ILE A 889 -25.90 -5.94 -20.54
CA ILE A 889 -26.43 -4.86 -19.70
C ILE A 889 -26.87 -3.66 -20.56
N MET A 890 -26.10 -3.27 -21.58
CA MET A 890 -26.47 -2.20 -22.51
C MET A 890 -27.76 -2.50 -23.29
N LEU A 891 -27.99 -3.76 -23.66
CA LEU A 891 -29.20 -4.20 -24.37
C LEU A 891 -30.38 -4.55 -23.43
N GLY A 892 -30.19 -4.50 -22.11
CA GLY A 892 -31.22 -4.87 -21.13
C GLY A 892 -31.56 -6.37 -21.12
N GLN A 893 -30.62 -7.23 -21.53
CA GLN A 893 -30.78 -8.69 -21.60
C GLN A 893 -30.22 -9.36 -20.34
N LEU A 894 -30.62 -10.61 -20.09
CA LEU A 894 -30.01 -11.43 -19.04
C LEU A 894 -28.59 -11.81 -19.44
N ALA A 895 -27.60 -11.18 -18.81
CA ALA A 895 -26.19 -11.47 -19.08
C ALA A 895 -25.86 -12.94 -18.71
N PRO A 896 -25.03 -13.65 -19.51
CA PRO A 896 -24.77 -15.08 -19.35
C PRO A 896 -23.72 -15.35 -18.26
N ILE A 897 -23.97 -14.87 -17.04
CA ILE A 897 -23.07 -14.92 -15.89
C ILE A 897 -23.80 -15.35 -14.61
N GLY A 898 -23.12 -16.03 -13.69
CA GLY A 898 -23.71 -16.50 -12.42
C GLY A 898 -25.03 -17.25 -12.64
N THR A 899 -26.12 -16.73 -12.09
CA THR A 899 -27.49 -17.26 -12.26
C THR A 899 -28.03 -17.22 -13.69
N GLY A 900 -27.47 -16.37 -14.57
CA GLY A 900 -27.74 -16.37 -16.01
C GLY A 900 -26.83 -17.29 -16.82
N GLY A 901 -25.84 -17.94 -16.19
CA GLY A 901 -24.91 -18.89 -16.83
C GLY A 901 -25.55 -20.25 -17.14
N CYS A 902 -26.75 -20.52 -16.64
CA CYS A 902 -27.53 -21.74 -16.91
C CYS A 902 -28.97 -21.41 -17.33
N SER A 903 -29.73 -22.42 -17.75
CA SER A 903 -31.14 -22.28 -18.13
C SER A 903 -31.97 -23.35 -17.44
N LEU A 904 -33.11 -22.94 -16.89
CA LEU A 904 -34.02 -23.83 -16.17
C LEU A 904 -35.04 -24.46 -17.14
N TYR A 905 -35.18 -25.78 -17.08
CA TYR A 905 -36.17 -26.55 -17.82
C TYR A 905 -37.08 -27.30 -16.84
N LEU A 906 -38.38 -27.28 -17.10
CA LEU A 906 -39.37 -27.96 -16.25
C LEU A 906 -39.38 -29.47 -16.54
N ASN A 907 -39.07 -30.29 -15.54
CA ASN A 907 -39.20 -31.74 -15.64
C ASN A 907 -40.69 -32.14 -15.50
N GLU A 908 -41.37 -32.38 -16.62
CA GLU A 908 -42.76 -32.83 -16.65
C GLU A 908 -42.98 -34.19 -15.96
N GLU A 909 -42.02 -35.11 -16.00
CA GLU A 909 -42.18 -36.43 -15.40
C GLU A 909 -42.20 -36.33 -13.87
N MET A 910 -41.30 -35.53 -13.30
CA MET A 910 -41.31 -35.20 -11.88
C MET A 910 -42.60 -34.47 -11.49
N LEU A 911 -43.10 -33.56 -12.33
CA LEU A 911 -44.36 -32.84 -12.08
C LEU A 911 -45.59 -33.77 -12.09
N ARG A 912 -45.63 -34.80 -12.96
CA ARG A 912 -46.70 -35.82 -12.97
C ARG A 912 -46.71 -36.69 -11.70
N HIS A 913 -45.59 -36.74 -10.97
CA HIS A 913 -45.46 -37.41 -9.68
C HIS A 913 -45.50 -36.44 -8.48
N ALA A 914 -45.57 -35.13 -8.71
CA ALA A 914 -45.68 -34.14 -7.64
C ALA A 914 -47.08 -34.19 -7.03
N ILE A 915 -47.15 -34.54 -5.74
CA ILE A 915 -48.38 -34.45 -4.96
C ILE A 915 -48.59 -32.98 -4.58
N GLU A 916 -49.77 -32.44 -4.85
CA GLU A 916 -50.14 -31.09 -4.43
C GLU A 916 -50.21 -31.04 -2.89
N LEU A 917 -49.14 -30.53 -2.28
CA LEU A 917 -49.10 -30.27 -0.85
C LEU A 917 -50.05 -29.12 -0.54
N GLN A 918 -51.22 -29.45 0.02
CA GLN A 918 -52.07 -28.47 0.69
C GLN A 918 -51.31 -27.89 1.91
N LEU A 919 -50.58 -26.80 1.66
CA LEU A 919 -49.97 -25.98 2.69
C LEU A 919 -51.05 -25.61 3.73
N PRO A 920 -50.82 -25.79 5.04
CA PRO A 920 -51.81 -25.46 6.05
C PRO A 920 -52.24 -24.00 5.95
N SER A 921 -53.51 -23.78 5.59
CA SER A 921 -54.12 -22.45 5.55
C SER A 921 -54.03 -21.83 6.95
N TYR A 922 -53.17 -20.84 7.14
CA TYR A 922 -52.97 -20.18 8.44
C TYR A 922 -54.07 -19.13 8.70
N VAL A 923 -55.33 -19.51 8.46
CA VAL A 923 -56.54 -18.75 8.79
C VAL A 923 -57.66 -19.73 9.14
N GLU A 924 -57.74 -20.13 10.41
CA GLU A 924 -58.97 -20.08 11.23
C GLU A 924 -58.68 -20.65 12.63
N GLY A 925 -59.09 -19.92 13.67
CA GLY A 925 -58.71 -20.23 15.05
C GLY A 925 -59.55 -19.52 16.11
N LEU A 926 -60.78 -19.12 15.78
CA LEU A 926 -61.72 -18.52 16.73
C LEU A 926 -63.16 -18.50 16.16
N GLU A 927 -63.91 -19.60 16.31
CA GLU A 927 -65.25 -19.55 16.90
C GLU A 927 -65.81 -20.93 17.27
N PHE A 928 -66.93 -20.94 17.99
CA PHE A 928 -67.49 -22.10 18.68
C PHE A 928 -68.69 -22.69 17.91
N GLY A 929 -68.59 -23.94 17.46
CA GLY A 929 -69.72 -24.87 17.52
C GLY A 929 -70.34 -25.42 16.22
N MET A 930 -70.87 -26.63 16.39
CA MET A 930 -71.87 -27.34 15.58
C MET A 930 -71.46 -27.95 14.23
N THR A 931 -71.98 -29.16 14.04
CA THR A 931 -71.94 -30.03 12.86
C THR A 931 -73.37 -30.12 12.26
N PRO A 932 -73.62 -30.83 11.15
CA PRO A 932 -72.82 -31.03 9.92
C PRO A 932 -73.65 -30.84 8.61
N ALA A 933 -72.99 -31.08 7.46
CA ALA A 933 -73.44 -31.99 6.36
C ALA A 933 -73.72 -31.42 4.95
N ARG A 934 -73.54 -32.35 3.97
CA ARG A 934 -74.07 -32.43 2.59
C ARG A 934 -73.51 -31.51 1.47
N SER A 935 -72.67 -32.15 0.65
CA SER A 935 -72.73 -32.17 -0.83
C SER A 935 -74.05 -32.85 -1.33
N PRO A 936 -74.39 -33.00 -2.65
CA PRO A 936 -73.49 -33.08 -3.84
C PRO A 936 -74.09 -32.57 -5.19
N ILE A 937 -73.51 -33.02 -6.33
CA ILE A 937 -74.08 -33.11 -7.72
C ILE A 937 -74.16 -31.77 -8.52
N SER A 938 -74.05 -31.71 -9.86
CA SER A 938 -73.35 -32.48 -10.92
C SER A 938 -73.67 -31.81 -12.30
N GLY A 939 -72.87 -31.99 -13.36
CA GLY A 939 -73.33 -31.74 -14.74
C GLY A 939 -72.30 -31.27 -15.78
N THR A 940 -71.95 -32.14 -16.73
CA THR A 940 -71.32 -31.89 -18.05
C THR A 940 -72.41 -32.03 -19.16
N PRO A 941 -72.22 -31.81 -20.50
CA PRO A 941 -70.97 -31.93 -21.30
C PRO A 941 -70.74 -30.98 -22.51
N TYR A 942 -69.67 -31.31 -23.24
CA TYR A 942 -69.01 -30.69 -24.40
C TYR A 942 -69.85 -30.17 -25.58
N HIS A 943 -69.45 -29.00 -26.12
CA HIS A 943 -68.93 -28.75 -27.49
C HIS A 943 -68.45 -27.27 -27.57
N ASP A 944 -67.50 -26.79 -28.39
CA ASP A 944 -66.34 -27.37 -29.10
C ASP A 944 -65.50 -26.23 -29.79
N SER A 945 -64.35 -26.57 -30.41
CA SER A 945 -63.61 -25.83 -31.46
C SER A 945 -62.92 -24.47 -31.11
N MET A 946 -61.66 -24.59 -30.64
CA MET A 946 -60.42 -23.96 -31.17
C MET A 946 -60.41 -22.46 -31.61
N MET A 947 -59.43 -21.61 -31.27
CA MET A 947 -58.15 -21.75 -30.55
C MET A 947 -57.66 -20.37 -30.03
N SER A 948 -56.93 -20.36 -28.89
CA SER A 948 -55.97 -19.35 -28.37
C SER A 948 -56.26 -17.83 -28.50
N PRO A 949 -56.41 -17.11 -27.36
CA PRO A 949 -55.48 -15.98 -27.15
C PRO A 949 -55.01 -15.72 -25.71
N GLY A 950 -53.84 -15.05 -25.64
CA GLY A 950 -53.20 -14.25 -24.58
C GLY A 950 -53.72 -14.19 -23.13
N TYR A 951 -52.79 -14.35 -22.17
CA TYR A 951 -52.98 -14.02 -20.76
C TYR A 951 -52.03 -12.92 -20.27
N MET A 952 -52.58 -11.94 -19.57
CA MET A 952 -51.91 -11.00 -18.65
C MET A 952 -52.89 -10.68 -17.50
N LEU A 953 -52.34 -10.11 -16.42
CA LEU A 953 -53.01 -9.61 -15.21
C LEU A 953 -53.44 -10.66 -14.17
N SER A 954 -52.89 -10.51 -12.96
CA SER A 954 -53.35 -11.14 -11.72
C SER A 954 -53.02 -10.25 -10.52
N PRO A 955 -54.00 -9.71 -9.78
CA PRO A 955 -53.73 -8.90 -8.58
C PRO A 955 -53.86 -9.72 -7.28
N SER A 956 -52.78 -9.68 -6.49
CA SER A 956 -52.78 -9.62 -5.01
C SER A 956 -53.67 -10.55 -4.18
N LEU A 957 -53.06 -11.59 -3.58
CA LEU A 957 -53.25 -11.93 -2.15
C LEU A 957 -52.02 -12.69 -1.62
N ARG A 958 -51.70 -12.56 -0.33
CA ARG A 958 -50.54 -13.22 0.33
C ARG A 958 -51.01 -14.29 1.31
N LEU A 959 -50.35 -15.45 1.27
CA LEU A 959 -50.05 -16.28 2.44
C LEU A 959 -48.64 -16.88 2.27
N SER A 960 -48.02 -17.26 3.38
CA SER A 960 -46.68 -17.90 3.45
C SER A 960 -46.73 -18.95 4.55
N PRO A 961 -45.91 -20.02 4.49
CA PRO A 961 -44.63 -19.92 5.23
C PRO A 961 -43.43 -20.75 4.71
N ASN A 962 -42.24 -20.21 4.96
CA ASN A 962 -40.94 -20.87 5.21
C ASN A 962 -40.21 -21.70 4.11
N SER A 963 -38.90 -21.81 4.36
CA SER A 963 -37.87 -22.64 3.71
C SER A 963 -37.24 -22.11 2.41
N ASP A 964 -35.95 -22.42 2.28
CA ASP A 964 -35.04 -22.40 1.14
C ASP A 964 -34.80 -21.07 0.37
N ALA A 965 -33.65 -20.48 0.74
CA ALA A 965 -32.57 -20.04 -0.14
C ALA A 965 -32.91 -19.46 -1.53
N GLN A 966 -32.72 -18.15 -1.67
CA GLN A 966 -32.33 -17.55 -2.95
C GLN A 966 -31.10 -16.66 -2.78
N PHE A 967 -30.07 -16.95 -3.58
CA PHE A 967 -28.80 -16.23 -3.64
C PHE A 967 -28.80 -15.34 -4.88
N SER A 968 -28.60 -14.03 -4.71
CA SER A 968 -27.92 -13.14 -5.68
C SER A 968 -27.98 -11.68 -5.20
N PRO A 969 -26.90 -10.89 -5.35
CA PRO A 969 -26.89 -9.48 -4.98
C PRO A 969 -27.33 -8.61 -6.15
N TYR A 970 -28.25 -7.66 -5.95
CA TYR A 970 -28.35 -6.51 -6.84
C TYR A 970 -28.51 -5.18 -6.08
N VAL A 971 -27.47 -4.36 -6.25
CA VAL A 971 -27.40 -2.90 -6.21
C VAL A 971 -28.55 -2.17 -5.47
N SER A 972 -28.20 -1.54 -4.35
CA SER A 972 -28.87 -0.31 -3.89
C SER A 972 -27.86 0.60 -3.19
N GLY A 973 -27.67 1.80 -3.73
CA GLY A 973 -26.67 2.75 -3.24
C GLY A 973 -27.09 3.41 -1.92
N ILE A 974 -26.18 3.47 -0.95
CA ILE A 974 -26.44 4.10 0.35
C ILE A 974 -26.25 5.63 0.23
N GLY A 975 -27.33 6.32 -0.10
CA GLY A 975 -27.46 7.76 0.14
C GLY A 975 -27.77 8.03 1.62
N PHE A 976 -27.25 9.13 2.18
CA PHE A 976 -27.41 9.47 3.60
C PHE A 976 -28.75 10.18 3.91
N SER A 977 -29.55 9.57 4.79
CA SER A 977 -30.47 10.24 5.74
C SER A 977 -31.74 10.92 5.16
N PRO A 978 -32.72 11.37 5.99
CA PRO A 978 -33.47 10.55 6.96
C PRO A 978 -35.01 10.85 6.94
N ALA A 979 -35.74 10.31 7.95
CA ALA A 979 -37.15 10.57 8.36
C ALA A 979 -38.23 9.56 7.86
N PRO A 980 -39.49 9.61 8.36
CA PRO A 980 -39.79 9.17 9.74
C PRO A 980 -40.95 8.16 9.84
N SER A 981 -40.99 7.38 10.93
CA SER A 981 -42.00 6.33 11.18
C SER A 981 -43.39 6.88 11.54
N PRO A 982 -44.48 6.46 10.86
CA PRO A 982 -45.84 6.63 11.34
C PRO A 982 -46.20 5.57 12.42
N GLY A 983 -46.77 5.99 13.55
CA GLY A 983 -47.26 5.09 14.60
C GLY A 983 -48.72 4.62 14.38
N PHE A 984 -49.14 3.56 15.08
CA PHE A 984 -50.48 2.96 14.92
C PHE A 984 -51.12 2.56 16.27
N ILE A 985 -52.18 3.29 16.67
CA ILE A 985 -53.01 3.17 17.90
C ILE A 985 -54.34 3.94 17.56
N PRO A 986 -55.56 3.71 18.11
CA PRO A 986 -56.06 2.82 19.19
C PRO A 986 -57.10 1.77 18.66
N HIS A 987 -57.88 0.97 19.42
CA HIS A 987 -58.58 1.08 20.72
C HIS A 987 -58.71 -0.30 21.42
N GLY A 988 -59.07 -0.45 22.71
CA GLY A 988 -59.46 0.57 23.71
C GLY A 988 -59.70 0.05 25.15
N LEU A 989 -60.05 1.01 26.03
CA LEU A 989 -60.34 0.94 27.49
C LEU A 989 -61.66 0.21 27.85
N PRO A 990 -62.05 -0.04 29.14
CA PRO A 990 -61.59 0.55 30.43
C PRO A 990 -61.23 -0.49 31.54
N GLY A 991 -60.82 -0.18 32.79
CA GLY A 991 -60.48 1.10 33.45
C GLY A 991 -61.35 1.44 34.69
N TYR A 992 -60.75 1.64 35.89
CA TYR A 992 -61.19 2.57 36.97
C TYR A 992 -60.19 2.65 38.16
N ASN A 993 -60.34 3.66 39.02
CA ASN A 993 -59.50 4.09 40.18
C ASN A 993 -60.33 3.94 41.52
N PRO A 994 -59.98 4.45 42.73
CA PRO A 994 -58.73 4.97 43.34
C PRO A 994 -58.43 4.48 44.80
N GLY A 995 -57.38 4.99 45.49
CA GLY A 995 -57.25 4.91 46.96
C GLY A 995 -55.88 5.30 47.57
N SER A 996 -55.81 6.34 48.41
CA SER A 996 -54.61 6.96 49.05
C SER A 996 -54.78 7.03 50.60
N PRO A 997 -54.06 7.83 51.44
CA PRO A 997 -52.90 8.74 51.30
C PRO A 997 -51.67 8.24 52.12
N SER A 998 -50.69 8.98 52.69
CA SER A 998 -50.26 10.41 52.86
C SER A 998 -48.71 10.40 53.03
N TYR A 999 -47.89 11.46 53.26
CA TYR A 999 -47.95 12.89 53.71
C TYR A 999 -46.90 13.67 52.85
N SER A 1000 -46.78 15.00 52.61
CA SER A 1000 -47.21 16.31 53.18
C SER A 1000 -46.55 16.73 54.52
N PRO A 1001 -46.49 18.04 54.91
CA PRO A 1001 -46.71 19.31 54.18
C PRO A 1001 -45.40 19.74 53.46
N SER A 1002 -44.87 20.98 53.32
CA SER A 1002 -45.12 22.42 53.66
C SER A 1002 -44.07 23.26 52.86
N SER A 1003 -43.99 24.60 52.73
CA SER A 1003 -44.81 25.85 52.77
C SER A 1003 -43.77 27.03 52.72
N PRO A 1004 -44.08 28.34 52.64
CA PRO A 1004 -45.34 29.08 52.35
C PRO A 1004 -45.23 29.96 51.06
N ASP A 1005 -46.28 30.15 50.23
CA ASP A 1005 -47.44 31.10 50.29
C ASP A 1005 -47.11 32.56 49.79
N TYR A 1006 -48.01 33.45 49.37
CA TYR A 1006 -49.48 33.59 49.60
C TYR A 1006 -50.27 34.22 48.41
N SER A 1007 -51.60 34.01 48.42
CA SER A 1007 -52.65 34.49 47.48
C SER A 1007 -53.10 35.97 47.77
N PRO A 1008 -54.27 36.58 47.34
CA PRO A 1008 -55.63 36.01 47.08
C PRO A 1008 -56.53 36.65 45.95
N ALA A 1009 -57.72 36.05 45.76
CA ALA A 1009 -59.06 36.59 45.36
C ALA A 1009 -59.19 37.75 44.31
N SER A 1010 -60.20 37.79 43.43
CA SER A 1010 -61.66 37.76 43.71
C SER A 1010 -62.49 37.64 42.37
N PRO A 1011 -63.82 37.96 42.22
CA PRO A 1011 -64.69 37.19 41.30
C PRO A 1011 -65.48 37.97 40.20
N ASN A 1012 -66.38 37.24 39.51
CA ASN A 1012 -67.69 37.68 38.94
C ASN A 1012 -67.75 38.29 37.50
N TYR A 1013 -68.84 37.97 36.76
CA TYR A 1013 -69.22 38.42 35.38
C TYR A 1013 -68.24 37.98 34.24
N SER A 1014 -68.59 37.72 32.95
CA SER A 1014 -69.85 37.47 32.19
C SER A 1014 -69.48 37.12 30.72
N PRO A 1015 -70.40 36.70 29.80
CA PRO A 1015 -71.57 35.81 29.93
C PRO A 1015 -71.61 34.71 28.80
N THR A 1016 -72.77 34.10 28.59
CA THR A 1016 -73.07 32.98 27.65
C THR A 1016 -73.75 33.41 26.33
N SER A 1017 -73.62 32.58 25.27
CA SER A 1017 -74.60 32.39 24.15
C SER A 1017 -74.88 33.60 23.21
N PRO A 1018 -75.39 33.47 21.94
CA PRO A 1018 -76.25 32.44 21.31
C PRO A 1018 -75.53 31.62 20.20
N THR A 1019 -76.05 30.58 19.52
CA THR A 1019 -77.35 30.27 18.87
C THR A 1019 -77.64 30.97 17.52
N TYR A 1020 -78.13 30.18 16.56
CA TYR A 1020 -78.72 30.53 15.25
C TYR A 1020 -77.85 30.96 14.05
N SER A 1021 -78.23 30.37 12.91
CA SER A 1021 -77.89 30.64 11.51
C SER A 1021 -78.54 31.94 10.96
N PRO A 1022 -78.13 32.49 9.78
CA PRO A 1022 -78.73 32.00 8.51
C PRO A 1022 -77.84 32.07 7.24
N SER A 1023 -78.33 31.48 6.14
CA SER A 1023 -78.07 31.77 4.70
C SER A 1023 -76.61 31.93 4.21
N SER A 1024 -76.01 31.06 3.38
CA SER A 1024 -76.42 30.54 2.04
C SER A 1024 -76.57 31.62 0.94
N PRO A 1025 -76.31 31.35 -0.36
CA PRO A 1025 -76.14 30.01 -0.99
C PRO A 1025 -75.02 29.84 -2.06
N SER A 1026 -74.85 28.58 -2.49
CA SER A 1026 -74.69 28.09 -3.88
C SER A 1026 -73.50 28.43 -4.82
N TYR A 1027 -72.92 27.32 -5.32
CA TYR A 1027 -72.59 27.01 -6.74
C TYR A 1027 -71.37 27.61 -7.48
N SER A 1028 -70.99 26.84 -8.50
CA SER A 1028 -70.02 27.02 -9.60
C SER A 1028 -70.60 27.94 -10.72
N PRO A 1029 -69.98 28.14 -11.93
CA PRO A 1029 -68.79 27.49 -12.53
C PRO A 1029 -67.83 28.38 -13.40
N SER A 1030 -66.87 27.71 -14.07
CA SER A 1030 -66.29 28.04 -15.40
C SER A 1030 -65.32 29.23 -15.62
N SER A 1031 -64.51 29.07 -16.69
CA SER A 1031 -63.42 29.91 -17.24
C SER A 1031 -63.93 31.12 -18.09
N PRO A 1032 -63.12 31.92 -18.85
CA PRO A 1032 -61.63 31.95 -19.09
C PRO A 1032 -60.99 33.39 -19.18
N ALA A 1033 -59.74 33.49 -19.71
CA ALA A 1033 -59.23 34.49 -20.71
C ALA A 1033 -57.98 35.40 -20.42
N TYR A 1034 -56.94 35.23 -21.27
CA TYR A 1034 -56.06 36.20 -21.99
C TYR A 1034 -55.62 37.61 -21.47
N SER A 1035 -54.29 37.77 -21.19
CA SER A 1035 -53.34 38.83 -21.68
C SER A 1035 -53.58 40.34 -21.33
N PRO A 1036 -52.77 41.37 -21.75
CA PRO A 1036 -51.44 41.43 -22.44
C PRO A 1036 -50.39 42.51 -21.93
N THR A 1037 -49.20 42.57 -22.58
CA THR A 1037 -48.29 43.75 -22.83
C THR A 1037 -47.38 44.44 -21.76
N SER A 1038 -46.32 45.13 -22.26
CA SER A 1038 -45.21 45.88 -21.60
C SER A 1038 -45.45 47.44 -21.64
N PRO A 1039 -44.50 48.45 -21.46
CA PRO A 1039 -43.00 48.48 -21.51
C PRO A 1039 -42.23 49.53 -20.61
N SER A 1040 -40.92 49.76 -20.90
CA SER A 1040 -40.16 51.06 -20.98
C SER A 1040 -39.39 51.79 -19.81
N TYR A 1041 -38.07 52.02 -20.08
CA TYR A 1041 -37.21 53.23 -19.86
C TYR A 1041 -36.57 53.67 -18.49
N SER A 1042 -35.69 54.68 -18.55
CA SER A 1042 -34.56 55.11 -17.66
C SER A 1042 -34.40 56.68 -17.63
N PRO A 1043 -33.29 57.44 -17.26
CA PRO A 1043 -31.86 57.14 -16.92
C PRO A 1043 -31.13 58.06 -15.84
N THR A 1044 -29.77 58.10 -15.83
CA THR A 1044 -28.80 59.16 -15.34
C THR A 1044 -28.57 59.43 -13.82
N SER A 1045 -27.44 59.98 -13.29
CA SER A 1045 -25.98 60.00 -13.68
C SER A 1045 -24.96 60.26 -12.50
N PRO A 1046 -24.07 61.31 -12.37
CA PRO A 1046 -22.62 61.01 -12.22
C PRO A 1046 -21.69 61.76 -11.20
N SER A 1047 -20.50 61.16 -10.98
CA SER A 1047 -19.12 61.76 -10.94
C SER A 1047 -18.33 62.08 -9.63
N TYR A 1048 -16.99 62.00 -9.76
CA TYR A 1048 -15.84 62.51 -8.96
C TYR A 1048 -15.14 61.71 -7.82
N SER A 1049 -13.83 61.98 -7.66
CA SER A 1049 -12.78 61.36 -6.80
C SER A 1049 -11.63 62.38 -6.54
N PRO A 1050 -10.79 62.35 -5.47
CA PRO A 1050 -9.44 61.70 -5.57
C PRO A 1050 -8.60 61.36 -4.26
N THR A 1051 -7.55 60.52 -4.41
CA THR A 1051 -6.18 60.51 -3.75
C THR A 1051 -5.90 60.36 -2.22
N SER A 1052 -4.72 59.77 -1.89
CA SER A 1052 -4.14 59.42 -0.54
C SER A 1052 -2.93 60.31 -0.14
N PRO A 1053 -2.27 60.24 1.08
CA PRO A 1053 -1.28 59.15 1.40
C PRO A 1053 -0.86 58.83 2.90
N SER A 1054 -0.31 57.60 3.11
CA SER A 1054 0.79 57.09 3.99
C SER A 1054 1.11 57.48 5.48
N TYR A 1055 1.62 56.45 6.22
CA TYR A 1055 2.45 56.38 7.45
C TYR A 1055 1.80 56.08 8.85
N SER A 1056 2.61 55.58 9.80
CA SER A 1056 2.28 54.53 10.80
C SER A 1056 2.65 54.86 12.27
N PRO A 1057 2.11 54.16 13.30
CA PRO A 1057 2.82 52.96 13.83
C PRO A 1057 1.97 51.81 14.45
N THR A 1058 2.57 50.61 14.51
CA THR A 1058 2.36 49.45 15.44
C THR A 1058 0.98 49.13 16.08
N SER A 1059 0.37 48.02 15.62
CA SER A 1059 -0.11 46.80 16.34
C SER A 1059 -0.83 46.85 17.72
N PRO A 1060 -1.72 45.89 18.09
CA PRO A 1060 -2.02 44.59 17.45
C PRO A 1060 -3.53 44.21 17.30
N SER A 1061 -3.78 42.93 16.98
CA SER A 1061 -4.98 42.08 17.24
C SER A 1061 -6.29 42.21 16.42
N TYR A 1062 -6.62 41.06 15.79
CA TYR A 1062 -7.95 40.47 15.53
C TYR A 1062 -8.98 41.11 14.56
N SER A 1063 -9.83 40.21 14.06
CA SER A 1063 -10.86 40.31 13.01
C SER A 1063 -12.25 40.71 13.56
N PRO A 1064 -13.35 40.79 12.76
CA PRO A 1064 -13.51 40.68 11.29
C PRO A 1064 -14.34 41.81 10.63
N THR A 1065 -14.48 41.81 9.29
CA THR A 1065 -15.77 41.83 8.55
C THR A 1065 -15.58 41.91 7.02
N SER A 1066 -16.56 41.41 6.26
CA SER A 1066 -16.71 41.62 4.81
C SER A 1066 -18.18 41.91 4.51
N PRO A 1067 -18.47 42.77 3.51
CA PRO A 1067 -19.37 42.33 2.43
C PRO A 1067 -19.02 42.98 1.07
N SER A 1068 -19.59 42.60 -0.07
CA SER A 1068 -20.10 41.32 -0.61
C SER A 1068 -20.50 41.55 -2.08
N TYR A 1069 -20.50 40.53 -2.94
CA TYR A 1069 -21.52 40.31 -3.99
C TYR A 1069 -21.34 38.93 -4.66
N SER A 1070 -22.35 38.50 -5.41
CA SER A 1070 -22.64 37.12 -5.82
C SER A 1070 -23.60 37.13 -7.04
N PRO A 1071 -24.25 36.03 -7.45
CA PRO A 1071 -23.75 34.71 -7.86
C PRO A 1071 -24.28 34.32 -9.27
N THR A 1072 -24.07 33.06 -9.71
CA THR A 1072 -25.18 32.27 -10.29
C THR A 1072 -24.91 30.77 -10.28
N SER A 1073 -25.73 30.02 -9.53
CA SER A 1073 -25.92 28.55 -9.61
C SER A 1073 -27.21 28.22 -8.85
N PRO A 1074 -28.14 27.41 -9.39
CA PRO A 1074 -29.40 27.09 -8.71
C PRO A 1074 -29.29 25.79 -7.89
N ALA A 1075 -29.79 25.82 -6.65
CA ALA A 1075 -29.92 24.64 -5.79
C ALA A 1075 -31.08 24.81 -4.78
N TYR A 1076 -31.84 23.73 -4.56
CA TYR A 1076 -32.81 23.52 -3.48
C TYR A 1076 -32.90 22.01 -3.22
N SER A 1077 -33.13 21.47 -2.01
CA SER A 1077 -32.95 22.00 -0.64
C SER A 1077 -33.30 20.91 0.39
N PRO A 1078 -32.54 20.72 1.48
CA PRO A 1078 -33.03 20.06 2.69
C PRO A 1078 -33.35 21.09 3.80
N THR A 1079 -34.41 20.85 4.57
CA THR A 1079 -34.77 21.69 5.73
C THR A 1079 -34.35 21.08 7.06
N SER A 1080 -33.48 21.76 7.80
CA SER A 1080 -33.40 21.71 9.26
C SER A 1080 -32.92 23.06 9.79
N PRO A 1081 -33.38 23.52 10.97
CA PRO A 1081 -33.46 24.96 11.24
C PRO A 1081 -32.15 25.57 11.75
N ALA A 1082 -31.79 26.74 11.21
CA ALA A 1082 -30.81 27.61 11.83
C ALA A 1082 -31.47 28.48 12.93
N TYR A 1083 -30.76 28.74 14.04
CA TYR A 1083 -31.05 29.90 14.89
C TYR A 1083 -29.84 30.42 15.65
N SER A 1084 -29.45 31.66 15.33
CA SER A 1084 -28.84 32.63 16.24
C SER A 1084 -28.99 34.03 15.60
N PRO A 1085 -28.83 35.14 16.34
CA PRO A 1085 -29.08 35.34 17.77
C PRO A 1085 -30.02 36.55 18.03
N THR A 1086 -30.72 36.57 19.17
CA THR A 1086 -31.28 37.80 19.76
C THR A 1086 -31.19 37.77 21.27
N SER A 1087 -30.85 38.91 21.86
CA SER A 1087 -30.53 39.09 23.28
C SER A 1087 -31.76 39.12 24.20
N PRO A 1088 -31.56 38.89 25.51
CA PRO A 1088 -32.12 39.76 26.54
C PRO A 1088 -31.07 40.80 26.95
N ALA A 1089 -31.39 42.08 26.79
CA ALA A 1089 -30.58 43.18 27.31
C ALA A 1089 -31.36 43.91 28.41
N TYR A 1090 -30.95 43.75 29.67
CA TYR A 1090 -31.36 44.62 30.76
C TYR A 1090 -30.29 44.69 31.86
N SER A 1091 -29.98 45.91 32.25
CA SER A 1091 -29.49 46.32 33.57
C SER A 1091 -30.41 47.48 34.04
N PRO A 1092 -30.40 47.93 35.30
CA PRO A 1092 -29.61 47.48 36.46
C PRO A 1092 -30.52 47.21 37.69
N THR A 1093 -30.09 47.65 38.88
CA THR A 1093 -30.80 47.83 40.18
C THR A 1093 -30.73 46.72 41.24
N SER A 1094 -30.26 47.15 42.41
CA SER A 1094 -30.17 46.45 43.70
C SER A 1094 -31.46 46.63 44.52
N PRO A 1095 -31.53 46.03 45.73
CA PRO A 1095 -31.24 46.82 46.94
C PRO A 1095 -30.21 46.09 47.86
N SER A 1096 -29.27 46.73 48.59
CA SER A 1096 -29.36 47.89 49.52
C SER A 1096 -30.16 47.53 50.79
N TYR A 1097 -29.73 47.71 52.04
CA TYR A 1097 -28.58 48.41 52.68
C TYR A 1097 -28.37 47.74 54.08
N SER A 1098 -27.41 48.00 54.99
CA SER A 1098 -26.17 48.80 55.19
C SER A 1098 -25.53 48.27 56.52
N PRO A 1099 -24.52 48.87 57.20
CA PRO A 1099 -23.51 49.91 56.86
C PRO A 1099 -22.09 49.24 56.81
N THR A 1100 -20.89 49.71 57.18
CA THR A 1100 -20.33 50.91 57.90
C THR A 1100 -19.03 51.44 57.21
N SER A 1101 -18.02 51.89 57.98
CA SER A 1101 -16.90 52.77 57.57
C SER A 1101 -15.72 52.65 58.56
N PRO A 1102 -14.52 53.27 58.37
CA PRO A 1102 -14.00 54.12 57.26
C PRO A 1102 -12.65 53.54 56.69
N SER A 1103 -11.58 54.22 56.20
CA SER A 1103 -11.19 55.64 56.08
C SER A 1103 -10.03 55.90 55.08
N TYR A 1104 -10.15 56.96 54.27
CA TYR A 1104 -9.14 57.90 53.69
C TYR A 1104 -7.78 57.50 53.04
N SER A 1105 -7.26 58.47 52.26
CA SER A 1105 -6.12 58.50 51.30
C SER A 1105 -4.98 59.47 51.79
N PRO A 1106 -3.99 60.03 51.03
CA PRO A 1106 -3.67 60.00 49.57
C PRO A 1106 -2.16 60.04 49.09
N THR A 1107 -1.96 60.00 47.75
CA THR A 1107 -0.92 60.66 46.88
C THR A 1107 0.62 60.56 47.11
N SER A 1108 1.32 60.04 46.07
CA SER A 1108 2.44 60.64 45.27
C SER A 1108 3.78 61.12 45.91
N PRO A 1109 4.87 61.29 45.13
CA PRO A 1109 5.50 60.39 44.13
C PRO A 1109 7.07 60.32 44.29
N SER A 1110 7.80 59.57 43.43
CA SER A 1110 9.13 59.91 42.81
C SER A 1110 10.17 58.76 42.68
N TYR A 1111 10.85 58.77 41.53
CA TYR A 1111 12.24 58.35 41.21
C TYR A 1111 12.88 57.00 41.63
N SER A 1112 13.48 56.37 40.61
CA SER A 1112 14.55 55.34 40.60
C SER A 1112 15.92 55.92 41.05
N PRO A 1113 17.01 55.16 41.37
CA PRO A 1113 17.68 54.29 40.37
C PRO A 1113 18.57 53.07 40.82
N THR A 1114 18.99 52.31 39.81
CA THR A 1114 20.28 51.55 39.65
C THR A 1114 20.70 50.38 40.58
N SER A 1115 20.83 49.21 39.93
CA SER A 1115 21.74 48.07 40.21
C SER A 1115 23.21 48.42 39.82
N PRO A 1116 24.19 47.48 39.64
CA PRO A 1116 24.34 46.07 40.07
C PRO A 1116 25.74 45.78 40.69
N SER A 1117 26.13 44.50 40.91
CA SER A 1117 27.53 44.03 40.70
C SER A 1117 27.77 42.50 40.82
N TYR A 1118 28.55 42.00 39.86
CA TYR A 1118 29.52 40.87 39.83
C TYR A 1118 29.26 39.46 40.40
N SER A 1119 29.64 38.51 39.53
CA SER A 1119 30.21 37.17 39.79
C SER A 1119 31.67 37.17 39.24
N PRO A 1120 32.53 36.12 39.35
CA PRO A 1120 32.40 34.81 40.02
C PRO A 1120 33.66 34.40 40.88
N THR A 1121 33.79 33.09 41.16
CA THR A 1121 35.02 32.30 41.47
C THR A 1121 35.69 32.29 42.88
N SER A 1122 36.23 31.10 43.19
CA SER A 1122 36.99 30.63 44.38
C SER A 1122 38.53 30.68 44.09
N PRO A 1123 39.50 29.92 44.71
CA PRO A 1123 39.54 29.01 45.90
C PRO A 1123 40.87 28.99 46.76
N SER A 1124 40.99 28.02 47.69
CA SER A 1124 42.20 27.16 48.00
C SER A 1124 43.46 27.62 48.80
N TYR A 1125 44.25 26.58 49.17
CA TYR A 1125 45.66 26.50 49.62
C TYR A 1125 45.97 26.57 51.14
N SER A 1126 47.08 26.01 51.67
CA SER A 1126 48.42 25.71 51.09
C SER A 1126 49.07 24.41 51.64
N PRO A 1127 50.30 23.99 51.22
CA PRO A 1127 51.55 24.66 51.65
C PRO A 1127 52.67 24.79 50.59
N THR A 1128 53.15 26.02 50.37
CA THR A 1128 54.58 26.42 50.23
C THR A 1128 54.67 27.96 50.18
N SER A 1129 55.81 28.53 50.57
CA SER A 1129 55.96 29.94 51.02
C SER A 1129 57.14 30.65 50.30
N PRO A 1130 57.45 31.97 50.47
CA PRO A 1130 56.88 32.98 51.39
C PRO A 1130 56.67 34.44 50.83
N SER A 1131 56.22 35.37 51.71
CA SER A 1131 56.53 36.85 51.75
C SER A 1131 55.48 37.93 51.36
N TYR A 1132 55.16 38.80 52.35
CA TYR A 1132 54.97 40.28 52.33
C TYR A 1132 53.99 41.06 51.38
N SER A 1133 52.90 41.61 51.96
CA SER A 1133 52.44 43.06 51.95
C SER A 1133 52.09 43.84 50.63
N PRO A 1134 51.40 45.02 50.65
CA PRO A 1134 50.29 45.54 51.51
C PRO A 1134 49.18 46.38 50.76
N THR A 1135 48.19 46.92 51.52
CA THR A 1135 47.39 48.18 51.30
C THR A 1135 46.38 48.39 50.13
N SER A 1136 45.13 48.79 50.49
CA SER A 1136 44.41 50.08 50.24
C SER A 1136 44.54 50.87 48.89
N PRO A 1137 43.64 51.86 48.59
CA PRO A 1137 42.16 51.94 48.65
C PRO A 1137 41.50 52.73 47.45
N ALA A 1138 40.22 53.11 47.59
CA ALA A 1138 39.61 54.43 47.20
C ALA A 1138 38.90 54.72 45.83
N TYR A 1139 37.69 55.32 45.96
CA TYR A 1139 37.12 56.50 45.25
C TYR A 1139 36.72 56.47 43.73
N SER A 1140 35.39 56.50 43.47
CA SER A 1140 34.58 57.62 42.88
C SER A 1140 34.98 58.28 41.51
N PRO A 1141 34.19 59.24 40.93
CA PRO A 1141 32.73 59.35 40.74
C PRO A 1141 32.28 59.79 39.31
N THR A 1142 30.96 59.97 39.12
CA THR A 1142 30.24 60.97 38.27
C THR A 1142 30.69 61.40 36.85
N SER A 1143 29.70 61.38 35.95
CA SER A 1143 29.31 62.36 34.90
C SER A 1143 29.69 63.85 35.16
N PRO A 1144 29.60 64.79 34.17
CA PRO A 1144 28.88 64.71 32.88
C PRO A 1144 29.69 65.16 31.64
N GLY A 1145 29.07 65.08 30.45
CA GLY A 1145 29.66 65.50 29.18
C GLY A 1145 29.38 66.95 28.78
N TYR A 1146 29.95 67.36 27.64
CA TYR A 1146 29.68 68.63 26.95
C TYR A 1146 29.61 68.42 25.43
N SER A 1147 28.53 68.89 24.81
CA SER A 1147 28.54 69.36 23.42
C SER A 1147 29.06 70.81 23.41
N PRO A 1148 29.85 71.25 22.40
CA PRO A 1148 29.21 71.85 21.23
C PRO A 1148 30.00 71.70 19.89
N THR A 1149 29.59 72.50 18.88
CA THR A 1149 30.31 72.85 17.63
C THR A 1149 30.50 71.80 16.53
N SER A 1150 29.45 71.69 15.68
CA SER A 1150 29.38 71.94 14.21
C SER A 1150 30.66 72.37 13.44
N PRO A 1151 30.69 72.38 12.07
CA PRO A 1151 29.68 71.96 11.06
C PRO A 1151 30.26 70.88 10.06
N SER A 1152 29.64 70.40 8.96
CA SER A 1152 28.82 71.08 7.94
C SER A 1152 28.03 70.15 6.98
N TYR A 1153 26.98 70.72 6.37
CA TYR A 1153 26.26 70.30 5.15
C TYR A 1153 25.33 69.07 5.14
N SER A 1154 24.47 69.07 4.12
CA SER A 1154 23.13 68.45 3.98
C SER A 1154 22.83 68.29 2.46
N PRO A 1155 21.61 67.97 1.94
CA PRO A 1155 20.36 67.56 2.60
C PRO A 1155 19.61 66.35 1.93
N THR A 1156 18.47 65.95 2.55
CA THR A 1156 17.24 65.38 1.94
C THR A 1156 17.19 64.03 1.20
N SER A 1157 16.12 63.29 1.53
CA SER A 1157 15.45 62.14 0.86
C SER A 1157 14.76 62.55 -0.48
N PRO A 1158 13.99 61.70 -1.24
CA PRO A 1158 13.42 60.39 -0.89
C PRO A 1158 13.27 59.31 -2.02
N SER A 1159 12.63 58.18 -1.65
CA SER A 1159 11.68 57.35 -2.44
C SER A 1159 12.14 56.31 -3.49
N TYR A 1160 11.60 55.10 -3.28
CA TYR A 1160 11.24 54.02 -4.23
C TYR A 1160 12.31 53.28 -5.06
N SER A 1161 12.04 51.98 -5.26
CA SER A 1161 12.75 51.02 -6.10
C SER A 1161 12.11 50.91 -7.50
N PRO A 1162 12.83 50.39 -8.52
CA PRO A 1162 12.73 48.94 -8.79
C PRO A 1162 14.00 48.27 -9.41
N THR A 1163 13.87 46.97 -9.71
CA THR A 1163 14.65 46.13 -10.67
C THR A 1163 16.14 45.83 -10.43
N SER A 1164 16.47 44.53 -10.45
CA SER A 1164 17.83 43.94 -10.54
C SER A 1164 18.36 43.96 -12.00
N PRO A 1165 19.67 43.75 -12.27
CA PRO A 1165 20.40 42.48 -12.03
C PRO A 1165 21.45 42.61 -10.91
N SER A 1166 21.88 41.56 -10.18
CA SER A 1166 22.47 40.27 -10.58
C SER A 1166 23.90 40.35 -11.14
N TYR A 1167 24.91 40.33 -10.25
CA TYR A 1167 25.78 39.15 -10.15
C TYR A 1167 26.51 39.06 -8.79
N ASN A 1168 27.08 37.89 -8.48
CA ASN A 1168 27.75 37.58 -7.21
C ASN A 1168 29.25 37.96 -7.22
N PRO A 1169 29.79 38.71 -6.24
CA PRO A 1169 31.19 39.13 -6.23
C PRO A 1169 32.09 38.23 -5.37
N SER A 1170 33.24 37.79 -5.91
CA SER A 1170 34.39 37.28 -5.12
C SER A 1170 35.70 37.33 -5.89
N ALA A 1171 36.33 38.51 -5.99
CA ALA A 1171 37.71 38.65 -6.47
C ALA A 1171 38.51 39.59 -5.54
N LYS A 1172 39.36 39.01 -4.69
CA LYS A 1172 40.31 39.63 -3.76
C LYS A 1172 41.40 38.60 -3.47
N TYR A 1173 42.69 38.93 -3.33
CA TYR A 1173 43.36 40.24 -3.39
C TYR A 1173 44.88 40.01 -3.56
N SER A 1174 45.59 40.89 -4.30
CA SER A 1174 46.81 41.63 -3.86
C SER A 1174 47.75 41.97 -5.05
N PRO A 1175 48.65 42.99 -4.94
CA PRO A 1175 48.83 43.93 -6.06
C PRO A 1175 50.28 44.28 -6.44
N SER A 1176 50.48 45.03 -7.55
CA SER A 1176 51.11 46.37 -7.51
C SER A 1176 51.25 47.04 -8.90
N LEU A 1177 50.95 48.35 -8.95
CA LEU A 1177 51.72 49.49 -9.51
C LEU A 1177 52.59 49.30 -10.79
N ALA A 1178 52.64 50.22 -11.77
CA ALA A 1178 52.12 51.59 -11.79
C ALA A 1178 52.12 52.27 -13.20
N TYR A 1179 51.30 53.34 -13.31
CA TYR A 1179 51.40 54.51 -14.21
C TYR A 1179 51.10 54.44 -15.73
N SER A 1180 50.31 55.43 -16.15
CA SER A 1180 49.93 55.87 -17.50
C SER A 1180 50.89 57.00 -18.01
N PRO A 1181 50.59 57.84 -19.04
CA PRO A 1181 49.50 57.85 -20.04
C PRO A 1181 49.93 58.16 -21.51
N SER A 1182 49.00 58.06 -22.47
CA SER A 1182 48.71 59.14 -23.45
C SER A 1182 47.57 58.80 -24.43
N SER A 1183 47.06 59.83 -25.09
CA SER A 1183 46.11 59.87 -26.22
C SER A 1183 46.53 61.08 -27.12
N PRO A 1184 45.92 61.44 -28.27
CA PRO A 1184 44.64 60.97 -28.83
C PRO A 1184 44.49 60.91 -30.40
N ARG A 1185 43.31 60.42 -30.85
CA ARG A 1185 42.45 60.96 -31.94
C ARG A 1185 42.83 60.92 -33.45
N ILE A 1186 41.76 60.68 -34.23
CA ILE A 1186 41.40 61.13 -35.60
C ILE A 1186 41.56 60.14 -36.77
N SER A 1187 40.56 60.19 -37.64
CA SER A 1187 40.04 59.27 -38.68
C SER A 1187 40.19 59.85 -40.11
N PRO A 1188 39.56 59.35 -41.21
CA PRO A 1188 39.10 58.00 -41.61
C PRO A 1188 39.49 57.59 -43.08
N SER A 1189 39.26 56.34 -43.51
CA SER A 1189 38.71 55.96 -44.86
C SER A 1189 38.46 54.44 -45.04
N SER A 1190 37.62 54.08 -46.03
CA SER A 1190 37.22 52.72 -46.50
C SER A 1190 37.65 52.54 -47.99
N PRO A 1191 37.32 51.47 -48.79
CA PRO A 1191 36.47 50.26 -48.65
C PRO A 1191 37.25 48.92 -48.88
N TYR A 1192 36.73 47.68 -48.99
CA TYR A 1192 35.42 47.01 -49.24
C TYR A 1192 35.19 45.90 -48.15
N SER A 1193 34.03 45.23 -47.94
CA SER A 1193 33.21 44.36 -48.83
C SER A 1193 31.76 44.17 -48.28
N PRO A 1194 30.82 43.41 -48.92
CA PRO A 1194 29.38 43.73 -48.85
C PRO A 1194 28.43 42.75 -48.12
N THR A 1195 27.17 43.22 -47.93
CA THR A 1195 25.88 42.49 -47.73
C THR A 1195 25.68 41.62 -46.47
N SER A 1196 24.52 41.60 -45.80
CA SER A 1196 23.46 42.61 -45.54
C SER A 1196 22.50 42.08 -44.45
N PRO A 1197 21.81 42.93 -43.65
CA PRO A 1197 21.36 42.53 -42.31
C PRO A 1197 19.86 42.19 -42.16
N ASN A 1198 19.53 41.47 -41.07
CA ASN A 1198 18.19 41.45 -40.46
C ASN A 1198 17.99 42.68 -39.55
N TYR A 1199 16.78 43.22 -39.49
CA TYR A 1199 16.35 44.16 -38.45
C TYR A 1199 14.84 44.01 -38.15
N SER A 1200 14.49 43.80 -36.88
CA SER A 1200 13.12 43.87 -36.34
C SER A 1200 12.72 45.33 -36.03
N PRO A 1201 11.41 45.68 -35.92
CA PRO A 1201 10.81 45.68 -34.57
C PRO A 1201 9.26 45.51 -34.44
N THR A 1202 8.85 44.90 -33.30
CA THR A 1202 7.68 45.20 -32.43
C THR A 1202 6.26 45.55 -32.97
N SER A 1203 5.30 44.63 -32.77
CA SER A 1203 3.93 44.81 -32.16
C SER A 1203 2.90 45.81 -32.79
N PRO A 1204 1.57 45.80 -32.44
CA PRO A 1204 0.84 45.02 -31.42
C PRO A 1204 -0.40 44.25 -31.98
N SER A 1205 -1.35 43.87 -31.11
CA SER A 1205 -2.54 43.05 -31.41
C SER A 1205 -3.87 43.70 -31.01
N TYR A 1206 -4.97 43.46 -31.76
CA TYR A 1206 -6.31 42.99 -31.30
C TYR A 1206 -7.42 43.07 -32.37
N SER A 1207 -8.54 42.35 -32.11
CA SER A 1207 -9.91 42.60 -32.65
C SER A 1207 -10.26 41.98 -34.04
N PRO A 1208 -11.55 41.87 -34.47
CA PRO A 1208 -12.14 40.54 -34.67
C PRO A 1208 -13.07 40.36 -35.91
N THR A 1209 -13.80 39.23 -35.93
CA THR A 1209 -14.97 38.88 -36.77
C THR A 1209 -14.77 38.58 -38.28
N SER A 1210 -15.59 37.64 -38.76
CA SER A 1210 -15.65 37.04 -40.12
C SER A 1210 -16.27 38.01 -41.15
N PRO A 1211 -16.17 37.79 -42.50
CA PRO A 1211 -16.61 36.55 -43.17
C PRO A 1211 -15.72 36.06 -44.35
N SER A 1212 -16.20 35.00 -45.01
CA SER A 1212 -15.59 34.33 -46.15
C SER A 1212 -15.84 35.03 -47.51
N TYR A 1213 -14.90 34.87 -48.45
CA TYR A 1213 -15.15 34.95 -49.89
C TYR A 1213 -14.17 34.05 -50.67
N SER A 1214 -14.62 33.54 -51.82
CA SER A 1214 -13.86 32.70 -52.74
C SER A 1214 -14.11 33.10 -54.21
N PRO A 1215 -13.26 32.65 -55.14
CA PRO A 1215 -13.70 32.53 -56.54
C PRO A 1215 -13.21 31.24 -57.25
N SER A 1216 -13.86 30.71 -58.31
CA SER A 1216 -15.30 30.59 -58.62
C SER A 1216 -15.52 29.82 -59.94
N SER A 1217 -16.44 28.82 -59.96
CA SER A 1217 -17.06 28.19 -61.17
C SER A 1217 -16.12 27.43 -62.14
N PRO A 1218 -16.62 26.59 -63.09
CA PRO A 1218 -18.01 26.23 -63.46
C PRO A 1218 -18.50 24.94 -62.72
N SER A 1219 -19.76 24.77 -62.29
CA SER A 1219 -21.03 24.59 -63.04
C SER A 1219 -21.00 23.40 -64.03
N TYR A 1220 -21.97 22.47 -64.05
CA TYR A 1220 -23.43 22.62 -63.90
C TYR A 1220 -24.11 21.49 -63.08
N SER A 1221 -25.37 21.72 -62.67
CA SER A 1221 -26.26 20.72 -62.07
C SER A 1221 -27.25 20.13 -63.09
N PRO A 1222 -27.74 18.89 -62.88
CA PRO A 1222 -28.90 18.36 -63.60
C PRO A 1222 -30.13 18.21 -62.68
N SER A 1223 -31.19 18.97 -62.98
CA SER A 1223 -32.55 18.51 -62.73
C SER A 1223 -33.01 17.65 -63.91
N SER A 1224 -33.65 16.51 -63.64
CA SER A 1224 -34.36 15.66 -64.63
C SER A 1224 -35.38 16.48 -65.45
N PRO A 1225 -35.76 16.12 -66.71
CA PRO A 1225 -36.32 14.79 -67.04
C PRO A 1225 -36.04 14.20 -68.46
N TYR A 1226 -36.67 13.04 -68.72
CA TYR A 1226 -36.91 12.34 -70.01
C TYR A 1226 -35.79 11.53 -70.72
N ASN A 1227 -35.80 10.22 -70.43
CA ASN A 1227 -36.23 9.16 -71.37
C ASN A 1227 -35.50 8.97 -72.73
N SER A 1228 -34.56 8.02 -72.80
CA SER A 1228 -34.46 6.97 -73.85
C SER A 1228 -33.26 6.02 -73.63
N GLY A 1229 -33.33 4.81 -74.18
CA GLY A 1229 -32.17 3.93 -74.47
C GLY A 1229 -32.19 3.57 -75.98
N PRO A 1230 -31.57 2.46 -76.45
CA PRO A 1230 -30.72 1.47 -75.77
C PRO A 1230 -29.42 1.13 -76.56
N SER A 1231 -28.66 0.09 -76.13
CA SER A 1231 -27.85 -0.82 -77.01
C SER A 1231 -26.58 -0.22 -77.68
N VAL A 1232 -25.60 -0.92 -78.30
CA VAL A 1232 -25.11 -2.34 -78.33
C VAL A 1232 -23.76 -2.38 -79.13
N ASP A 1233 -22.89 -3.37 -78.86
CA ASP A 1233 -21.72 -3.81 -79.70
C ASP A 1233 -20.54 -2.82 -79.96
N TYR A 1234 -19.31 -3.23 -80.38
CA TYR A 1234 -18.77 -4.54 -80.82
C TYR A 1234 -17.25 -4.70 -80.51
N SER A 1235 -16.73 -5.93 -80.64
CA SER A 1235 -15.27 -6.27 -80.76
C SER A 1235 -14.87 -6.35 -82.26
N PRO A 1236 -13.71 -6.89 -82.76
CA PRO A 1236 -12.55 -7.61 -82.18
C PRO A 1236 -11.20 -6.83 -82.40
N SER A 1237 -9.96 -7.34 -82.29
CA SER A 1237 -9.39 -8.72 -82.38
C SER A 1237 -8.02 -8.89 -81.69
N SER A 1238 -7.70 -10.15 -81.34
CA SER A 1238 -6.38 -10.65 -80.87
C SER A 1238 -5.61 -11.34 -82.05
N PRO A 1239 -4.46 -12.03 -81.90
CA PRO A 1239 -4.02 -12.99 -80.85
C PRO A 1239 -2.88 -12.39 -79.96
N GLN A 1240 -2.10 -13.05 -79.08
CA GLN A 1240 -1.95 -14.39 -78.45
C GLN A 1240 -1.17 -14.16 -77.10
N TYR A 1241 -0.78 -15.10 -76.21
CA TYR A 1241 -0.79 -16.56 -76.13
C TYR A 1241 -1.24 -17.00 -74.70
N SER A 1242 -1.16 -18.29 -74.32
CA SER A 1242 -1.69 -18.82 -73.03
C SER A 1242 -1.01 -20.16 -72.63
N PRO A 1243 -1.41 -20.93 -71.57
CA PRO A 1243 -2.42 -20.70 -70.50
C PRO A 1243 -2.06 -21.21 -69.07
N SER A 1244 -3.01 -21.04 -68.12
CA SER A 1244 -3.42 -22.01 -67.06
C SER A 1244 -2.47 -22.42 -65.89
N ALA A 1245 -2.95 -22.83 -64.71
CA ALA A 1245 -4.25 -22.68 -64.00
C ALA A 1245 -4.09 -23.19 -62.52
N GLY A 1246 -5.14 -23.09 -61.70
CA GLY A 1246 -5.26 -23.79 -60.41
C GLY A 1246 -6.71 -24.14 -60.08
N TYR A 1247 -6.97 -25.00 -59.08
CA TYR A 1247 -8.30 -25.24 -58.46
C TYR A 1247 -8.18 -25.99 -57.11
N SER A 1248 -9.26 -26.04 -56.33
CA SER A 1248 -9.38 -26.60 -54.96
C SER A 1248 -10.10 -27.99 -54.97
N PRO A 1249 -10.75 -28.51 -53.89
CA PRO A 1249 -10.38 -28.74 -52.47
C PRO A 1249 -10.65 -30.21 -52.00
N SER A 1250 -10.69 -30.46 -50.67
CA SER A 1250 -11.33 -31.59 -49.92
C SER A 1250 -10.53 -32.90 -49.63
N ALA A 1251 -11.06 -33.70 -48.68
CA ALA A 1251 -10.47 -34.87 -47.99
C ALA A 1251 -11.12 -36.22 -48.45
N PRO A 1252 -10.95 -37.43 -47.84
CA PRO A 1252 -10.19 -37.86 -46.64
C PRO A 1252 -9.45 -39.25 -46.71
N GLY A 1253 -8.83 -39.70 -45.59
CA GLY A 1253 -8.98 -41.11 -45.12
C GLY A 1253 -7.79 -42.08 -45.00
N TYR A 1254 -7.56 -42.56 -43.77
CA TYR A 1254 -7.02 -43.88 -43.34
C TYR A 1254 -5.54 -44.30 -43.49
N SER A 1255 -5.17 -45.34 -42.71
CA SER A 1255 -3.82 -45.80 -42.31
C SER A 1255 -3.51 -47.26 -42.72
N PRO A 1256 -2.33 -47.82 -42.39
CA PRO A 1256 -2.28 -48.71 -41.21
C PRO A 1256 -0.93 -48.72 -40.41
N SER A 1257 -0.84 -49.63 -39.44
CA SER A 1257 0.10 -49.71 -38.31
C SER A 1257 1.38 -50.57 -38.47
N SER A 1258 2.49 -50.17 -37.82
CA SER A 1258 3.50 -51.05 -37.18
C SER A 1258 4.62 -50.26 -36.45
N THR A 1259 5.46 -50.75 -35.52
CA THR A 1259 5.40 -51.73 -34.40
C THR A 1259 6.75 -51.64 -33.63
N SER A 1260 6.79 -51.78 -32.28
CA SER A 1260 8.00 -51.87 -31.40
C SER A 1260 8.97 -50.66 -31.42
N GLN A 1261 9.27 -49.98 -30.30
CA GLN A 1261 10.02 -50.39 -29.09
C GLN A 1261 11.51 -50.73 -29.33
N TYR A 1262 12.41 -50.00 -28.64
CA TYR A 1262 13.58 -50.58 -27.98
C TYR A 1262 13.97 -49.74 -26.74
N THR A 1263 14.40 -50.42 -25.67
CA THR A 1263 14.75 -49.84 -24.36
C THR A 1263 16.27 -49.70 -24.16
N PRO A 1264 16.72 -48.84 -23.23
CA PRO A 1264 18.12 -48.80 -22.79
C PRO A 1264 18.41 -49.92 -21.78
N GLN A 1265 19.65 -50.44 -21.73
CA GLN A 1265 20.09 -51.28 -20.62
C GLN A 1265 21.60 -51.28 -20.33
N MET A 1266 21.89 -51.55 -19.06
CA MET A 1266 23.16 -51.52 -18.31
C MET A 1266 24.29 -52.42 -18.82
N SER A 1267 25.52 -52.09 -18.40
CA SER A 1267 26.46 -53.09 -17.83
C SER A 1267 27.56 -52.43 -16.97
N ASP A 1268 27.80 -52.93 -15.76
CA ASP A 1268 28.91 -52.52 -14.88
C ASP A 1268 30.27 -53.07 -15.34
N LYS A 1269 31.39 -52.39 -15.01
CA LYS A 1269 32.44 -52.89 -14.06
C LYS A 1269 33.80 -52.15 -14.06
N ASP A 1270 34.29 -51.96 -12.83
CA ASP A 1270 35.65 -52.14 -12.29
C ASP A 1270 36.91 -51.40 -12.84
N ASP A 1271 37.79 -51.10 -11.87
CA ASP A 1271 39.26 -50.89 -11.89
C ASP A 1271 39.97 -49.61 -12.42
N GLN A 1272 40.38 -48.79 -11.43
CA GLN A 1272 41.77 -48.37 -11.11
C GLN A 1272 42.63 -47.48 -12.05
N SER A 1273 43.23 -46.46 -11.39
CA SER A 1273 44.37 -45.62 -11.79
C SER A 1273 44.12 -44.61 -12.92
N LYS A 1274 44.60 -43.35 -12.83
CA LYS A 1274 45.60 -42.74 -11.93
C LYS A 1274 45.10 -41.43 -11.32
#